data_AF-A0A818EE23-F1
#
_entry.id   AF-A0A818EE23-F1
#
_cell.length_a   1.000
_cell.length_b   1.000
_cell.length_c   1.000
_cell.angle_alpha   90.00
_cell.angle_beta   90.00
_cell.angle_gamma   90.00
#
_symmetry.space_group_name_H-M   'P 1'
#
loop_
_entity.id
_entity.type
_entity.pdbx_description
1 polymer ?
#
loop_
_entity_poly.entity_id
_entity_poly.type
_entity_poly.pdbx_seq_one_letter_code
_entity_poly.pdbx_strand_id
1 'polypeptide(L)'
;MASQTTFNTSTNIMNGNDPKNVSVTNYSVEEIERIINDFYSPTSQLTVPQRQQLNSILECLQYSPLAWDFSWKLLNTNKSPSVQFFGAVALCNKISKHLSELDDNEIQLLFQQLIQRLIFYTSINSKQISIKLVVALGHLILNMMPDKWKNGITAIITLFTQSQNEFLKEYPEKGHLIVLNILTILPEEFSRIVVSKVQRASIRTELENQFPVVLNYIQFIISAYNQPDILAKMFSCLSKWLEFGIAIIRVESLFDYLFNSLNNENIFDDASNCIIVLFTSPDVMRYPAIFSRLFPYVLQLESILDQSLMIGDKEKSECITKLITQFGENLAQLIIQMAIAPNQQSQTLSHRFCCLIMKCTDMKGQYPVEETCSELTFSFWYALQEEVTSIDDEEQRIILLGLFRPYFERLIEVLISKGQLPENDSSFTSEDKETFRCYRVDITDTMMCMHTVLSNRAMEVLANHLSLAVEQNQSWQRQESIIQLVGAGSEYVPLDENQILPRIFLLLPKLNFCNSSIINATLMVLGQYSSWLGHHQETLQNCVHLCINALSNSELIQSASIALKELTMENRMHMSKYLNDIFPIIKNVLENAHVQPNDRIRCVAIIGYILSAYPAKIVIDHLNILLAPEVNKLLAYLSETNGDQNAILRKQNICTTLSFISVLITAIGYCGDQSDGDENEQQQEATENPSEIPEVLCCVLRDLTPILHLVLKQYADDSEVTEKLCEILSRTVTTLRESINPILNTLLELLQNIGPNILHAQFLNFVRNTLLLFSQDTDKQMFNLFLAVLQRFGCLFNGDIQWLKNHVDIVEDFANFLIQIIKKLPAVVHHCPNEAFVLLFQFVKTGLQLHEQTTLRSITMFTSNYIEYTKSNQRAADLLKQNGLEIVQILLKCIGGASPRHLVDTLSLPLLTLTKLYIDSTVNWVQQCLNDPNFPTPSPKRHHREALIKALSSERTSRANFKDHVNTFSSACRGIEYSGTSSSNNNIDIGYNLILLSNRDEDFRRPAKQAHIWKDTKYVLGGQDQTPSREGGTWLCLNTVQSKIGVLLNLTSHLFEGKNINGQSRGFIVPNYVNNPEINLDLYMDELQKVKVNYTGFNFLGIERQIESKKWRAKYISNVSADSLPIEIKTSPFGFSNHIYGDENAFEKTRLGCQLFKTLLNDLTDHYKKPITDEKELIHRAFSLLSDTTLFHNDSNLGCVYSHYTKANRDQISSIHVKTTEEEPTYGTRTSTVLIVRNDQTGVFIEKTLSNLLVDSSEWTENKWHFKLNDIDESPVLIN
;
A
#
# COMPACT_ATOMS: atom_id res chain seq x y z
N MET A 1 49.20 -9.29 70.33
CA MET A 1 48.07 -8.54 70.94
C MET A 1 47.22 -8.00 69.81
N ALA A 2 45.91 -8.13 69.70
CA ALA A 2 44.91 -9.13 70.09
C ALA A 2 43.66 -8.80 69.22
N SER A 3 42.92 -9.83 68.82
CA SER A 3 41.57 -9.85 68.22
C SER A 3 41.25 -9.07 66.92
N GLN A 4 41.08 -9.80 65.82
CA GLN A 4 39.91 -9.61 64.93
C GLN A 4 39.37 -10.98 64.49
N THR A 5 38.09 -11.18 64.81
CA THR A 5 37.28 -12.40 64.67
C THR A 5 36.40 -12.32 63.41
N THR A 6 36.51 -13.36 62.57
CA THR A 6 35.46 -14.08 61.82
C THR A 6 34.15 -13.38 61.43
N PHE A 7 33.86 -13.37 60.13
CA PHE A 7 32.56 -13.78 59.56
C PHE A 7 32.75 -14.37 58.13
N ASN A 8 32.81 -15.70 58.07
CA ASN A 8 32.30 -16.54 56.96
C ASN A 8 30.81 -16.79 57.29
N THR A 9 29.80 -16.94 56.43
CA THR A 9 29.56 -17.36 55.04
C THR A 9 28.29 -16.59 54.58
N SER A 10 27.91 -16.35 53.32
CA SER A 10 27.99 -17.16 52.10
C SER A 10 27.66 -16.23 50.92
N THR A 11 28.65 -16.00 50.07
CA THR A 11 28.52 -15.55 48.68
C THR A 11 28.09 -16.74 47.81
N ASN A 12 27.05 -16.56 46.99
CA ASN A 12 26.97 -17.10 45.62
C ASN A 12 25.68 -16.63 44.94
N ILE A 13 25.86 -16.03 43.75
CA ILE A 13 24.96 -15.79 42.60
C ILE A 13 25.13 -14.34 42.13
N MET A 14 26.26 -14.10 41.46
CA MET A 14 26.52 -12.99 40.55
C MET A 14 27.20 -13.63 39.35
N ASN A 15 26.40 -14.14 38.41
CA ASN A 15 26.83 -14.54 37.07
C ASN A 15 25.65 -14.37 36.12
N GLY A 16 25.92 -13.79 34.95
CA GLY A 16 24.95 -13.46 33.92
C GLY A 16 24.22 -14.70 33.40
N ASN A 17 22.98 -14.86 33.86
CA ASN A 17 22.00 -15.74 33.27
C ASN A 17 20.90 -14.90 32.60
N ASP A 18 20.50 -15.33 31.41
CA ASP A 18 19.30 -14.90 30.71
C ASP A 18 18.14 -14.61 31.68
N PRO A 19 17.41 -13.49 31.53
CA PRO A 19 16.25 -13.16 32.36
C PRO A 19 15.08 -14.17 32.24
N LYS A 20 15.23 -15.24 31.45
CA LYS A 20 14.22 -16.30 31.24
C LYS A 20 14.35 -17.51 32.17
N ASN A 21 15.37 -17.58 33.04
CA ASN A 21 15.59 -18.71 33.97
C ASN A 21 15.56 -18.31 35.45
N VAL A 22 14.56 -17.51 35.86
CA VAL A 22 14.21 -17.41 37.29
C VAL A 22 13.36 -18.63 37.63
N SER A 23 13.79 -19.49 38.56
CA SER A 23 12.99 -20.61 39.05
C SER A 23 11.78 -20.08 39.84
N VAL A 24 10.62 -19.95 39.18
CA VAL A 24 9.36 -19.39 39.73
C VAL A 24 8.65 -20.34 40.71
N THR A 25 9.31 -21.38 41.22
CA THR A 25 8.62 -22.49 41.91
C THR A 25 8.18 -22.21 43.35
N ASN A 26 8.59 -21.10 43.98
CA ASN A 26 8.37 -20.85 45.41
C ASN A 26 7.91 -19.41 45.76
N TYR A 27 6.83 -18.90 45.15
CA TYR A 27 6.22 -17.64 45.61
C TYR A 27 4.88 -17.91 46.32
N SER A 28 4.73 -17.42 47.55
CA SER A 28 3.46 -17.40 48.30
C SER A 28 2.54 -16.26 47.81
N VAL A 29 1.24 -16.36 48.10
CA VAL A 29 0.26 -15.34 47.70
C VAL A 29 0.55 -13.99 48.37
N GLU A 30 1.05 -14.02 49.59
CA GLU A 30 1.44 -12.84 50.38
C GLU A 30 2.68 -12.14 49.78
N GLU A 31 3.65 -12.90 49.27
CA GLU A 31 4.82 -12.34 48.57
C GLU A 31 4.42 -11.71 47.24
N ILE A 32 3.53 -12.36 46.48
CA ILE A 32 3.00 -11.81 45.22
C ILE A 32 2.25 -10.50 45.49
N GLU A 33 1.41 -10.46 46.52
CA GLU A 33 0.70 -9.25 46.94
C GLU A 33 1.66 -8.12 47.32
N ARG A 34 2.75 -8.43 48.03
CA ARG A 34 3.78 -7.45 48.38
C ARG A 34 4.47 -6.89 47.14
N ILE A 35 4.88 -7.74 46.19
CA ILE A 35 5.51 -7.33 44.93
C ILE A 35 4.59 -6.38 44.13
N ILE A 36 3.29 -6.71 44.06
CA ILE A 36 2.29 -5.89 43.36
C ILE A 36 2.15 -4.53 44.05
N ASN A 37 2.01 -4.52 45.38
CA ASN A 37 1.87 -3.27 46.13
C ASN A 37 3.14 -2.40 46.03
N ASP A 38 4.33 -2.99 46.05
CA ASP A 38 5.60 -2.26 45.88
C ASP A 38 5.72 -1.65 44.48
N PHE A 39 5.23 -2.35 43.44
CA PHE A 39 5.21 -1.87 42.06
C PHE A 39 4.24 -0.69 41.84
N TYR A 40 3.03 -0.75 42.40
CA TYR A 40 1.99 0.28 42.24
C TYR A 40 2.05 1.42 43.27
N SER A 41 2.88 1.31 44.31
CA SER A 41 2.97 2.33 45.36
C SER A 41 3.58 3.64 44.83
N PRO A 42 2.86 4.78 44.87
CA PRO A 42 3.41 6.08 44.47
C PRO A 42 4.50 6.58 45.43
N THR A 43 4.56 6.03 46.65
CA THR A 43 5.54 6.34 47.68
C THR A 43 6.81 5.47 47.61
N SER A 44 6.87 4.47 46.73
CA SER A 44 8.06 3.64 46.59
C SER A 44 9.16 4.41 45.83
N GLN A 45 10.28 4.72 46.51
CA GLN A 45 11.50 5.29 45.92
C GLN A 45 12.25 4.25 45.07
N LEU A 46 11.53 3.53 44.20
CA LEU A 46 12.13 2.55 43.30
C LEU A 46 12.76 3.28 42.12
N THR A 47 14.04 3.00 41.88
CA THR A 47 14.73 3.43 40.66
C THR A 47 14.11 2.75 39.42
N VAL A 48 14.24 3.36 38.24
CA VAL A 48 13.75 2.79 36.96
C VAL A 48 14.18 1.32 36.76
N PRO A 49 15.45 0.92 37.03
CA PRO A 49 15.88 -0.48 36.90
C PRO A 49 15.16 -1.43 37.86
N GLN A 50 14.87 -1.00 39.10
CA GLN A 50 14.17 -1.82 40.08
C GLN A 50 12.71 -2.05 39.69
N ARG A 51 12.03 -1.03 39.15
CA ARG A 51 10.66 -1.19 38.61
C ARG A 51 10.63 -2.15 37.42
N GLN A 52 11.63 -2.08 36.53
CA GLN A 52 11.77 -3.03 35.41
C GLN A 52 12.00 -4.46 35.91
N GLN A 53 12.80 -4.63 36.96
CA GLN A 53 13.03 -5.94 37.57
C GLN A 53 11.74 -6.52 38.19
N LEU A 54 10.98 -5.72 38.96
CA LEU A 54 9.69 -6.16 39.50
C LEU A 54 8.69 -6.51 38.39
N ASN A 55 8.63 -5.72 37.32
CA ASN A 55 7.78 -6.03 36.18
C ASN A 55 8.16 -7.37 35.53
N SER A 56 9.46 -7.65 35.34
CA SER A 56 9.92 -8.93 34.79
C SER A 56 9.53 -10.13 35.66
N ILE A 57 9.54 -9.97 36.99
CA ILE A 57 9.09 -11.01 37.92
C ILE A 57 7.58 -11.23 37.80
N LEU A 58 6.79 -10.15 37.77
CA LEU A 58 5.35 -10.20 37.62
C LEU A 58 4.93 -10.83 36.28
N GLU A 59 5.63 -10.54 35.19
CA GLU A 59 5.43 -11.20 33.89
C GLU A 59 5.69 -12.70 33.99
N CYS A 60 6.83 -13.12 34.54
CA CYS A 60 7.14 -14.54 34.75
C CYS A 60 6.08 -15.26 35.60
N LEU A 61 5.55 -14.61 36.64
CA LEU A 61 4.48 -15.15 37.49
C LEU A 61 3.18 -15.38 36.72
N GLN A 62 2.80 -14.50 35.80
CA GLN A 62 1.58 -14.63 35.00
C GLN A 62 1.60 -15.87 34.07
N TYR A 63 2.77 -16.27 33.57
CA TYR A 63 2.92 -17.46 32.72
C TYR A 63 3.11 -18.76 33.52
N SER A 64 3.34 -18.67 34.83
CA SER A 64 3.57 -19.83 35.69
C SER A 64 2.31 -20.70 35.87
N PRO A 65 2.45 -22.00 36.20
CA PRO A 65 1.30 -22.85 36.55
C PRO A 65 0.62 -22.41 37.85
N LEU A 66 1.32 -21.73 38.76
CA LEU A 66 0.77 -21.20 40.02
C LEU A 66 -0.34 -20.17 39.79
N ALA A 67 -0.35 -19.52 38.62
CA ALA A 67 -1.34 -18.50 38.27
C ALA A 67 -2.79 -19.02 38.25
N TRP A 68 -3.02 -20.32 38.03
CA TRP A 68 -4.36 -20.90 38.12
C TRP A 68 -4.94 -20.85 39.54
N ASP A 69 -4.11 -20.89 40.57
CA ASP A 69 -4.56 -20.90 41.98
C ASP A 69 -4.49 -19.50 42.61
N PHE A 70 -3.35 -18.80 42.48
CA PHE A 70 -3.21 -17.50 43.16
C PHE A 70 -4.15 -16.44 42.57
N SER A 71 -4.48 -16.49 41.26
CA SER A 71 -5.33 -15.48 40.62
C SER A 71 -6.70 -15.36 41.31
N TRP A 72 -7.33 -16.48 41.68
CA TRP A 72 -8.58 -16.49 42.43
C TRP A 72 -8.44 -15.97 43.86
N LYS A 73 -7.32 -16.25 44.52
CA LYS A 73 -7.03 -15.77 45.88
C LYS A 73 -6.80 -14.25 45.89
N LEU A 74 -6.21 -13.71 44.84
CA LEU A 74 -6.02 -12.26 44.66
C LEU A 74 -7.34 -11.53 44.36
N LEU A 75 -8.34 -12.21 43.79
CA LEU A 75 -9.70 -11.69 43.55
C LEU A 75 -10.62 -11.70 44.80
N ASN A 76 -10.06 -11.88 46.00
CA ASN A 76 -10.84 -11.79 47.23
C ASN A 76 -11.05 -10.33 47.66
N THR A 77 -12.17 -10.07 48.34
CA THR A 77 -12.58 -8.71 48.79
C THR A 77 -11.65 -8.08 49.81
N ASN A 78 -10.82 -8.88 50.49
CA ASN A 78 -9.84 -8.42 51.47
C ASN A 78 -8.56 -7.85 50.84
N LYS A 79 -8.43 -7.88 49.50
CA LYS A 79 -7.25 -7.40 48.76
C LYS A 79 -7.48 -6.01 48.16
N SER A 80 -6.41 -5.27 47.90
CA SER A 80 -6.48 -3.95 47.26
C SER A 80 -6.94 -4.05 45.79
N PRO A 81 -7.55 -2.99 45.21
CA PRO A 81 -7.99 -3.00 43.81
C PRO A 81 -6.87 -3.34 42.81
N SER A 82 -5.64 -2.86 43.04
CA SER A 82 -4.47 -3.14 42.19
C SER A 82 -4.11 -4.63 42.20
N VAL A 83 -4.22 -5.28 43.36
CA VAL A 83 -3.96 -6.72 43.53
C VAL A 83 -5.06 -7.55 42.87
N GLN A 84 -6.32 -7.16 43.06
CA GLN A 84 -7.45 -7.81 42.39
C GLN A 84 -7.37 -7.67 40.86
N PHE A 85 -6.97 -6.50 40.36
CA PHE A 85 -6.76 -6.27 38.94
C PHE A 85 -5.66 -7.17 38.37
N PHE A 86 -4.52 -7.32 39.06
CA PHE A 86 -3.48 -8.25 38.65
C PHE A 86 -3.97 -9.70 38.62
N GLY A 87 -4.77 -10.12 39.62
CA GLY A 87 -5.42 -11.44 39.64
C GLY A 87 -6.28 -11.68 38.40
N ALA A 88 -7.11 -10.70 38.01
CA ALA A 88 -7.93 -10.78 36.81
C ALA A 88 -7.09 -10.85 35.52
N VAL A 89 -6.00 -10.06 35.43
CA VAL A 89 -5.08 -10.08 34.28
C VAL A 89 -4.36 -11.41 34.15
N ALA A 90 -3.83 -11.95 35.26
CA ALA A 90 -3.17 -13.24 35.27
C ALA A 90 -4.10 -14.37 34.81
N LEU A 91 -5.35 -14.38 35.30
CA LEU A 91 -6.36 -15.34 34.88
C LEU A 91 -6.70 -15.22 33.38
N CYS A 92 -6.88 -14.00 32.88
CA CYS A 92 -7.12 -13.74 31.46
C CYS A 92 -5.96 -14.24 30.57
N ASN A 93 -4.71 -14.01 30.98
CA ASN A 93 -3.53 -14.48 30.26
C ASN A 93 -3.41 -16.01 30.26
N LYS A 94 -3.76 -16.68 31.37
CA LYS A 94 -3.79 -18.14 31.44
C LYS A 94 -4.87 -18.74 30.55
N ILE A 95 -6.09 -18.18 30.56
CA ILE A 95 -7.19 -18.66 29.71
C ILE A 95 -6.89 -18.43 28.22
N SER A 96 -6.30 -17.31 27.85
CA SER A 96 -6.01 -17.01 26.44
C SER A 96 -4.88 -17.87 25.85
N LYS A 97 -3.83 -18.19 26.63
CA LYS A 97 -2.60 -18.83 26.12
C LYS A 97 -2.38 -20.27 26.57
N HIS A 98 -2.94 -20.67 27.72
CA HIS A 98 -2.60 -21.91 28.42
C HIS A 98 -3.83 -22.76 28.76
N LEU A 99 -4.95 -22.60 28.05
CA LEU A 99 -6.19 -23.35 28.29
C LEU A 99 -6.00 -24.87 28.14
N SER A 100 -5.03 -25.32 27.33
CA SER A 100 -4.68 -26.73 27.15
C SER A 100 -4.14 -27.42 28.40
N GLU A 101 -3.84 -26.67 29.46
CA GLU A 101 -3.41 -27.24 30.75
C GLU A 101 -4.58 -27.83 31.58
N LEU A 102 -5.83 -27.50 31.24
CA LEU A 102 -7.02 -27.92 31.98
C LEU A 102 -7.80 -29.01 31.25
N ASP A 103 -8.49 -29.87 32.01
CA ASP A 103 -9.43 -30.86 31.47
C ASP A 103 -10.85 -30.28 31.24
N ASP A 104 -11.73 -31.06 30.61
CA ASP A 104 -13.08 -30.59 30.26
C ASP A 104 -13.97 -30.31 31.47
N ASN A 105 -13.76 -31.01 32.60
CA ASN A 105 -14.52 -30.79 33.82
C ASN A 105 -14.06 -29.51 34.53
N GLU A 106 -12.76 -29.28 34.55
CA GLU A 106 -12.12 -28.06 35.06
C GLU A 106 -12.53 -26.84 34.25
N ILE A 107 -12.66 -26.95 32.92
CA ILE A 107 -13.18 -25.90 32.04
C ILE A 107 -14.63 -25.54 32.39
N GLN A 108 -15.49 -26.53 32.67
CA GLN A 108 -16.88 -26.26 33.06
C GLN A 108 -16.96 -25.59 34.44
N LEU A 109 -16.13 -26.01 35.40
CA LEU A 109 -16.04 -25.38 36.72
C LEU A 109 -15.53 -23.94 36.60
N LEU A 110 -14.49 -23.72 35.79
CA LEU A 110 -13.92 -22.41 35.48
C LEU A 110 -14.98 -21.46 34.92
N PHE A 111 -15.81 -21.93 33.99
CA PHE A 111 -16.91 -21.16 33.42
C PHE A 111 -17.92 -20.70 34.49
N GLN A 112 -18.33 -21.60 35.39
CA GLN A 112 -19.25 -21.26 36.49
C GLN A 112 -18.64 -20.27 37.49
N GLN A 113 -17.36 -20.45 37.85
CA GLN A 113 -16.65 -19.55 38.75
C GLN A 113 -16.49 -18.15 38.17
N LEU A 114 -16.16 -18.03 36.88
CA LEU A 114 -16.06 -16.75 36.18
C LEU A 114 -17.38 -15.99 36.20
N ILE A 115 -18.50 -16.66 35.92
CA ILE A 115 -19.83 -16.05 35.96
C ILE A 115 -20.15 -15.52 37.37
N GLN A 116 -19.92 -16.33 38.40
CA GLN A 116 -20.22 -15.93 39.77
C GLN A 116 -19.39 -14.70 40.19
N ARG A 117 -18.09 -14.67 39.84
CA ARG A 117 -17.21 -13.54 40.13
C ARG A 117 -17.56 -12.31 39.31
N LEU A 118 -17.98 -12.48 38.05
CA LEU A 118 -18.42 -11.37 37.21
C LEU A 118 -19.67 -10.70 37.78
N ILE A 119 -20.68 -11.48 38.22
CA ILE A 119 -21.88 -10.94 38.87
C ILE A 119 -21.50 -10.18 40.15
N PHE A 120 -20.60 -10.74 40.95
CA PHE A 120 -20.11 -10.12 42.18
C PHE A 120 -19.38 -8.78 41.95
N TYR A 121 -18.45 -8.72 40.99
CA TYR A 121 -17.74 -7.46 40.70
C TYR A 121 -18.61 -6.42 40.00
N THR A 122 -19.67 -6.85 39.31
CA THR A 122 -20.69 -5.96 38.77
C THR A 122 -21.55 -5.35 39.88
N SER A 123 -21.89 -6.11 40.93
CA SER A 123 -22.68 -5.56 42.05
C SER A 123 -21.92 -4.53 42.89
N ILE A 124 -20.59 -4.65 42.96
CA ILE A 124 -19.71 -3.68 43.65
C ILE A 124 -19.28 -2.53 42.71
N ASN A 125 -19.76 -2.51 41.46
CA ASN A 125 -19.43 -1.51 40.43
C ASN A 125 -17.92 -1.37 40.13
N SER A 126 -17.14 -2.45 40.23
CA SER A 126 -15.71 -2.43 39.84
C SER A 126 -15.55 -2.63 38.33
N LYS A 127 -15.56 -1.52 37.57
CA LYS A 127 -15.52 -1.54 36.10
C LYS A 127 -14.28 -2.23 35.53
N GLN A 128 -13.08 -1.89 36.02
CA GLN A 128 -11.80 -2.40 35.46
C GLN A 128 -11.64 -3.92 35.60
N ILE A 129 -12.01 -4.47 36.77
CA ILE A 129 -11.94 -5.91 37.03
C ILE A 129 -13.01 -6.64 36.23
N SER A 130 -14.23 -6.11 36.20
CA SER A 130 -15.34 -6.71 35.45
C SER A 130 -15.00 -6.84 33.95
N ILE A 131 -14.39 -5.81 33.34
CA ILE A 131 -13.94 -5.87 31.93
C ILE A 131 -12.92 -7.01 31.73
N LYS A 132 -11.92 -7.14 32.61
CA LYS A 132 -10.93 -8.23 32.48
C LYS A 132 -11.53 -9.61 32.65
N LEU A 133 -12.52 -9.76 33.54
CA LEU A 133 -13.27 -11.02 33.68
C LEU A 133 -14.15 -11.30 32.46
N VAL A 134 -14.75 -10.29 31.83
CA VAL A 134 -15.48 -10.45 30.55
C VAL A 134 -14.54 -10.88 29.43
N VAL A 135 -13.34 -10.29 29.32
CA VAL A 135 -12.31 -10.70 28.33
C VAL A 135 -11.90 -12.16 28.55
N ALA A 136 -11.63 -12.54 29.81
CA ALA A 136 -11.33 -13.92 30.19
C ALA A 136 -12.47 -14.87 29.78
N LEU A 137 -13.72 -14.50 30.06
CA LEU A 137 -14.89 -15.27 29.67
C LEU A 137 -15.06 -15.34 28.15
N GLY A 138 -14.79 -14.26 27.42
CA GLY A 138 -14.81 -14.20 25.96
C GLY A 138 -13.83 -15.19 25.33
N HIS A 139 -12.57 -15.23 25.81
CA HIS A 139 -11.59 -16.23 25.38
C HIS A 139 -12.04 -17.67 25.67
N LEU A 140 -12.66 -17.91 26.83
CA LEU A 140 -13.18 -19.22 27.19
C LEU A 140 -14.31 -19.64 26.24
N ILE A 141 -15.27 -18.75 25.99
CA ILE A 141 -16.40 -18.98 25.07
C ILE A 141 -15.90 -19.30 23.66
N LEU A 142 -14.99 -18.49 23.11
CA LEU A 142 -14.45 -18.68 21.76
C LEU A 142 -13.72 -20.02 21.61
N ASN A 143 -12.97 -20.46 22.64
CA ASN A 143 -12.31 -21.76 22.63
C ASN A 143 -13.28 -22.95 22.78
N MET A 144 -14.45 -22.75 23.38
CA MET A 144 -15.50 -23.77 23.50
C MET A 144 -16.36 -23.89 22.22
N MET A 145 -16.43 -22.85 21.40
CA MET A 145 -17.16 -22.85 20.14
C MET A 145 -16.34 -23.51 19.00
N PRO A 146 -16.99 -24.17 18.02
CA PRO A 146 -18.39 -24.62 18.01
C PRO A 146 -18.58 -26.04 18.56
N ASP A 147 -17.49 -26.79 18.77
CA ASP A 147 -17.54 -28.23 19.02
C ASP A 147 -18.13 -28.59 20.39
N LYS A 148 -17.79 -27.82 21.43
CA LYS A 148 -18.23 -28.07 22.81
C LYS A 148 -19.48 -27.27 23.18
N TRP A 149 -19.73 -26.14 22.51
CA TRP A 149 -20.87 -25.27 22.83
C TRP A 149 -21.52 -24.63 21.60
N LYS A 150 -22.41 -25.39 20.95
CA LYS A 150 -23.31 -24.86 19.92
C LYS A 150 -24.38 -23.97 20.56
N ASN A 151 -24.73 -22.85 19.91
CA ASN A 151 -25.68 -21.85 20.42
C ASN A 151 -25.27 -21.13 21.72
N GLY A 152 -23.97 -20.95 21.95
CA GLY A 152 -23.45 -20.31 23.17
C GLY A 152 -24.01 -18.90 23.45
N ILE A 153 -24.22 -18.06 22.42
CA ILE A 153 -24.77 -16.71 22.61
C ILE A 153 -26.20 -16.75 23.16
N THR A 154 -27.07 -17.59 22.61
CA THR A 154 -28.45 -17.74 23.09
C THR A 154 -28.50 -18.19 24.55
N ALA A 155 -27.61 -19.13 24.92
CA ALA A 155 -27.50 -19.59 26.29
C ALA A 155 -27.02 -18.49 27.24
N ILE A 156 -26.03 -17.67 26.85
CA ILE A 156 -25.52 -16.53 27.65
C ILE A 156 -26.61 -15.48 27.86
N ILE A 157 -27.34 -15.12 26.80
CA ILE A 157 -28.45 -14.17 26.89
C ILE A 157 -29.45 -14.68 27.93
N THR A 158 -29.90 -15.93 27.78
CA THR A 158 -30.88 -16.54 28.70
C THR A 158 -30.36 -16.61 30.14
N LEU A 159 -29.09 -16.96 30.33
CA LEU A 159 -28.48 -17.13 31.66
C LEU A 159 -28.51 -15.84 32.49
N PHE A 160 -28.25 -14.69 31.87
CA PHE A 160 -28.23 -13.41 32.56
C PHE A 160 -29.59 -12.71 32.57
N THR A 161 -30.44 -12.89 31.56
CA THR A 161 -31.78 -12.26 31.51
C THR A 161 -32.83 -13.00 32.34
N GLN A 162 -32.73 -14.32 32.47
CA GLN A 162 -33.67 -15.16 33.24
C GLN A 162 -33.02 -15.73 34.51
N SER A 163 -31.99 -15.06 35.03
CA SER A 163 -31.21 -15.57 36.15
C SER A 163 -32.05 -15.69 37.44
N GLN A 164 -31.80 -16.73 38.23
CA GLN A 164 -32.41 -16.89 39.55
C GLN A 164 -31.74 -16.03 40.64
N ASN A 165 -30.64 -15.35 40.32
CA ASN A 165 -29.83 -14.56 41.25
C ASN A 165 -30.59 -13.33 41.76
N GLU A 166 -30.61 -13.11 43.07
CA GLU A 166 -31.39 -12.02 43.70
C GLU A 166 -30.97 -10.63 43.21
N PHE A 167 -29.67 -10.38 43.05
CA PHE A 167 -29.16 -9.08 42.60
C PHE A 167 -29.62 -8.74 41.17
N LEU A 168 -29.58 -9.72 40.26
CA LEU A 168 -29.99 -9.50 38.87
C LEU A 168 -31.52 -9.45 38.70
N LYS A 169 -32.30 -9.99 39.65
CA LYS A 169 -33.75 -9.81 39.70
C LYS A 169 -34.14 -8.41 40.18
N GLU A 170 -33.37 -7.86 41.12
CA GLU A 170 -33.56 -6.50 41.64
C GLU A 170 -33.08 -5.44 40.63
N TYR A 171 -31.98 -5.70 39.92
CA TYR A 171 -31.36 -4.79 38.95
C TYR A 171 -31.18 -5.45 37.56
N PRO A 172 -32.27 -5.69 36.81
CA PRO A 172 -32.21 -6.36 35.50
C PRO A 172 -31.32 -5.64 34.49
N GLU A 173 -31.24 -4.31 34.55
CA GLU A 173 -30.37 -3.47 33.72
C GLU A 173 -28.89 -3.87 33.82
N LYS A 174 -28.43 -4.32 35.00
CA LYS A 174 -27.06 -4.80 35.21
C LYS A 174 -26.82 -6.14 34.50
N GLY A 175 -27.84 -6.99 34.43
CA GLY A 175 -27.81 -8.24 33.65
C GLY A 175 -27.63 -7.95 32.16
N HIS A 176 -28.39 -7.01 31.62
CA HIS A 176 -28.27 -6.57 30.23
C HIS A 176 -26.89 -5.97 29.91
N LEU A 177 -26.33 -5.16 30.80
CA LEU A 177 -24.97 -4.62 30.65
C LEU A 177 -23.89 -5.72 30.62
N ILE A 178 -24.03 -6.77 31.43
CA ILE A 178 -23.09 -7.91 31.39
C ILE A 178 -23.19 -8.60 30.02
N VAL A 179 -24.40 -8.89 29.54
CA VAL A 179 -24.61 -9.53 28.23
C VAL A 179 -24.00 -8.69 27.12
N LEU A 180 -24.30 -7.39 27.04
CA LEU A 180 -23.75 -6.51 26.01
C LEU A 180 -22.21 -6.44 26.06
N ASN A 181 -21.61 -6.41 27.26
CA ASN A 181 -20.16 -6.49 27.40
C ASN A 181 -19.58 -7.79 26.84
N ILE A 182 -20.19 -8.94 27.14
CA ILE A 182 -19.76 -10.24 26.59
C ILE A 182 -19.87 -10.22 25.06
N LEU A 183 -21.02 -9.78 24.53
CA LEU A 183 -21.27 -9.72 23.09
C LEU A 183 -20.34 -8.74 22.36
N THR A 184 -19.86 -7.69 23.03
CA THR A 184 -18.86 -6.75 22.48
C THR A 184 -17.48 -7.42 22.36
N ILE A 185 -17.08 -8.19 23.39
CA ILE A 185 -15.74 -8.79 23.48
C ILE A 185 -15.56 -9.99 22.54
N LEU A 186 -16.61 -10.75 22.23
CA LEU A 186 -16.51 -11.92 21.35
C LEU A 186 -15.90 -11.60 19.97
N PRO A 187 -16.41 -10.63 19.20
CA PRO A 187 -15.79 -10.22 17.94
C PRO A 187 -14.42 -9.56 18.14
N GLU A 188 -14.23 -8.77 19.22
CA GLU A 188 -12.98 -8.06 19.51
C GLU A 188 -11.79 -9.02 19.75
N GLU A 189 -12.01 -10.06 20.55
CA GLU A 189 -10.97 -11.03 20.94
C GLU A 189 -10.80 -12.18 19.95
N PHE A 190 -11.67 -12.31 18.94
CA PHE A 190 -11.56 -13.35 17.91
C PHE A 190 -10.23 -13.31 17.15
N SER A 191 -9.64 -12.14 16.93
CA SER A 191 -8.33 -12.03 16.26
C SER A 191 -7.18 -12.58 17.11
N ARG A 192 -7.34 -12.57 18.45
CA ARG A 192 -6.32 -12.84 19.47
C ARG A 192 -6.30 -14.29 19.97
N ILE A 193 -7.31 -15.10 19.65
CA ILE A 193 -7.34 -16.52 20.07
C ILE A 193 -6.25 -17.35 19.39
N VAL A 194 -5.61 -18.24 20.14
CA VAL A 194 -4.56 -19.14 19.61
C VAL A 194 -5.19 -20.49 19.25
N VAL A 195 -5.72 -20.59 18.02
CA VAL A 195 -6.36 -21.80 17.49
C VAL A 195 -5.98 -22.05 16.03
N SER A 196 -6.17 -23.28 15.52
CA SER A 196 -5.89 -23.63 14.12
C SER A 196 -6.79 -22.87 13.13
N LYS A 197 -6.36 -22.68 11.88
CA LYS A 197 -7.15 -22.00 10.83
C LYS A 197 -8.53 -22.63 10.61
N VAL A 198 -8.62 -23.95 10.64
CA VAL A 198 -9.89 -24.68 10.48
C VAL A 198 -10.84 -24.37 11.63
N GLN A 199 -10.34 -24.43 12.87
CA GLN A 199 -11.14 -24.11 14.05
C GLN A 199 -11.54 -22.63 14.08
N ARG A 200 -10.62 -21.72 13.73
CA ARG A 200 -10.89 -20.28 13.62
C ARG A 200 -11.98 -19.98 12.61
N ALA A 201 -11.92 -20.60 11.42
CA ALA A 201 -12.95 -20.44 10.39
C ALA A 201 -14.30 -21.01 10.84
N SER A 202 -14.29 -22.12 11.57
CA SER A 202 -15.49 -22.73 12.14
C SER A 202 -16.13 -21.82 13.21
N ILE A 203 -15.32 -21.26 14.12
CA ILE A 203 -15.77 -20.26 15.11
C ILE A 203 -16.35 -19.02 14.42
N ARG A 204 -15.68 -18.51 13.38
CA ARG A 204 -16.19 -17.35 12.61
C ARG A 204 -17.55 -17.65 12.01
N THR A 205 -17.69 -18.80 11.35
CA THR A 205 -18.95 -19.23 10.73
C THR A 205 -20.06 -19.34 11.79
N GLU A 206 -19.74 -19.88 12.97
CA GLU A 206 -20.70 -19.97 14.07
C GLU A 206 -21.12 -18.59 14.62
N LEU A 207 -20.18 -17.65 14.79
CA LEU A 207 -20.49 -16.28 15.19
C LEU A 207 -21.36 -15.56 14.15
N GLU A 208 -21.06 -15.71 12.86
CA GLU A 208 -21.87 -15.16 11.77
C GLU A 208 -23.28 -15.77 11.72
N ASN A 209 -23.42 -17.06 12.04
CA ASN A 209 -24.71 -17.75 12.13
C ASN A 209 -25.54 -17.33 13.36
N GLN A 210 -24.88 -17.00 14.48
CA GLN A 210 -25.55 -16.55 15.70
C GLN A 210 -25.84 -15.03 15.72
N PHE A 211 -25.28 -14.24 14.80
CA PHE A 211 -25.53 -12.80 14.73
C PHE A 211 -27.02 -12.39 14.67
N PRO A 212 -27.94 -13.09 13.94
CA PRO A 212 -29.37 -12.76 13.99
C PRO A 212 -29.96 -12.77 15.41
N VAL A 213 -29.44 -13.63 16.30
CA VAL A 213 -29.84 -13.65 17.72
C VAL A 213 -29.37 -12.39 18.43
N VAL A 214 -28.14 -11.95 18.16
CA VAL A 214 -27.58 -10.69 18.69
C VAL A 214 -28.39 -9.50 18.20
N LEU A 215 -28.73 -9.47 16.91
CA LEU A 215 -29.54 -8.39 16.32
C LEU A 215 -30.93 -8.30 16.96
N ASN A 216 -31.62 -9.43 17.12
CA ASN A 216 -32.92 -9.47 17.79
C ASN A 216 -32.82 -9.01 19.25
N TYR A 217 -31.72 -9.34 19.94
CA TYR A 217 -31.46 -8.87 21.29
C TYR A 217 -31.22 -7.35 21.33
N ILE A 218 -30.46 -6.81 20.39
CA ILE A 218 -30.26 -5.36 20.25
C ILE A 218 -31.59 -4.63 20.02
N GLN A 219 -32.45 -5.15 19.12
CA GLN A 219 -33.78 -4.59 18.88
C GLN A 219 -34.68 -4.65 20.13
N PHE A 220 -34.58 -5.72 20.92
CA PHE A 220 -35.25 -5.79 22.22
C PHE A 220 -34.73 -4.71 23.19
N ILE A 221 -33.41 -4.52 23.30
CA ILE A 221 -32.83 -3.47 24.15
C ILE A 221 -33.32 -2.08 23.75
N ILE A 222 -33.32 -1.78 22.44
CA ILE A 222 -33.78 -0.50 21.89
C ILE A 222 -35.25 -0.23 22.23
N SER A 223 -36.11 -1.26 22.22
CA SER A 223 -37.54 -1.10 22.52
C SER A 223 -37.88 -1.10 24.01
N ALA A 224 -37.09 -1.78 24.85
CA ALA A 224 -37.39 -1.98 26.27
C ALA A 224 -36.66 -1.00 27.20
N TYR A 225 -35.52 -0.42 26.80
CA TYR A 225 -34.67 0.41 27.66
C TYR A 225 -34.33 1.75 27.01
N ASN A 226 -34.33 2.81 27.81
CA ASN A 226 -33.94 4.18 27.40
C ASN A 226 -32.81 4.78 28.27
N GLN A 227 -32.14 3.95 29.07
CA GLN A 227 -31.02 4.40 29.91
C GLN A 227 -29.77 4.61 29.05
N PRO A 228 -29.06 5.74 29.16
CA PRO A 228 -27.92 6.07 28.30
C PRO A 228 -26.79 5.04 28.42
N ASP A 229 -26.48 4.57 29.63
CA ASP A 229 -25.44 3.56 29.86
C ASP A 229 -25.67 2.25 29.09
N ILE A 230 -26.92 1.79 28.98
CA ILE A 230 -27.27 0.58 28.23
C ILE A 230 -27.17 0.84 26.73
N LEU A 231 -27.71 1.96 26.27
CA LEU A 231 -27.73 2.32 24.85
C LEU A 231 -26.31 2.58 24.31
N ALA A 232 -25.47 3.27 25.08
CA ALA A 232 -24.03 3.44 24.80
C ALA A 232 -23.34 2.08 24.62
N LYS A 233 -23.57 1.15 25.55
CA LYS A 233 -23.00 -0.20 25.48
C LYS A 233 -23.57 -1.01 24.32
N MET A 234 -24.83 -0.79 23.93
CA MET A 234 -25.46 -1.39 22.77
C MET A 234 -24.79 -0.92 21.46
N PHE A 235 -24.54 0.38 21.29
CA PHE A 235 -23.81 0.89 20.13
C PHE A 235 -22.37 0.37 20.09
N SER A 236 -21.67 0.37 21.23
CA SER A 236 -20.34 -0.25 21.33
C SER A 236 -20.34 -1.72 20.89
N CYS A 237 -21.36 -2.48 21.29
CA CYS A 237 -21.54 -3.85 20.83
C CYS A 237 -21.74 -3.91 19.31
N LEU A 238 -22.67 -3.15 18.76
CA LEU A 238 -22.93 -3.12 17.31
C LEU A 238 -21.69 -2.75 16.51
N SER A 239 -20.93 -1.74 16.94
CA SER A 239 -19.67 -1.34 16.30
C SER A 239 -18.67 -2.49 16.22
N LYS A 240 -18.46 -3.27 17.30
CA LYS A 240 -17.53 -4.41 17.27
C LYS A 240 -17.98 -5.54 16.35
N TRP A 241 -19.28 -5.74 16.19
CA TRP A 241 -19.83 -6.68 15.23
C TRP A 241 -19.70 -6.19 13.77
N LEU A 242 -19.79 -4.88 13.53
CA LEU A 242 -19.50 -4.30 12.20
C LEU A 242 -18.00 -4.40 11.86
N GLU A 243 -17.10 -4.06 12.80
CA GLU A 243 -15.64 -4.23 12.66
C GLU A 243 -15.24 -5.69 12.39
N PHE A 244 -15.99 -6.66 12.92
CA PHE A 244 -15.79 -8.09 12.67
C PHE A 244 -16.06 -8.51 11.20
N GLY A 245 -16.75 -7.65 10.44
CA GLY A 245 -17.06 -7.84 9.02
C GLY A 245 -18.36 -8.61 8.79
N ILE A 246 -19.42 -8.29 9.54
CA ILE A 246 -20.76 -8.82 9.24
C ILE A 246 -21.37 -8.02 8.10
N ALA A 247 -22.09 -8.71 7.22
CA ALA A 247 -22.77 -8.09 6.10
C ALA A 247 -23.73 -6.97 6.55
N ILE A 248 -23.49 -5.76 6.02
CA ILE A 248 -24.18 -4.52 6.38
C ILE A 248 -25.71 -4.62 6.18
N ILE A 249 -26.14 -5.38 5.17
CA ILE A 249 -27.56 -5.65 4.88
C ILE A 249 -28.34 -6.19 6.09
N ARG A 250 -27.67 -6.91 7.00
CA ARG A 250 -28.32 -7.47 8.19
C ARG A 250 -28.68 -6.39 9.23
N VAL A 251 -28.00 -5.24 9.21
CA VAL A 251 -28.15 -4.16 10.20
C VAL A 251 -29.09 -3.06 9.71
N GLU A 252 -29.57 -3.15 8.46
CA GLU A 252 -30.38 -2.12 7.81
C GLU A 252 -31.59 -1.64 8.64
N SER A 253 -32.27 -2.56 9.33
CA SER A 253 -33.41 -2.26 10.21
C SER A 253 -33.10 -1.27 11.35
N LEU A 254 -31.82 -1.07 11.69
CA LEU A 254 -31.39 -0.19 12.78
C LEU A 254 -31.02 1.22 12.30
N PHE A 255 -30.94 1.48 10.99
CA PHE A 255 -30.47 2.77 10.47
C PHE A 255 -31.33 3.96 10.93
N ASP A 256 -32.65 3.82 10.89
CA ASP A 256 -33.55 4.88 11.39
C ASP A 256 -33.26 5.23 12.86
N TYR A 257 -33.05 4.22 13.71
CA TYR A 257 -32.75 4.47 15.12
C TYR A 257 -31.35 5.08 15.28
N LEU A 258 -30.34 4.54 14.61
CA LEU A 258 -28.95 5.00 14.65
C LEU A 258 -28.83 6.49 14.32
N PHE A 259 -29.41 6.95 13.21
CA PHE A 259 -29.35 8.36 12.83
C PHE A 259 -30.21 9.26 13.72
N ASN A 260 -31.38 8.79 14.18
CA ASN A 260 -32.21 9.57 15.12
C ASN A 260 -31.53 9.74 16.48
N SER A 261 -30.69 8.79 16.91
CA SER A 261 -29.92 8.88 18.16
C SER A 261 -28.91 10.01 18.18
N LEU A 262 -28.48 10.54 17.03
CA LEU A 262 -27.60 11.72 16.97
C LEU A 262 -28.25 13.01 17.50
N ASN A 263 -29.58 13.01 17.67
CA ASN A 263 -30.28 14.13 18.32
C ASN A 263 -30.21 14.08 19.86
N ASN A 264 -29.73 12.98 20.45
CA ASN A 264 -29.65 12.81 21.90
C ASN A 264 -28.21 12.98 22.39
N GLU A 265 -27.96 14.03 23.16
CA GLU A 265 -26.63 14.41 23.65
C GLU A 265 -25.94 13.30 24.46
N ASN A 266 -26.67 12.50 25.24
CA ASN A 266 -26.06 11.49 26.12
C ASN A 266 -25.53 10.25 25.38
N ILE A 267 -25.94 10.03 24.13
CA ILE A 267 -25.57 8.86 23.32
C ILE A 267 -24.95 9.27 21.97
N PHE A 268 -24.70 10.56 21.78
CA PHE A 268 -24.22 11.13 20.52
C PHE A 268 -22.86 10.54 20.13
N ASP A 269 -21.90 10.47 21.07
CA ASP A 269 -20.56 9.94 20.82
C ASP A 269 -20.58 8.45 20.47
N ASP A 270 -21.40 7.66 21.17
CA ASP A 270 -21.50 6.22 20.90
C ASP A 270 -22.18 5.94 19.56
N ALA A 271 -23.24 6.68 19.24
CA ALA A 271 -23.96 6.56 17.96
C ALA A 271 -23.09 7.01 16.79
N SER A 272 -22.40 8.15 16.92
CA SER A 272 -21.50 8.66 15.89
C SER A 272 -20.34 7.70 15.62
N ASN A 273 -19.68 7.16 16.65
CA ASN A 273 -18.66 6.13 16.50
C ASN A 273 -19.17 4.89 15.76
N CYS A 274 -20.41 4.45 16.05
CA CYS A 274 -21.04 3.33 15.36
C CYS A 274 -21.29 3.61 13.87
N ILE A 275 -21.71 4.84 13.53
CA ILE A 275 -21.93 5.25 12.15
C ILE A 275 -20.59 5.40 11.40
N ILE A 276 -19.53 5.91 12.03
CA ILE A 276 -18.19 5.93 11.44
C ILE A 276 -17.76 4.51 11.06
N VAL A 277 -17.89 3.55 11.98
CA VAL A 277 -17.55 2.14 11.74
C VAL A 277 -18.39 1.55 10.59
N LEU A 278 -19.66 1.93 10.47
CA LEU A 278 -20.52 1.55 9.35
C LEU A 278 -19.97 2.08 8.01
N PHE A 279 -19.53 3.34 7.98
CA PHE A 279 -19.02 4.01 6.76
C PHE A 279 -17.61 3.55 6.37
N THR A 280 -16.78 3.14 7.33
CA THR A 280 -15.41 2.65 7.08
C THR A 280 -15.35 1.14 6.84
N SER A 281 -16.50 0.45 6.76
CA SER A 281 -16.52 -1.00 6.57
C SER A 281 -16.00 -1.38 5.18
N PRO A 282 -15.12 -2.39 5.04
CA PRO A 282 -14.60 -2.83 3.73
C PRO A 282 -15.69 -3.28 2.75
N ASP A 283 -16.87 -3.64 3.26
CA ASP A 283 -18.02 -4.10 2.48
C ASP A 283 -18.86 -2.96 1.88
N VAL A 284 -18.49 -1.68 2.09
CA VAL A 284 -19.25 -0.51 1.61
C VAL A 284 -19.52 -0.58 0.10
N MET A 285 -18.48 -0.86 -0.68
CA MET A 285 -18.56 -0.98 -2.15
C MET A 285 -19.32 -2.21 -2.64
N ARG A 286 -19.54 -3.20 -1.76
CA ARG A 286 -20.28 -4.41 -2.07
C ARG A 286 -21.80 -4.19 -2.05
N TYR A 287 -22.29 -3.18 -1.32
CA TYR A 287 -23.72 -2.91 -1.14
C TYR A 287 -24.12 -1.47 -1.54
N PRO A 288 -23.83 -1.01 -2.77
CA PRO A 288 -24.03 0.39 -3.17
C PRO A 288 -25.50 0.84 -3.07
N ALA A 289 -26.47 -0.06 -3.30
CA ALA A 289 -27.89 0.25 -3.17
C ALA A 289 -28.30 0.61 -1.73
N ILE A 290 -27.67 0.01 -0.72
CA ILE A 290 -27.93 0.31 0.70
C ILE A 290 -27.40 1.71 1.02
N PHE A 291 -26.16 1.99 0.63
CA PHE A 291 -25.53 3.29 0.87
C PHE A 291 -26.20 4.42 0.10
N SER A 292 -26.74 4.16 -1.10
CA SER A 292 -27.55 5.15 -1.83
C SER A 292 -28.78 5.61 -1.04
N ARG A 293 -29.37 4.73 -0.21
CA ARG A 293 -30.51 5.05 0.68
C ARG A 293 -30.08 5.75 1.97
N LEU A 294 -28.78 5.79 2.29
CA LEU A 294 -28.24 6.51 3.44
C LEU A 294 -28.01 8.00 3.16
N PHE A 295 -27.88 8.42 1.89
CA PHE A 295 -27.69 9.83 1.52
C PHE A 295 -28.72 10.78 2.17
N PRO A 296 -30.04 10.50 2.16
CA PRO A 296 -31.01 11.36 2.84
C PRO A 296 -30.75 11.55 4.34
N TYR A 297 -30.28 10.51 5.04
CA TYR A 297 -29.95 10.60 6.47
C TYR A 297 -28.70 11.46 6.69
N VAL A 298 -27.66 11.28 5.86
CA VAL A 298 -26.44 12.10 5.94
C VAL A 298 -26.74 13.56 5.61
N LEU A 299 -27.61 13.83 4.64
CA LEU A 299 -28.05 15.20 4.31
C LEU A 299 -28.87 15.84 5.44
N GLN A 300 -29.57 15.08 6.29
CA GLN A 300 -30.27 15.62 7.46
C GLN A 300 -29.31 16.10 8.55
N LEU A 301 -28.07 15.59 8.58
CA LEU A 301 -27.03 16.04 9.52
C LEU A 301 -26.68 17.52 9.34
N GLU A 302 -26.93 18.09 8.16
CA GLU A 302 -26.77 19.52 7.90
C GLU A 302 -27.50 20.38 8.96
N SER A 303 -28.71 19.98 9.35
CA SER A 303 -29.51 20.70 10.35
C SER A 303 -28.90 20.64 11.75
N ILE A 304 -28.29 19.49 12.11
CA ILE A 304 -27.63 19.29 13.40
C ILE A 304 -26.31 20.07 13.43
N LEU A 305 -25.58 20.10 12.30
CA LEU A 305 -24.38 20.90 12.13
C LEU A 305 -24.68 22.40 12.28
N ASP A 306 -25.74 22.89 11.64
CA ASP A 306 -26.14 24.30 11.77
C ASP A 306 -26.51 24.65 13.22
N GLN A 307 -27.18 23.75 13.93
CA GLN A 307 -27.50 23.94 15.35
C GLN A 307 -26.25 23.96 16.24
N SER A 308 -25.31 23.03 16.03
CA SER A 308 -24.08 22.99 16.84
C SER A 308 -23.21 24.23 16.61
N LEU A 309 -23.12 24.71 15.36
CA LEU A 309 -22.41 25.95 15.03
C LEU A 309 -23.06 27.19 15.66
N MET A 310 -24.40 27.25 15.71
CA MET A 310 -25.11 28.35 16.37
C MET A 310 -24.90 28.38 17.89
N ILE A 311 -24.75 27.21 18.51
CA ILE A 311 -24.49 27.07 19.95
C ILE A 311 -22.99 27.28 20.27
N GLY A 312 -22.11 27.09 19.28
CA GLY A 312 -20.65 27.13 19.45
C GLY A 312 -20.07 25.81 19.99
N ASP A 313 -20.76 24.70 19.79
CA ASP A 313 -20.31 23.36 20.19
C ASP A 313 -19.34 22.78 19.14
N LYS A 314 -18.05 23.04 19.35
CA LYS A 314 -16.98 22.63 18.44
C LYS A 314 -16.87 21.12 18.30
N GLU A 315 -16.88 20.37 19.40
CA GLU A 315 -16.72 18.91 19.40
C GLU A 315 -17.83 18.24 18.57
N LYS A 316 -19.09 18.69 18.75
CA LYS A 316 -20.22 18.17 17.99
C LYS A 316 -20.13 18.56 16.50
N SER A 317 -19.76 19.80 16.18
CA SER A 317 -19.58 20.23 14.79
C SER A 317 -18.47 19.46 14.06
N GLU A 318 -17.37 19.16 14.76
CA GLU A 318 -16.24 18.39 14.25
C GLU A 318 -16.65 16.94 14.00
N CYS A 319 -17.34 16.32 14.96
CA CYS A 319 -17.83 14.94 14.84
C CYS A 319 -18.82 14.79 13.67
N ILE A 320 -19.76 15.73 13.50
CA ILE A 320 -20.70 15.70 12.37
C ILE A 320 -19.96 15.90 11.04
N THR A 321 -19.01 16.84 10.98
CA THR A 321 -18.20 17.03 9.77
C THR A 321 -17.42 15.78 9.42
N LYS A 322 -16.82 15.12 10.41
CA LYS A 322 -16.14 13.83 10.24
C LYS A 322 -17.07 12.75 9.69
N LEU A 323 -18.30 12.64 10.20
CA LEU A 323 -19.30 11.70 9.66
C LEU A 323 -19.60 11.95 8.18
N ILE A 324 -19.79 13.21 7.80
CA ILE A 324 -20.09 13.60 6.42
C ILE A 324 -18.87 13.30 5.52
N THR A 325 -17.65 13.67 5.92
CA THR A 325 -16.43 13.36 5.15
C THR A 325 -16.23 11.86 5.01
N GLN A 326 -16.29 11.09 6.10
CA GLN A 326 -16.05 9.64 6.10
C GLN A 326 -17.06 8.90 5.20
N PHE A 327 -18.31 9.38 5.14
CA PHE A 327 -19.27 8.89 4.17
C PHE A 327 -18.83 9.20 2.73
N GLY A 328 -18.42 10.44 2.48
CA GLY A 328 -18.03 10.90 1.15
C GLY A 328 -16.78 10.22 0.60
N GLU A 329 -15.70 10.12 1.39
CA GLU A 329 -14.41 9.60 0.93
C GLU A 329 -14.49 8.11 0.58
N ASN A 330 -15.20 7.31 1.38
CA ASN A 330 -15.36 5.87 1.15
C ASN A 330 -16.38 5.56 0.03
N LEU A 331 -17.16 6.55 -0.40
CA LEU A 331 -18.19 6.42 -1.43
C LEU A 331 -18.00 7.37 -2.61
N ALA A 332 -16.78 7.90 -2.80
CA ALA A 332 -16.48 8.83 -3.89
C ALA A 332 -16.91 8.27 -5.26
N GLN A 333 -16.61 6.99 -5.53
CA GLN A 333 -17.03 6.32 -6.75
C GLN A 333 -18.57 6.25 -6.89
N LEU A 334 -19.31 6.00 -5.81
CA LEU A 334 -20.79 5.97 -5.84
C LEU A 334 -21.37 7.37 -6.09
N ILE A 335 -20.76 8.43 -5.53
CA ILE A 335 -21.17 9.83 -5.75
C ILE A 335 -21.05 10.20 -7.23
N ILE A 336 -19.96 9.77 -7.89
CA ILE A 336 -19.73 9.94 -9.33
C ILE A 336 -20.77 9.16 -10.15
N GLN A 337 -21.01 7.89 -9.81
CA GLN A 337 -22.03 7.07 -10.48
C GLN A 337 -23.43 7.68 -10.36
N MET A 338 -23.77 8.25 -9.19
CA MET A 338 -25.04 8.93 -8.97
C MET A 338 -25.15 10.25 -9.75
N ALA A 339 -24.04 10.95 -9.98
CA ALA A 339 -24.00 12.17 -10.78
C ALA A 339 -24.25 11.90 -12.28
N ILE A 340 -23.78 10.76 -12.81
CA ILE A 340 -24.00 10.37 -14.22
C ILE A 340 -25.33 9.62 -14.41
N ALA A 341 -25.89 9.04 -13.34
CA ALA A 341 -27.10 8.23 -13.42
C ALA A 341 -28.25 9.00 -14.12
N PRO A 342 -29.07 8.34 -14.97
CA PRO A 342 -30.17 9.00 -15.68
C PRO A 342 -31.31 9.44 -14.75
N ASN A 343 -31.27 9.06 -13.46
CA ASN A 343 -32.27 9.41 -12.47
C ASN A 343 -32.00 10.79 -11.87
N GLN A 344 -32.92 11.73 -12.08
CA GLN A 344 -32.84 13.09 -11.54
C GLN A 344 -32.71 13.12 -10.01
N GLN A 345 -33.31 12.17 -9.29
CA GLN A 345 -33.19 12.08 -7.83
C GLN A 345 -31.76 11.77 -7.39
N SER A 346 -31.09 10.82 -8.06
CA SER A 346 -29.70 10.46 -7.77
C SER A 346 -28.73 11.61 -8.04
N GLN A 347 -28.94 12.31 -9.16
CA GLN A 347 -28.17 13.52 -9.50
C GLN A 347 -28.35 14.61 -8.45
N THR A 348 -29.59 14.84 -8.00
CA THR A 348 -29.92 15.83 -6.97
C THR A 348 -29.25 15.49 -5.63
N LEU A 349 -29.25 14.21 -5.24
CA LEU A 349 -28.60 13.75 -4.01
C LEU A 349 -27.08 13.95 -4.07
N SER A 350 -26.44 13.60 -5.18
CA SER A 350 -25.01 13.82 -5.41
C SER A 350 -24.66 15.31 -5.34
N HIS A 351 -25.41 16.16 -6.06
CA HIS A 351 -25.24 17.61 -6.03
C HIS A 351 -25.36 18.20 -4.62
N ARG A 352 -26.41 17.82 -3.88
CA ARG A 352 -26.63 18.30 -2.50
C ARG A 352 -25.53 17.84 -1.55
N PHE A 353 -25.01 16.63 -1.72
CA PHE A 353 -23.92 16.12 -0.90
C PHE A 353 -22.63 16.91 -1.13
N CYS A 354 -22.27 17.16 -2.40
CA CYS A 354 -21.10 18.00 -2.71
C CYS A 354 -21.25 19.43 -2.17
N CYS A 355 -22.46 20.01 -2.20
CA CYS A 355 -22.74 21.30 -1.57
C CYS A 355 -22.58 21.27 -0.05
N LEU A 356 -22.99 20.16 0.61
CA LEU A 356 -22.83 19.99 2.05
C LEU A 356 -21.35 19.87 2.44
N ILE A 357 -20.55 19.07 1.74
CA ILE A 357 -19.10 19.03 1.97
C ILE A 357 -18.48 20.41 1.75
N MET A 358 -18.84 21.10 0.66
CA MET A 358 -18.34 22.46 0.39
C MET A 358 -18.66 23.44 1.52
N LYS A 359 -19.86 23.34 2.14
CA LYS A 359 -20.23 24.12 3.32
C LYS A 359 -19.33 23.81 4.52
N CYS A 360 -18.95 22.55 4.72
CA CYS A 360 -18.01 22.16 5.76
C CYS A 360 -16.58 22.67 5.47
N THR A 361 -16.15 22.68 4.21
CA THR A 361 -14.84 23.25 3.82
C THR A 361 -14.83 24.79 3.98
N ASP A 362 -15.91 25.46 3.58
CA ASP A 362 -16.14 26.92 3.71
C ASP A 362 -16.65 27.30 5.10
N MET A 363 -16.22 26.58 6.15
CA MET A 363 -16.62 26.88 7.52
C MET A 363 -16.13 28.26 7.90
N LYS A 364 -17.04 29.10 8.40
CA LYS A 364 -16.73 30.47 8.79
C LYS A 364 -15.83 30.48 10.02
N GLY A 365 -14.81 31.33 9.96
CA GLY A 365 -13.85 31.54 11.03
C GLY A 365 -12.45 31.08 10.66
N GLN A 366 -11.49 31.46 11.50
CA GLN A 366 -10.08 31.14 11.34
C GLN A 366 -9.74 29.78 11.98
N TYR A 367 -9.17 28.86 11.20
CA TYR A 367 -8.61 27.61 11.72
C TYR A 367 -7.29 27.88 12.50
N PRO A 368 -6.98 27.15 13.59
CA PRO A 368 -7.82 26.20 14.34
C PRO A 368 -8.66 26.87 15.45
N VAL A 369 -8.49 28.19 15.63
CA VAL A 369 -8.95 28.90 16.84
C VAL A 369 -10.46 29.08 16.87
N GLU A 370 -11.09 29.39 15.74
CA GLU A 370 -12.53 29.63 15.66
C GLU A 370 -13.28 28.39 15.17
N GLU A 371 -12.66 27.58 14.30
CA GLU A 371 -13.23 26.34 13.75
C GLU A 371 -12.15 25.27 13.49
N THR A 372 -12.54 23.99 13.55
CA THR A 372 -11.66 22.82 13.32
C THR A 372 -12.22 21.87 12.24
N CYS A 373 -13.27 22.26 11.54
CA CYS A 373 -14.04 21.38 10.65
C CYS A 373 -13.47 21.32 9.23
N SER A 374 -12.93 22.42 8.73
CA SER A 374 -12.56 22.55 7.32
C SER A 374 -11.47 21.57 6.87
N GLU A 375 -10.45 21.34 7.71
CA GLU A 375 -9.35 20.37 7.47
C GLU A 375 -9.88 18.95 7.22
N LEU A 376 -10.90 18.53 7.97
CA LEU A 376 -11.48 17.19 7.87
C LEU A 376 -12.10 16.90 6.51
N THR A 377 -12.27 17.90 5.62
CA THR A 377 -12.87 17.70 4.30
C THR A 377 -11.85 17.43 3.19
N PHE A 378 -10.56 17.65 3.44
CA PHE A 378 -9.53 17.53 2.40
C PHE A 378 -9.35 16.09 1.88
N SER A 379 -9.49 15.08 2.74
CA SER A 379 -9.44 13.67 2.32
C SER A 379 -10.52 13.30 1.29
N PHE A 380 -11.72 13.87 1.43
CA PHE A 380 -12.78 13.70 0.45
C PHE A 380 -12.41 14.32 -0.90
N TRP A 381 -11.86 15.54 -0.92
CA TRP A 381 -11.48 16.21 -2.17
C TRP A 381 -10.37 15.44 -2.91
N TYR A 382 -9.43 14.85 -2.16
CA TYR A 382 -8.43 13.94 -2.71
C TYR A 382 -9.07 12.68 -3.30
N ALA A 383 -9.96 11.99 -2.55
CA ALA A 383 -10.64 10.79 -3.03
C ALA A 383 -11.51 11.05 -4.26
N LEU A 384 -12.23 12.18 -4.29
CA LEU A 384 -13.04 12.58 -5.46
C LEU A 384 -12.16 12.86 -6.68
N GLN A 385 -11.01 13.52 -6.49
CA GLN A 385 -10.06 13.77 -7.56
C GLN A 385 -9.51 12.46 -8.13
N GLU A 386 -9.05 11.55 -7.26
CA GLU A 386 -8.49 10.26 -7.67
C GLU A 386 -9.48 9.48 -8.54
N GLU A 387 -10.72 9.36 -8.10
CA GLU A 387 -11.79 8.69 -8.84
C GLU A 387 -12.18 9.38 -10.15
N VAL A 388 -12.10 10.71 -10.24
CA VAL A 388 -12.33 11.43 -11.51
C VAL A 388 -11.16 11.20 -12.48
N THR A 389 -9.93 11.14 -11.98
CA THR A 389 -8.73 10.94 -12.80
C THR A 389 -8.48 9.49 -13.20
N SER A 390 -9.00 8.52 -12.46
CA SER A 390 -8.82 7.08 -12.72
C SER A 390 -9.69 6.54 -13.87
N ILE A 391 -10.60 7.35 -14.42
CA ILE A 391 -11.50 6.96 -15.50
C ILE A 391 -10.78 7.00 -16.85
N ASP A 392 -10.56 5.82 -17.43
CA ASP A 392 -9.88 5.63 -18.72
C ASP A 392 -10.69 6.15 -19.93
N ASP A 393 -12.03 6.18 -19.82
CA ASP A 393 -12.92 6.64 -20.90
C ASP A 393 -12.92 8.17 -20.99
N GLU A 394 -12.27 8.71 -22.03
CA GLU A 394 -12.11 10.13 -22.24
C GLU A 394 -13.45 10.89 -22.40
N GLU A 395 -14.46 10.29 -23.04
CA GLU A 395 -15.78 10.92 -23.20
C GLU A 395 -16.49 11.05 -21.85
N GLN A 396 -16.47 9.98 -21.05
CA GLN A 396 -17.04 10.00 -19.71
C GLN A 396 -16.31 10.98 -18.80
N ARG A 397 -14.98 11.02 -18.88
CA ARG A 397 -14.14 11.96 -18.13
C ARG A 397 -14.50 13.41 -18.47
N ILE A 398 -14.70 13.75 -19.75
CA ILE A 398 -15.13 15.10 -20.16
C ILE A 398 -16.50 15.46 -19.55
N ILE A 399 -17.46 14.54 -19.59
CA ILE A 399 -18.79 14.76 -19.00
C ILE A 399 -18.68 14.99 -17.50
N LEU A 400 -17.90 14.16 -16.80
CA LEU A 400 -17.68 14.28 -15.36
C LEU A 400 -16.97 15.57 -14.97
N LEU A 401 -15.93 15.94 -15.70
CA LEU A 401 -15.27 17.23 -15.53
C LEU A 401 -16.27 18.38 -15.75
N GLY A 402 -17.17 18.27 -16.72
CA GLY A 402 -18.25 19.25 -16.91
C GLY A 402 -19.17 19.39 -15.70
N LEU A 403 -19.50 18.28 -15.03
CA LEU A 403 -20.37 18.26 -13.85
C LEU A 403 -19.67 18.75 -12.58
N PHE A 404 -18.42 18.34 -12.36
CA PHE A 404 -17.70 18.59 -11.10
C PHE A 404 -16.82 19.84 -11.12
N ARG A 405 -16.46 20.36 -12.29
CA ARG A 405 -15.64 21.59 -12.43
C ARG A 405 -16.12 22.77 -11.59
N PRO A 406 -17.43 23.11 -11.51
CA PRO A 406 -17.87 24.24 -10.69
C PRO A 406 -17.54 24.09 -9.21
N TYR A 407 -17.51 22.86 -8.69
CA TYR A 407 -17.13 22.61 -7.29
C TYR A 407 -15.64 22.79 -7.08
N PHE A 408 -14.80 22.32 -7.99
CA PHE A 408 -13.35 22.51 -7.90
C PHE A 408 -12.96 23.98 -8.09
N GLU A 409 -13.60 24.72 -9.01
CA GLU A 409 -13.40 26.17 -9.13
C GLU A 409 -13.83 26.90 -7.85
N ARG A 410 -14.98 26.54 -7.27
CA ARG A 410 -15.42 27.07 -5.97
C ARG A 410 -14.48 26.68 -4.82
N LEU A 411 -13.91 25.47 -4.85
CA LEU A 411 -12.96 25.02 -3.84
C LEU A 411 -11.72 25.93 -3.82
N ILE A 412 -11.20 26.32 -4.99
CA ILE A 412 -10.09 27.27 -5.07
C ILE A 412 -10.43 28.59 -4.36
N GLU A 413 -11.64 29.13 -4.54
CA GLU A 413 -12.09 30.34 -3.84
C GLU A 413 -12.10 30.17 -2.31
N VAL A 414 -12.53 29.00 -1.84
CA VAL A 414 -12.59 28.66 -0.41
C VAL A 414 -11.17 28.48 0.14
N LEU A 415 -10.28 27.78 -0.57
CA LEU A 415 -8.88 27.62 -0.17
C LEU A 415 -8.15 28.97 -0.06
N ILE A 416 -8.41 29.91 -0.98
CA ILE A 416 -7.93 31.30 -0.87
C ILE A 416 -8.47 31.98 0.40
N SER A 417 -9.72 31.72 0.77
CA SER A 417 -10.29 32.30 1.97
C SER A 417 -9.68 31.72 3.25
N LYS A 418 -9.58 30.39 3.31
CA LYS A 418 -9.10 29.64 4.48
C LYS A 418 -7.58 29.74 4.69
N GLY A 419 -6.83 29.94 3.61
CA GLY A 419 -5.37 30.11 3.65
C GLY A 419 -4.90 31.51 4.06
N GLN A 420 -5.81 32.47 4.26
CA GLN A 420 -5.44 33.83 4.68
C GLN A 420 -4.87 33.84 6.10
N LEU A 421 -3.74 34.54 6.24
CA LEU A 421 -3.18 34.85 7.56
C LEU A 421 -4.16 35.70 8.40
N PRO A 422 -4.20 35.50 9.73
CA PRO A 422 -5.07 36.29 10.60
C PRO A 422 -4.67 37.77 10.63
N GLU A 423 -5.64 38.67 10.86
CA GLU A 423 -5.37 40.10 11.00
C GLU A 423 -4.59 40.44 12.28
N ASN A 424 -4.82 39.69 13.37
CA ASN A 424 -4.18 39.88 14.67
C ASN A 424 -3.48 38.61 15.13
N ASP A 425 -2.16 38.59 14.98
CA ASP A 425 -1.27 37.48 15.35
C ASP A 425 -1.21 37.17 16.87
N SER A 426 -1.80 38.04 17.70
CA SER A 426 -1.77 37.96 19.17
C SER A 426 -2.77 36.98 19.77
N SER A 427 -3.81 36.59 19.03
CA SER A 427 -4.81 35.62 19.51
C SER A 427 -4.32 34.18 19.42
N PHE A 428 -3.24 33.92 18.67
CA PHE A 428 -2.70 32.58 18.43
C PHE A 428 -1.62 32.25 19.45
N THR A 429 -1.73 31.08 20.07
CA THR A 429 -0.62 30.48 20.81
C THR A 429 0.46 29.97 19.84
N SER A 430 1.65 29.61 20.36
CA SER A 430 2.69 29.00 19.52
C SER A 430 2.24 27.67 18.88
N GLU A 431 1.38 26.93 19.58
CA GLU A 431 0.80 25.68 19.08
C GLU A 431 -0.21 25.97 17.95
N ASP A 432 -1.10 26.97 18.13
CA ASP A 432 -2.05 27.36 17.09
C ASP A 432 -1.36 27.85 15.81
N LYS A 433 -0.25 28.58 15.93
CA LYS A 433 0.55 29.02 14.77
C LYS A 433 1.13 27.85 14.01
N GLU A 434 1.62 26.83 14.70
CA GLU A 434 2.16 25.63 14.06
C GLU A 434 1.04 24.80 13.42
N THR A 435 -0.08 24.62 14.11
CA THR A 435 -1.26 23.93 13.57
C THR A 435 -1.81 24.63 12.34
N PHE A 436 -1.91 25.98 12.35
CA PHE A 436 -2.32 26.74 11.17
C PHE A 436 -1.27 26.68 10.04
N ARG A 437 0.02 26.60 10.37
CA ARG A 437 1.08 26.40 9.38
C ARG A 437 0.93 25.04 8.69
N CYS A 438 0.67 23.97 9.44
CA CYS A 438 0.38 22.63 8.88
C CYS A 438 -0.88 22.67 8.01
N TYR A 439 -1.97 23.26 8.49
CA TYR A 439 -3.20 23.42 7.72
C TYR A 439 -2.99 24.18 6.39
N ARG A 440 -2.12 25.19 6.37
CA ARG A 440 -1.74 25.88 5.12
C ARG A 440 -0.93 25.00 4.16
N VAL A 441 -0.20 24.00 4.66
CA VAL A 441 0.45 22.97 3.83
C VAL A 441 -0.61 22.03 3.25
N ASP A 442 -1.57 21.59 4.06
CA ASP A 442 -2.66 20.73 3.57
C ASP A 442 -3.53 21.45 2.52
N ILE A 443 -3.72 22.77 2.67
CA ILE A 443 -4.35 23.63 1.64
C ILE A 443 -3.53 23.62 0.34
N THR A 444 -2.20 23.74 0.41
CA THR A 444 -1.36 23.69 -0.80
C THR A 444 -1.38 22.32 -1.45
N ASP A 445 -1.39 21.24 -0.67
CA ASP A 445 -1.48 19.88 -1.19
C ASP A 445 -2.85 19.62 -1.84
N THR A 446 -3.93 20.14 -1.24
CA THR A 446 -5.27 20.10 -1.84
C THR A 446 -5.32 20.92 -3.14
N MET A 447 -4.59 22.04 -3.23
CA MET A 447 -4.47 22.82 -4.46
C MET A 447 -3.73 22.04 -5.56
N MET A 448 -2.73 21.23 -5.23
CA MET A 448 -2.07 20.33 -6.18
C MET A 448 -3.08 19.34 -6.79
N CYS A 449 -4.00 18.79 -5.98
CA CYS A 449 -5.12 17.99 -6.50
C CYS A 449 -6.02 18.78 -7.47
N MET A 450 -6.18 20.09 -7.28
CA MET A 450 -6.96 20.90 -8.23
C MET A 450 -6.24 21.05 -9.57
N HIS A 451 -4.91 21.15 -9.56
CA HIS A 451 -4.11 21.21 -10.78
C HIS A 451 -4.18 19.91 -11.59
N THR A 452 -4.27 18.74 -10.95
CA THR A 452 -4.40 17.47 -11.69
C THR A 452 -5.74 17.37 -12.43
N VAL A 453 -6.82 17.91 -11.87
CA VAL A 453 -8.18 17.85 -12.46
C VAL A 453 -8.45 18.97 -13.45
N LEU A 454 -8.10 20.21 -13.09
CA LEU A 454 -8.43 21.40 -13.87
C LEU A 454 -7.32 21.83 -14.82
N SER A 455 -6.09 21.31 -14.65
CA SER A 455 -4.92 21.66 -15.45
C SER A 455 -4.72 23.18 -15.50
N ASN A 456 -4.49 23.76 -16.69
CA ASN A 456 -4.28 25.20 -16.89
C ASN A 456 -5.42 26.09 -16.36
N ARG A 457 -6.64 25.55 -16.25
CA ARG A 457 -7.80 26.31 -15.77
C ARG A 457 -7.66 26.72 -14.29
N ALA A 458 -7.03 25.88 -13.46
CA ALA A 458 -6.77 26.23 -12.06
C ALA A 458 -5.91 27.50 -11.95
N MET A 459 -4.84 27.59 -12.75
CA MET A 459 -3.99 28.77 -12.81
C MET A 459 -4.73 30.00 -13.35
N GLU A 460 -5.63 29.83 -14.31
CA GLU A 460 -6.46 30.91 -14.85
C GLU A 460 -7.38 31.51 -13.76
N VAL A 461 -8.02 30.65 -12.95
CA VAL A 461 -8.86 31.07 -11.82
C VAL A 461 -8.04 31.86 -10.80
N LEU A 462 -6.87 31.35 -10.40
CA LEU A 462 -5.95 32.05 -9.49
C LEU A 462 -5.49 33.41 -10.06
N ALA A 463 -5.13 33.46 -11.35
CA ALA A 463 -4.71 34.70 -12.02
C ALA A 463 -5.82 35.75 -12.02
N ASN A 464 -7.07 35.34 -12.21
CA ASN A 464 -8.24 36.22 -12.17
C ASN A 464 -8.48 36.77 -10.76
N HIS A 465 -8.41 35.93 -9.73
CA HIS A 465 -8.50 36.39 -8.34
C HIS A 465 -7.36 37.34 -7.96
N LEU A 466 -6.13 37.06 -8.40
CA LEU A 466 -4.99 37.94 -8.15
C LEU A 466 -5.18 39.31 -8.82
N SER A 467 -5.63 39.32 -10.07
CA SER A 467 -5.90 40.55 -10.81
C SER A 467 -6.94 41.41 -10.11
N LEU A 468 -8.06 40.80 -9.68
CA LEU A 468 -9.11 41.49 -8.93
C LEU A 468 -8.61 42.00 -7.57
N ALA A 469 -7.81 41.22 -6.85
CA ALA A 469 -7.27 41.61 -5.55
C ALA A 469 -6.30 42.79 -5.66
N VAL A 470 -5.53 42.89 -6.75
CA VAL A 470 -4.63 44.02 -7.02
C VAL A 470 -5.42 45.25 -7.50
N GLU A 471 -6.36 45.09 -8.44
CA GLU A 471 -7.18 46.19 -8.96
C GLU A 471 -8.03 46.87 -7.88
N GLN A 472 -8.56 46.09 -6.93
CA GLN A 472 -9.41 46.58 -5.84
C GLN A 472 -8.62 46.94 -4.57
N ASN A 473 -7.29 46.83 -4.55
CA ASN A 473 -6.45 47.00 -3.35
C ASN A 473 -6.99 46.22 -2.14
N GLN A 474 -7.30 44.93 -2.34
CA GLN A 474 -7.71 44.04 -1.26
C GLN A 474 -6.57 43.83 -0.24
N SER A 475 -6.89 43.23 0.90
CA SER A 475 -5.95 43.01 2.00
C SER A 475 -4.70 42.25 1.55
N TRP A 476 -3.54 42.57 2.14
CA TRP A 476 -2.28 41.89 1.81
C TRP A 476 -2.35 40.40 2.14
N GLN A 477 -3.15 39.99 3.13
CA GLN A 477 -3.36 38.58 3.51
C GLN A 477 -4.03 37.79 2.39
N ARG A 478 -5.03 38.39 1.72
CA ARG A 478 -5.70 37.75 0.58
C ARG A 478 -4.76 37.65 -0.62
N GLN A 479 -4.01 38.70 -0.90
CA GLN A 479 -2.99 38.66 -1.95
C GLN A 479 -1.92 37.59 -1.65
N GLU A 480 -1.45 37.50 -0.41
CA GLU A 480 -0.46 36.53 0.05
C GLU A 480 -0.94 35.08 -0.10
N SER A 481 -2.19 34.79 0.31
CA SER A 481 -2.77 33.45 0.17
C SER A 481 -2.90 33.02 -1.29
N ILE A 482 -3.31 33.94 -2.19
CA ILE A 482 -3.37 33.64 -3.63
C ILE A 482 -1.97 33.33 -4.18
N ILE A 483 -0.95 34.11 -3.79
CA ILE A 483 0.44 33.88 -4.21
C ILE A 483 0.96 32.53 -3.70
N GLN A 484 0.67 32.15 -2.46
CA GLN A 484 1.04 30.84 -1.95
C GLN A 484 0.43 29.70 -2.79
N LEU A 485 -0.85 29.80 -3.15
CA LEU A 485 -1.54 28.80 -3.98
C LEU A 485 -1.01 28.76 -5.42
N VAL A 486 -0.61 29.90 -5.99
CA VAL A 486 0.10 29.96 -7.28
C VAL A 486 1.41 29.18 -7.22
N GLY A 487 2.13 29.23 -6.09
CA GLY A 487 3.35 28.46 -5.87
C GLY A 487 3.14 26.95 -5.89
N ALA A 488 2.02 26.47 -5.35
CA ALA A 488 1.66 25.05 -5.33
C ALA A 488 1.49 24.45 -6.74
N GLY A 489 1.18 25.28 -7.74
CA GLY A 489 1.04 24.86 -9.14
C GLY A 489 2.35 24.69 -9.92
N SER A 490 3.51 25.02 -9.35
CA SER A 490 4.79 25.10 -10.07
C SER A 490 5.20 23.80 -10.78
N GLU A 491 4.92 22.63 -10.20
CA GLU A 491 5.23 21.33 -10.80
C GLU A 491 4.29 20.93 -11.95
N TYR A 492 3.12 21.56 -12.05
CA TYR A 492 2.07 21.21 -13.01
C TYR A 492 2.05 22.12 -14.24
N VAL A 493 2.81 23.22 -14.23
CA VAL A 493 2.86 24.17 -15.34
C VAL A 493 4.01 23.81 -16.29
N PRO A 494 3.75 23.60 -17.59
CA PRO A 494 4.81 23.29 -18.54
C PRO A 494 5.71 24.52 -18.80
N LEU A 495 6.97 24.27 -19.18
CA LEU A 495 7.97 25.33 -19.37
C LEU A 495 7.64 26.31 -20.50
N ASP A 496 6.82 25.89 -21.46
CA ASP A 496 6.36 26.67 -22.62
C ASP A 496 5.06 27.45 -22.38
N GLU A 497 4.52 27.45 -21.14
CA GLU A 497 3.33 28.23 -20.79
C GLU A 497 3.62 29.74 -20.90
N ASN A 498 2.90 30.43 -21.79
CA ASN A 498 3.17 31.81 -22.18
C ASN A 498 1.96 32.76 -22.02
N GLN A 499 0.84 32.28 -21.49
CA GLN A 499 -0.42 33.03 -21.46
C GLN A 499 -0.77 33.53 -20.06
N ILE A 500 -0.69 32.67 -19.05
CA ILE A 500 -1.21 32.90 -17.70
C ILE A 500 -0.10 33.38 -16.77
N LEU A 501 1.04 32.68 -16.71
CA LEU A 501 2.15 33.02 -15.83
C LEU A 501 2.72 34.41 -16.11
N PRO A 502 2.98 34.86 -17.36
CA PRO A 502 3.47 36.21 -17.60
C PRO A 502 2.53 37.28 -17.02
N ARG A 503 1.21 37.07 -17.10
CA ARG A 503 0.21 37.97 -16.50
C ARG A 503 0.33 38.02 -14.98
N ILE A 504 0.51 36.87 -14.30
CA ILE A 504 0.73 36.81 -12.85
C ILE A 504 2.02 37.53 -12.46
N PHE A 505 3.12 37.26 -13.16
CA PHE A 505 4.43 37.83 -12.86
C PHE A 505 4.49 39.35 -13.07
N LEU A 506 3.74 39.89 -14.03
CA LEU A 506 3.56 41.34 -14.22
C LEU A 506 2.80 42.01 -13.07
N LEU A 507 2.04 41.26 -12.28
CA LEU A 507 1.30 41.77 -11.11
C LEU A 507 2.13 41.72 -9.82
N LEU A 508 3.18 40.89 -9.73
CA LEU A 508 3.99 40.75 -8.50
C LEU A 508 4.55 42.08 -7.98
N PRO A 509 5.11 42.98 -8.82
CA PRO A 509 5.61 44.27 -8.33
C PRO A 509 4.50 45.22 -7.83
N LYS A 510 3.24 44.95 -8.16
CA LYS A 510 2.07 45.76 -7.78
C LYS A 510 1.39 45.25 -6.50
N LEU A 511 1.92 44.20 -5.88
CA LEU A 511 1.40 43.67 -4.63
C LEU A 511 1.59 44.64 -3.46
N ASN A 512 0.74 44.52 -2.46
CA ASN A 512 0.80 45.35 -1.26
C ASN A 512 1.85 44.82 -0.27
N PHE A 513 3.12 45.17 -0.48
CA PHE A 513 4.26 44.75 0.36
C PHE A 513 4.34 45.44 1.75
N CYS A 514 3.22 45.58 2.45
CA CYS A 514 3.16 46.15 3.80
C CYS A 514 3.69 45.21 4.90
N ASN A 515 3.75 43.90 4.65
CA ASN A 515 4.13 42.89 5.64
C ASN A 515 5.21 41.95 5.08
N SER A 516 6.09 41.44 5.94
CA SER A 516 7.16 40.51 5.52
C SER A 516 6.62 39.18 4.99
N SER A 517 5.45 38.72 5.43
CA SER A 517 4.85 37.46 4.98
C SER A 517 4.49 37.43 3.50
N ILE A 518 3.92 38.51 2.93
CA ILE A 518 3.64 38.58 1.49
C ILE A 518 4.92 38.63 0.65
N ILE A 519 5.97 39.27 1.18
CA ILE A 519 7.28 39.26 0.53
C ILE A 519 7.85 37.83 0.57
N ASN A 520 7.78 37.14 1.70
CA ASN A 520 8.20 35.75 1.83
C ASN A 520 7.47 34.84 0.83
N ALA A 521 6.13 34.90 0.75
CA ALA A 521 5.36 34.13 -0.21
C ALA A 521 5.77 34.42 -1.66
N THR A 522 5.96 35.70 -2.00
CA THR A 522 6.42 36.10 -3.33
C THR A 522 7.80 35.54 -3.65
N LEU A 523 8.76 35.62 -2.73
CA LEU A 523 10.10 35.05 -2.90
C LEU A 523 10.06 33.54 -3.10
N MET A 524 9.24 32.82 -2.34
CA MET A 524 9.09 31.37 -2.50
C MET A 524 8.56 31.01 -3.89
N VAL A 525 7.56 31.72 -4.40
CA VAL A 525 7.04 31.54 -5.77
C VAL A 525 8.12 31.80 -6.81
N LEU A 526 8.95 32.83 -6.64
CA LEU A 526 10.07 33.10 -7.55
C LEU A 526 11.09 31.95 -7.58
N GLY A 527 11.35 31.31 -6.42
CA GLY A 527 12.20 30.13 -6.34
C GLY A 527 11.58 28.90 -7.01
N GLN A 528 10.29 28.66 -6.78
CA GLN A 528 9.54 27.52 -7.34
C GLN A 528 9.42 27.56 -8.87
N TYR A 529 9.25 28.75 -9.46
CA TYR A 529 9.20 28.94 -10.92
C TYR A 529 10.57 29.29 -11.54
N SER A 530 11.68 28.93 -10.87
CA SER A 530 13.03 29.27 -11.34
C SER A 530 13.35 28.70 -12.73
N SER A 531 12.94 27.47 -13.03
CA SER A 531 13.11 26.82 -14.34
C SER A 531 12.33 27.53 -15.46
N TRP A 532 11.07 27.89 -15.20
CA TRP A 532 10.22 28.65 -16.13
C TRP A 532 10.76 30.07 -16.38
N LEU A 533 11.24 30.75 -15.33
CA LEU A 533 11.84 32.09 -15.44
C LEU A 533 13.11 32.10 -16.32
N GLY A 534 13.83 31.00 -16.40
CA GLY A 534 14.96 30.84 -17.32
C GLY A 534 14.60 31.00 -18.78
N HIS A 535 13.43 30.49 -19.15
CA HIS A 535 12.88 30.56 -20.50
C HIS A 535 12.30 31.95 -20.83
N HIS A 536 12.02 32.78 -19.81
CA HIS A 536 11.34 34.07 -19.93
C HIS A 536 12.21 35.22 -19.36
N GLN A 537 13.28 35.59 -20.09
CA GLN A 537 14.30 36.51 -19.58
C GLN A 537 13.79 37.91 -19.20
N GLU A 538 12.75 38.43 -19.86
CA GLU A 538 12.20 39.76 -19.56
C GLU A 538 11.51 39.81 -18.19
N THR A 539 10.82 38.74 -17.79
CA THR A 539 10.17 38.65 -16.48
C THR A 539 11.19 38.44 -15.37
N LEU A 540 12.26 37.68 -15.65
CA LEU A 540 13.36 37.46 -14.71
C LEU A 540 14.03 38.76 -14.25
N GLN A 541 14.32 39.70 -15.17
CA GLN A 541 14.95 40.98 -14.81
C GLN A 541 14.16 41.79 -13.78
N ASN A 542 12.82 41.76 -13.88
CA ASN A 542 11.94 42.48 -12.96
C ASN A 542 11.88 41.83 -11.58
N CYS A 543 12.17 40.54 -11.47
CA CYS A 543 12.04 39.76 -10.22
C CYS A 543 13.35 39.71 -9.42
N VAL A 544 14.50 39.72 -10.09
CA VAL A 544 15.82 39.58 -9.42
C VAL A 544 16.07 40.69 -8.40
N HIS A 545 15.71 41.94 -8.71
CA HIS A 545 15.89 43.06 -7.79
C HIS A 545 15.11 42.91 -6.48
N LEU A 546 13.92 42.28 -6.50
CA LEU A 546 13.16 42.00 -5.28
C LEU A 546 13.91 41.04 -4.37
N CYS A 547 14.46 39.96 -4.93
CA CYS A 547 15.24 38.98 -4.20
C CYS A 547 16.53 39.57 -3.59
N ILE A 548 17.24 40.41 -4.36
CA ILE A 548 18.47 41.08 -3.91
C ILE A 548 18.18 42.01 -2.72
N ASN A 549 17.14 42.83 -2.82
CA ASN A 549 16.76 43.75 -1.76
C ASN A 549 16.33 43.00 -0.47
N ALA A 550 15.59 41.90 -0.62
CA ALA A 550 15.13 41.09 0.52
C ALA A 550 16.30 40.43 1.28
N LEU A 551 17.41 40.12 0.61
CA LEU A 551 18.58 39.50 1.24
C LEU A 551 19.25 40.38 2.31
N SER A 552 19.05 41.70 2.24
CA SER A 552 19.57 42.65 3.23
C SER A 552 18.71 42.72 4.50
N ASN A 553 17.51 42.12 4.50
CA ASN A 553 16.60 42.13 5.64
C ASN A 553 16.74 40.82 6.46
N SER A 554 16.99 40.95 7.76
CA SER A 554 17.17 39.80 8.66
C SER A 554 15.94 38.88 8.77
N GLU A 555 14.72 39.40 8.58
CA GLU A 555 13.49 38.59 8.63
C GLU A 555 13.24 37.81 7.33
N LEU A 556 13.74 38.30 6.20
CA LEU A 556 13.47 37.75 4.87
C LEU A 556 14.63 36.91 4.32
N ILE A 557 15.79 36.92 4.99
CA ILE A 557 17.03 36.31 4.51
C ILE A 557 16.88 34.82 4.20
N GLN A 558 16.06 34.10 4.96
CA GLN A 558 15.80 32.68 4.73
C GLN A 558 15.11 32.47 3.39
N SER A 559 13.95 33.10 3.18
CA SER A 559 13.17 32.99 1.93
C SER A 559 13.93 33.55 0.73
N ALA A 560 14.63 34.68 0.90
CA ALA A 560 15.42 35.31 -0.15
C ALA A 560 16.59 34.42 -0.60
N SER A 561 17.32 33.81 0.34
CA SER A 561 18.44 32.93 0.02
C SER A 561 18.02 31.59 -0.58
N ILE A 562 16.84 31.06 -0.22
CA ILE A 562 16.26 29.88 -0.89
C ILE A 562 15.91 30.25 -2.34
N ALA A 563 15.13 31.31 -2.55
CA ALA A 563 14.70 31.73 -3.89
C ALA A 563 15.88 32.05 -4.82
N LEU A 564 16.87 32.81 -4.33
CA LEU A 564 18.06 33.13 -5.12
C LEU A 564 18.92 31.91 -5.42
N LYS A 565 19.02 30.94 -4.49
CA LYS A 565 19.76 29.70 -4.74
C LYS A 565 19.16 28.94 -5.91
N GLU A 566 17.85 28.71 -5.91
CA GLU A 566 17.17 28.01 -7.02
C GLU A 566 17.27 28.81 -8.33
N LEU A 567 17.03 30.13 -8.29
CA LEU A 567 17.18 30.99 -9.47
C LEU A 567 18.60 30.98 -10.06
N THR A 568 19.64 30.98 -9.23
CA THR A 568 21.03 30.98 -9.70
C THR A 568 21.50 29.61 -10.19
N MET A 569 20.99 28.53 -9.59
CA MET A 569 21.27 27.16 -10.00
C MET A 569 20.71 26.89 -11.41
N GLU A 570 19.43 27.20 -11.64
CA GLU A 570 18.75 26.99 -12.93
C GLU A 570 19.21 28.00 -14.00
N ASN A 571 19.44 29.27 -13.63
CA ASN A 571 19.64 30.37 -14.58
C ASN A 571 21.04 31.00 -14.56
N ARG A 572 22.09 30.20 -14.32
CA ARG A 572 23.48 30.65 -14.12
C ARG A 572 23.97 31.71 -15.13
N MET A 573 23.71 31.50 -16.42
CA MET A 573 24.21 32.35 -17.50
C MET A 573 23.56 33.73 -17.45
N HIS A 574 22.26 33.80 -17.16
CA HIS A 574 21.52 35.06 -17.04
C HIS A 574 21.80 35.77 -15.72
N MET A 575 21.92 35.00 -14.64
CA MET A 575 22.22 35.52 -13.30
C MET A 575 23.64 36.07 -13.17
N SER A 576 24.58 35.65 -14.04
CA SER A 576 25.95 36.16 -14.10
C SER A 576 26.01 37.70 -14.13
N LYS A 577 25.12 38.36 -14.88
CA LYS A 577 25.08 39.82 -15.03
C LYS A 577 24.92 40.59 -13.71
N TYR A 578 24.34 39.96 -12.69
CA TYR A 578 24.05 40.56 -11.38
C TYR A 578 25.13 40.27 -10.33
N LEU A 579 26.27 39.65 -10.70
CA LEU A 579 27.35 39.35 -9.75
C LEU A 579 27.78 40.58 -8.95
N ASN A 580 27.94 41.73 -9.60
CA ASN A 580 28.37 42.97 -8.96
C ASN A 580 27.35 43.53 -7.95
N ASP A 581 26.06 43.22 -8.13
CA ASP A 581 24.98 43.66 -7.24
C ASP A 581 24.84 42.69 -6.04
N ILE A 582 24.94 41.39 -6.30
CA ILE A 582 24.73 40.32 -5.30
C ILE A 582 25.93 40.15 -4.38
N PHE A 583 27.15 40.22 -4.92
CA PHE A 583 28.39 39.89 -4.19
C PHE A 583 28.63 40.78 -2.96
N PRO A 584 28.48 42.12 -3.01
CA PRO A 584 28.69 42.98 -1.83
C PRO A 584 27.69 42.71 -0.71
N ILE A 585 26.44 42.38 -1.05
CA ILE A 585 25.37 42.11 -0.07
C ILE A 585 25.66 40.78 0.63
N ILE A 586 26.00 39.73 -0.12
CA ILE A 586 26.35 38.43 0.45
C ILE A 586 27.58 38.55 1.34
N LYS A 587 28.59 39.33 0.94
CA LYS A 587 29.76 39.59 1.81
C LYS A 587 29.36 40.17 3.16
N ASN A 588 28.47 41.18 3.18
CA ASN A 588 27.97 41.77 4.43
C ASN A 588 27.18 40.74 5.27
N VAL A 589 26.36 39.90 4.63
CA VAL A 589 25.61 38.82 5.29
C VAL A 589 26.54 37.79 5.95
N LEU A 590 27.65 37.44 5.29
CA LEU A 590 28.65 36.50 5.82
C LEU A 590 29.44 37.08 7.00
N GLU A 591 29.66 38.40 7.03
CA GLU A 591 30.31 39.10 8.13
C GLU A 591 29.38 39.29 9.34
N ASN A 592 28.05 39.28 9.13
CA ASN A 592 27.07 39.47 10.19
C ASN A 592 26.86 38.22 11.07
N ALA A 593 27.35 38.28 12.31
CA ALA A 593 27.27 37.21 13.31
C ALA A 593 25.83 36.74 13.65
N HIS A 594 24.80 37.57 13.42
CA HIS A 594 23.41 37.28 13.78
C HIS A 594 22.65 36.40 12.77
N VAL A 595 23.20 36.19 11.57
CA VAL A 595 22.61 35.34 10.54
C VAL A 595 22.84 33.85 10.85
N GLN A 596 21.82 33.01 10.64
CA GLN A 596 21.92 31.58 10.90
C GLN A 596 22.97 30.91 10.00
N PRO A 597 23.72 29.91 10.50
CA PRO A 597 24.75 29.21 9.72
C PRO A 597 24.25 28.66 8.38
N ASN A 598 23.03 28.10 8.34
CA ASN A 598 22.45 27.53 7.13
C ASN A 598 22.13 28.58 6.05
N ASP A 599 21.71 29.79 6.45
CA ASP A 599 21.47 30.89 5.51
C ASP A 599 22.78 31.39 4.90
N ARG A 600 23.85 31.47 5.72
CA ARG A 600 25.20 31.80 5.23
C ARG A 600 25.68 30.77 4.21
N ILE A 601 25.53 29.48 4.50
CA ILE A 601 25.89 28.39 3.58
C ILE A 601 25.11 28.49 2.26
N ARG A 602 23.80 28.79 2.30
CA ARG A 602 23.00 29.03 1.08
C ARG A 602 23.50 30.22 0.28
N CYS A 603 23.85 31.33 0.94
CA CYS A 603 24.39 32.51 0.25
C CYS A 603 25.70 32.22 -0.48
N VAL A 604 26.53 31.33 0.06
CA VAL A 604 27.78 30.92 -0.59
C VAL A 604 27.49 30.09 -1.84
N ALA A 605 26.49 29.22 -1.77
CA ALA A 605 26.03 28.46 -2.94
C ALA A 605 25.59 29.39 -4.08
N ILE A 606 24.83 30.45 -3.78
CA ILE A 606 24.39 31.46 -4.76
C ILE A 606 25.58 32.03 -5.54
N ILE A 607 26.62 32.49 -4.83
CA ILE A 607 27.83 33.01 -5.50
C ILE A 607 28.56 31.90 -6.26
N GLY A 608 28.67 30.70 -5.71
CA GLY A 608 29.30 29.56 -6.38
C GLY A 608 28.65 29.24 -7.72
N TYR A 609 27.31 29.15 -7.77
CA TYR A 609 26.57 28.91 -9.01
C TYR A 609 26.74 30.04 -10.02
N ILE A 610 26.73 31.30 -9.57
CA ILE A 610 27.01 32.45 -10.46
C ILE A 610 28.42 32.38 -11.03
N LEU A 611 29.42 32.10 -10.20
CA LEU A 611 30.83 32.01 -10.61
C LEU A 611 31.09 30.85 -11.57
N SER A 612 30.29 29.78 -11.52
CA SER A 612 30.38 28.66 -12.48
C SER A 612 30.20 29.10 -13.96
N ALA A 613 29.58 30.26 -14.20
CA ALA A 613 29.38 30.83 -15.53
C ALA A 613 30.52 31.76 -16.01
N TYR A 614 31.54 32.02 -15.18
CA TYR A 614 32.63 32.96 -15.48
C TYR A 614 33.96 32.26 -15.87
N PRO A 615 34.83 32.94 -16.63
CA PRO A 615 36.20 32.46 -16.89
C PRO A 615 37.03 32.32 -15.62
N ALA A 616 37.96 31.35 -15.61
CA ALA A 616 38.77 30.97 -14.44
C ALA A 616 39.43 32.14 -13.71
N LYS A 617 39.97 33.13 -14.43
CA LYS A 617 40.63 34.29 -13.83
C LYS A 617 39.69 35.08 -12.90
N ILE A 618 38.46 35.32 -13.34
CA ILE A 618 37.46 36.07 -12.54
C ILE A 618 37.01 35.22 -11.35
N VAL A 619 36.88 33.90 -11.55
CA VAL A 619 36.54 32.96 -10.49
C VAL A 619 37.60 32.96 -9.39
N ILE A 620 38.90 32.91 -9.75
CA ILE A 620 40.02 32.95 -8.79
C ILE A 620 39.99 34.25 -7.97
N ASP A 621 39.81 35.41 -8.61
CA ASP A 621 39.83 36.71 -7.92
C ASP A 621 38.72 36.80 -6.87
N HIS A 622 37.50 36.36 -7.19
CA HIS A 622 36.36 36.37 -6.25
C HIS A 622 36.47 35.28 -5.18
N LEU A 623 36.99 34.10 -5.53
CA LEU A 623 37.25 33.01 -4.59
C LEU A 623 38.23 33.43 -3.50
N ASN A 624 39.32 34.10 -3.86
CA ASN A 624 40.30 34.59 -2.90
C ASN A 624 39.67 35.57 -1.90
N ILE A 625 38.76 36.43 -2.35
CA ILE A 625 38.03 37.38 -1.50
C ILE A 625 37.10 36.66 -0.51
N LEU A 626 36.44 35.57 -0.93
CA LEU A 626 35.52 34.80 -0.09
C LEU A 626 36.22 33.83 0.87
N LEU A 627 37.26 33.14 0.39
CA LEU A 627 37.95 32.09 1.15
C LEU A 627 38.95 32.64 2.17
N ALA A 628 39.66 33.73 1.87
CA ALA A 628 40.70 34.24 2.77
C ALA A 628 40.18 34.60 4.18
N PRO A 629 39.03 35.29 4.35
CA PRO A 629 38.47 35.56 5.67
C PRO A 629 38.11 34.28 6.44
N GLU A 630 37.51 33.30 5.76
CA GLU A 630 37.08 32.04 6.38
C GLU A 630 38.27 31.14 6.75
N VAL A 631 39.30 31.10 5.91
CA VAL A 631 40.57 30.44 6.23
C VAL A 631 41.24 31.08 7.45
N ASN A 632 41.25 32.41 7.54
CA ASN A 632 41.80 33.12 8.69
C ASN A 632 41.00 32.85 9.98
N LYS A 633 39.66 32.80 9.89
CA LYS A 633 38.79 32.39 11.01
C LYS A 633 39.10 30.95 11.45
N LEU A 634 39.22 30.02 10.51
CA LEU A 634 39.57 28.62 10.80
C LEU A 634 40.93 28.50 11.49
N LEU A 635 41.95 29.21 11.00
CA LEU A 635 43.28 29.25 11.63
C LEU A 635 43.24 29.88 13.03
N ALA A 636 42.46 30.94 13.23
CA ALA A 636 42.25 31.53 14.55
C ALA A 636 41.62 30.53 15.51
N TYR A 637 40.53 29.86 15.10
CA TYR A 637 39.90 28.81 15.90
C TYR A 637 40.88 27.69 16.24
N LEU A 638 41.72 27.24 15.30
CA LEU A 638 42.72 26.19 15.54
C LEU A 638 43.85 26.64 16.49
N SER A 639 44.09 27.94 16.63
CA SER A 639 45.17 28.50 17.46
C SER A 639 44.77 28.79 18.92
N GLU A 640 43.48 28.90 19.24
CA GLU A 640 43.00 29.20 20.59
C GLU A 640 43.13 27.99 21.54
N THR A 641 43.65 28.17 22.75
CA THR A 641 43.89 27.08 23.74
C THR A 641 43.18 27.31 25.10
N ASN A 642 42.01 27.94 25.13
CA ASN A 642 41.35 28.34 26.40
C ASN A 642 40.03 27.61 26.67
N GLY A 643 39.95 26.91 27.82
CA GLY A 643 38.75 26.57 28.63
C GLY A 643 37.61 25.72 28.02
N ASP A 644 37.20 24.65 28.72
CA ASP A 644 36.15 23.69 28.31
C ASP A 644 34.79 24.30 27.90
N GLN A 645 34.44 25.51 28.39
CA GLN A 645 33.14 26.14 28.10
C GLN A 645 33.01 26.71 26.67
N ASN A 646 34.12 27.03 25.99
CA ASN A 646 34.12 27.55 24.60
C ASN A 646 34.42 26.48 23.55
N ALA A 647 34.73 25.25 23.97
CA ALA A 647 35.12 24.16 23.06
C ALA A 647 33.99 23.74 22.11
N ILE A 648 32.74 23.70 22.59
CA ILE A 648 31.57 23.32 21.78
C ILE A 648 31.29 24.36 20.69
N LEU A 649 31.29 25.65 21.04
CA LEU A 649 31.06 26.73 20.08
C LEU A 649 32.18 26.80 19.03
N ARG A 650 33.44 26.62 19.46
CA ARG A 650 34.59 26.52 18.56
C ARG A 650 34.41 25.36 17.58
N LYS A 651 34.03 24.18 18.06
CA LYS A 651 33.76 23.01 17.22
C LYS A 651 32.67 23.30 16.18
N GLN A 652 31.55 23.89 16.60
CA GLN A 652 30.45 24.28 15.69
C GLN A 652 30.90 25.28 14.62
N ASN A 653 31.74 26.26 14.98
CA ASN A 653 32.29 27.22 14.02
C ASN A 653 33.25 26.55 13.02
N ILE A 654 34.09 25.61 13.47
CA ILE A 654 34.94 24.80 12.59
C ILE A 654 34.06 23.99 11.61
N CYS A 655 33.06 23.26 12.10
CA CYS A 655 32.13 22.49 11.26
C CYS A 655 31.39 23.35 10.24
N THR A 656 30.95 24.56 10.64
CA THR A 656 30.28 25.52 9.75
C THR A 656 31.23 26.00 8.64
N THR A 657 32.49 26.31 8.99
CA THR A 657 33.51 26.76 8.03
C THR A 657 33.89 25.65 7.05
N LEU A 658 33.98 24.39 7.51
CA LEU A 658 34.19 23.25 6.62
C LEU A 658 33.00 23.02 5.68
N SER A 659 31.78 23.18 6.19
CA SER A 659 30.55 23.08 5.38
C SER A 659 30.46 24.18 4.31
N PHE A 660 30.91 25.40 4.65
CA PHE A 660 31.05 26.51 3.70
C PHE A 660 31.95 26.12 2.51
N ILE A 661 33.16 25.62 2.79
CA ILE A 661 34.12 25.21 1.76
C ILE A 661 33.52 24.10 0.90
N SER A 662 32.90 23.12 1.56
CA SER A 662 32.25 21.98 0.91
C SER A 662 31.18 22.40 -0.11
N VAL A 663 30.29 23.32 0.27
CA VAL A 663 29.22 23.82 -0.62
C VAL A 663 29.76 24.67 -1.75
N LEU A 664 30.78 25.50 -1.49
CA LEU A 664 31.40 26.34 -2.51
C LEU A 664 32.02 25.50 -3.64
N ILE A 665 32.72 24.41 -3.29
CA ILE A 665 33.32 23.50 -4.28
C ILE A 665 32.23 22.91 -5.18
N THR A 666 31.14 22.40 -4.60
CA THR A 666 30.03 21.82 -5.35
C THR A 666 29.32 22.83 -6.24
N ALA A 667 29.07 24.04 -5.73
CA ALA A 667 28.36 25.06 -6.48
C ALA A 667 29.18 25.60 -7.67
N ILE A 668 30.51 25.75 -7.52
CA ILE A 668 31.38 26.22 -8.62
C ILE A 668 31.57 25.16 -9.69
N GLY A 669 31.75 23.91 -9.30
CA GLY A 669 31.90 22.81 -10.26
C GLY A 669 30.56 22.26 -10.77
N TYR A 670 29.45 22.93 -10.48
CA TYR A 670 28.15 22.63 -11.07
C TYR A 670 28.18 22.91 -12.58
N CYS A 671 28.18 21.84 -13.36
CA CYS A 671 27.90 21.90 -14.78
C CYS A 671 26.44 21.45 -14.93
N GLY A 672 25.51 22.38 -15.18
CA GLY A 672 24.06 22.07 -15.18
C GLY A 672 23.70 20.82 -15.95
N ASP A 673 22.63 20.14 -15.53
CA ASP A 673 22.19 18.86 -16.08
C ASP A 673 22.01 18.97 -17.61
N GLN A 674 22.94 18.41 -18.37
CA GLN A 674 22.60 17.78 -19.63
C GLN A 674 21.89 16.50 -19.23
N SER A 675 20.55 16.54 -19.22
CA SER A 675 19.71 15.37 -18.99
C SER A 675 20.19 14.19 -19.85
N ASP A 676 20.31 13.02 -19.22
CA ASP A 676 20.51 11.70 -19.84
C ASP A 676 19.30 11.27 -20.73
N GLY A 677 18.80 12.16 -21.59
CA GLY A 677 17.64 11.93 -22.44
C GLY A 677 17.81 12.61 -23.81
N ASP A 678 17.68 11.78 -24.85
CA ASP A 678 17.60 12.11 -26.27
C ASP A 678 18.90 12.55 -26.98
N GLU A 679 19.64 11.54 -27.45
CA GLU A 679 20.50 11.63 -28.64
C GLU A 679 19.65 11.99 -29.86
N ASN A 680 19.20 13.24 -30.00
CA ASN A 680 18.83 13.92 -31.25
C ASN A 680 18.13 15.24 -30.92
N GLU A 681 18.86 16.35 -30.81
CA GLU A 681 18.46 17.61 -31.43
C GLU A 681 19.60 18.65 -31.41
N GLN A 682 20.01 19.01 -32.63
CA GLN A 682 20.67 20.25 -33.06
C GLN A 682 21.84 20.80 -32.23
N GLN A 683 23.03 20.39 -32.67
CA GLN A 683 24.29 21.13 -32.54
C GLN A 683 24.11 22.59 -33.01
N GLN A 684 23.91 23.52 -32.07
CA GLN A 684 24.17 24.94 -32.29
C GLN A 684 25.16 25.43 -31.23
N GLU A 685 26.39 25.65 -31.71
CA GLU A 685 27.43 26.52 -31.16
C GLU A 685 27.73 26.37 -29.65
N ALA A 686 28.22 25.20 -29.26
CA ALA A 686 29.10 25.11 -28.10
C ALA A 686 30.43 25.81 -28.46
N THR A 687 30.65 27.00 -27.91
CA THR A 687 31.96 27.65 -27.92
C THR A 687 33.00 26.69 -27.35
N GLU A 688 33.95 26.30 -28.19
CA GLU A 688 35.17 25.58 -27.85
C GLU A 688 35.98 26.37 -26.82
N ASN A 689 35.77 26.10 -25.53
CA ASN A 689 36.76 26.31 -24.48
C ASN A 689 36.48 25.25 -23.40
N PRO A 690 37.42 24.33 -23.12
CA PRO A 690 37.33 23.50 -21.93
C PRO A 690 37.17 24.43 -20.74
N SER A 691 36.18 24.20 -19.87
CA SER A 691 36.07 25.00 -18.66
C SER A 691 37.36 24.85 -17.87
N GLU A 692 38.13 25.94 -17.71
CA GLU A 692 39.35 25.97 -16.87
C GLU A 692 39.02 25.83 -15.36
N ILE A 693 37.72 25.74 -15.01
CA ILE A 693 37.17 25.69 -13.65
C ILE A 693 37.70 24.48 -12.83
N PRO A 694 37.81 23.25 -13.36
CA PRO A 694 38.40 22.14 -12.62
C PRO A 694 39.86 22.40 -12.23
N GLU A 695 40.64 23.08 -13.07
CA GLU A 695 42.03 23.44 -12.76
C GLU A 695 42.07 24.49 -11.62
N VAL A 696 41.18 25.48 -11.65
CA VAL A 696 41.03 26.47 -10.57
C VAL A 696 40.73 25.80 -9.24
N LEU A 697 39.74 24.89 -9.22
CA LEU A 697 39.37 24.17 -8.01
C LEU A 697 40.53 23.29 -7.50
N CYS A 698 41.27 22.64 -8.40
CA CYS A 698 42.49 21.89 -8.04
C CYS A 698 43.56 22.78 -7.39
N CYS A 699 43.76 24.01 -7.86
CA CYS A 699 44.66 24.98 -7.23
C CYS A 699 44.18 25.38 -5.83
N VAL A 700 42.91 25.74 -5.68
CA VAL A 700 42.32 26.15 -4.39
C VAL A 700 42.41 25.01 -3.37
N LEU A 701 42.12 23.78 -3.77
CA LEU A 701 42.21 22.61 -2.89
C LEU A 701 43.65 22.33 -2.44
N ARG A 702 44.62 22.55 -3.33
CA ARG A 702 46.04 22.43 -2.99
C ARG A 702 46.45 23.44 -1.92
N ASP A 703 45.95 24.68 -2.01
CA ASP A 703 46.22 25.73 -1.03
C ASP A 703 45.49 25.48 0.31
N LEU A 704 44.32 24.83 0.29
CA LEU A 704 43.57 24.46 1.49
C LEU A 704 44.13 23.21 2.21
N THR A 705 44.83 22.34 1.49
CA THR A 705 45.35 21.06 1.99
C THR A 705 46.14 21.19 3.31
N PRO A 706 47.12 22.11 3.45
CA PRO A 706 47.89 22.24 4.69
C PRO A 706 47.01 22.57 5.91
N ILE A 707 45.94 23.32 5.70
CA ILE A 707 44.99 23.70 6.76
C ILE A 707 44.14 22.49 7.15
N LEU A 708 43.71 21.67 6.19
CA LEU A 708 42.99 20.43 6.47
C LEU A 708 43.86 19.44 7.27
N HIS A 709 45.16 19.36 7.00
CA HIS A 709 46.08 18.59 7.85
C HIS A 709 46.17 19.15 9.28
N LEU A 710 46.14 20.47 9.47
CA LEU A 710 46.12 21.08 10.81
C LEU A 710 44.83 20.75 11.57
N VAL A 711 43.68 20.74 10.89
CA VAL A 711 42.39 20.31 11.47
C VAL A 711 42.49 18.85 11.94
N LEU A 712 42.95 17.95 11.06
CA LEU A 712 43.11 16.52 11.41
C LEU A 712 44.11 16.33 12.56
N LYS A 713 45.20 17.11 12.62
CA LYS A 713 46.17 17.01 13.72
C LYS A 713 45.53 17.25 15.10
N GLN A 714 44.50 18.09 15.19
CA GLN A 714 43.80 18.39 16.46
C GLN A 714 42.53 17.56 16.67
N TYR A 715 41.83 17.18 15.59
CA TYR A 715 40.49 16.58 15.64
C TYR A 715 40.39 15.23 14.90
N ALA A 716 41.49 14.50 14.71
CA ALA A 716 41.52 13.20 14.00
C ALA A 716 40.52 12.17 14.57
N ASP A 717 40.25 12.21 15.87
CA ASP A 717 39.36 11.28 16.58
C ASP A 717 37.96 11.87 16.85
N ASP A 718 37.66 13.09 16.35
CA ASP A 718 36.32 13.69 16.49
C ASP A 718 35.45 13.36 15.27
N SER A 719 34.39 12.58 15.48
CA SER A 719 33.52 12.11 14.40
C SER A 719 32.82 13.22 13.62
N GLU A 720 32.43 14.33 14.27
CA GLU A 720 31.64 15.38 13.62
C GLU A 720 32.52 16.26 12.72
N VAL A 721 33.73 16.59 13.19
CA VAL A 721 34.70 17.38 12.41
C VAL A 721 35.24 16.57 11.24
N THR A 722 35.59 15.31 11.47
CA THR A 722 36.07 14.40 10.41
C THR A 722 34.98 14.12 9.37
N GLU A 723 33.72 14.09 9.77
CA GLU A 723 32.59 13.98 8.84
C GLU A 723 32.50 15.16 7.90
N LYS A 724 32.57 16.40 8.41
CA LYS A 724 32.57 17.61 7.57
C LYS A 724 33.79 17.71 6.65
N LEU A 725 34.95 17.23 7.10
CA LEU A 725 36.13 17.13 6.26
C LEU A 725 35.93 16.10 5.14
N CYS A 726 35.41 14.91 5.45
CA CYS A 726 35.11 13.89 4.43
C CYS A 726 34.00 14.35 3.46
N GLU A 727 33.07 15.19 3.90
CA GLU A 727 32.07 15.83 3.03
C GLU A 727 32.75 16.67 1.93
N ILE A 728 33.77 17.46 2.30
CA ILE A 728 34.60 18.22 1.34
C ILE A 728 35.28 17.27 0.36
N LEU A 729 35.95 16.22 0.88
CA LEU A 729 36.68 15.27 0.05
C LEU A 729 35.75 14.53 -0.93
N SER A 730 34.59 14.06 -0.43
CA SER A 730 33.57 13.36 -1.21
C SER A 730 33.04 14.24 -2.34
N ARG A 731 32.64 15.49 -2.03
CA ARG A 731 32.16 16.45 -3.03
C ARG A 731 33.24 16.84 -4.02
N THR A 732 34.48 16.97 -3.58
CA THR A 732 35.62 17.26 -4.46
C THR A 732 35.77 16.17 -5.53
N VAL A 733 35.75 14.90 -5.12
CA VAL A 733 35.85 13.75 -6.02
C VAL A 733 34.70 13.69 -7.02
N THR A 734 33.46 13.90 -6.57
CA THR A 734 32.30 13.86 -7.47
C THR A 734 32.27 15.03 -8.45
N THR A 735 32.79 16.20 -8.03
CA THR A 735 32.80 17.43 -8.83
C THR A 735 33.90 17.43 -9.88
N LEU A 736 35.14 17.09 -9.49
CA LEU A 736 36.30 17.14 -10.40
C LEU A 736 36.43 15.92 -11.30
N ARG A 737 35.89 14.76 -10.88
CA ARG A 737 36.02 13.48 -11.59
C ARG A 737 37.49 13.25 -12.01
N GLU A 738 37.76 12.98 -13.28
CA GLU A 738 39.12 12.72 -13.79
C GLU A 738 40.12 13.87 -13.59
N SER A 739 39.64 15.12 -13.49
CA SER A 739 40.50 16.30 -13.31
C SER A 739 41.22 16.35 -11.95
N ILE A 740 40.83 15.50 -11.00
CA ILE A 740 41.42 15.44 -9.66
C ILE A 740 42.80 14.76 -9.62
N ASN A 741 43.20 14.05 -10.69
CA ASN A 741 44.44 13.27 -10.74
C ASN A 741 45.69 13.97 -10.17
N PRO A 742 45.93 15.29 -10.40
CA PRO A 742 47.09 15.98 -9.84
C PRO A 742 47.13 16.08 -8.31
N ILE A 743 45.99 16.00 -7.64
CA ILE A 743 45.86 16.15 -6.17
C ILE A 743 45.37 14.88 -5.47
N LEU A 744 45.02 13.83 -6.22
CA LEU A 744 44.42 12.60 -5.68
C LEU A 744 45.26 11.97 -4.55
N ASN A 745 46.58 11.86 -4.74
CA ASN A 745 47.48 11.28 -3.73
C ASN A 745 47.47 12.09 -2.43
N THR A 746 47.44 13.42 -2.54
CA THR A 746 47.36 14.33 -1.39
C THR A 746 46.04 14.17 -0.62
N LEU A 747 44.93 13.96 -1.32
CA LEU A 747 43.63 13.70 -0.68
C LEU A 747 43.59 12.31 0.00
N LEU A 748 44.24 11.31 -0.60
CA LEU A 748 44.37 9.98 0.01
C LEU A 748 45.26 10.00 1.26
N GLU A 749 46.29 10.85 1.31
CA GLU A 749 47.09 11.09 2.53
C GLU A 749 46.27 11.71 3.66
N LEU A 750 45.35 12.64 3.36
CA LEU A 750 44.42 13.18 4.35
C LEU A 750 43.56 12.08 4.98
N LEU A 751 43.07 11.13 4.18
CA LEU A 751 42.27 10.00 4.66
C LEU A 751 43.05 9.09 5.63
N GLN A 752 44.35 8.89 5.38
CA GLN A 752 45.21 8.08 6.25
C GLN A 752 45.43 8.73 7.62
N ASN A 753 45.34 10.06 7.71
CA ASN A 753 45.50 10.83 8.95
C ASN A 753 44.22 10.89 9.81
N ILE A 754 43.09 10.37 9.32
CA ILE A 754 41.86 10.23 10.12
C ILE A 754 42.03 9.09 11.13
N GLY A 755 41.54 9.29 12.35
CA GLY A 755 41.64 8.34 13.44
C GLY A 755 41.16 6.92 13.07
N PRO A 756 41.82 5.86 13.58
CA PRO A 756 41.53 4.47 13.19
C PRO A 756 40.13 3.99 13.62
N ASN A 757 39.52 4.65 14.60
CA ASN A 757 38.19 4.31 15.13
C ASN A 757 37.03 5.05 14.43
N ILE A 758 37.33 5.92 13.46
CA ILE A 758 36.32 6.73 12.78
C ILE A 758 35.82 6.02 11.52
N LEU A 759 34.50 5.78 11.49
CA LEU A 759 33.78 5.23 10.35
C LEU A 759 32.37 5.82 10.31
N HIS A 760 32.12 6.77 9.41
CA HIS A 760 30.81 7.42 9.22
C HIS A 760 30.45 7.48 7.72
N ALA A 761 29.20 7.85 7.41
CA ALA A 761 28.65 7.89 6.05
C ALA A 761 29.55 8.60 5.03
N GLN A 762 30.00 9.81 5.34
CA GLN A 762 30.81 10.63 4.41
C GLN A 762 32.19 10.04 4.12
N PHE A 763 32.80 9.34 5.09
CA PHE A 763 34.07 8.63 4.88
C PHE A 763 33.88 7.50 3.87
N LEU A 764 32.83 6.68 4.07
CA LEU A 764 32.48 5.60 3.16
C LEU A 764 32.12 6.14 1.76
N ASN A 765 31.38 7.24 1.67
CA ASN A 765 31.02 7.88 0.40
C ASN A 765 32.25 8.39 -0.37
N PHE A 766 33.20 9.05 0.31
CA PHE A 766 34.44 9.49 -0.32
C PHE A 766 35.22 8.30 -0.89
N VAL A 767 35.44 7.25 -0.08
CA VAL A 767 36.15 6.05 -0.54
C VAL A 767 35.40 5.39 -1.69
N ARG A 768 34.07 5.26 -1.59
CA ARG A 768 33.21 4.70 -2.64
C ARG A 768 33.37 5.43 -3.97
N ASN A 769 33.20 6.75 -3.96
CA ASN A 769 33.27 7.56 -5.17
C ASN A 769 34.68 7.53 -5.77
N THR A 770 35.72 7.52 -4.92
CA THR A 770 37.11 7.39 -5.37
C THR A 770 37.36 6.04 -6.03
N LEU A 771 36.91 4.94 -5.42
CA LEU A 771 37.02 3.61 -6.03
C LEU A 771 36.27 3.57 -7.37
N LEU A 772 35.00 3.99 -7.40
CA LEU A 772 34.17 3.94 -8.61
C LEU A 772 34.73 4.73 -9.80
N LEU A 773 35.43 5.84 -9.55
CA LEU A 773 35.97 6.69 -10.62
C LEU A 773 37.38 6.28 -11.06
N PHE A 774 38.24 5.83 -10.14
CA PHE A 774 39.67 5.65 -10.42
C PHE A 774 40.14 4.20 -10.41
N SER A 775 39.32 3.24 -9.99
CA SER A 775 39.74 1.84 -10.02
C SER A 775 39.72 1.30 -11.45
N GLN A 776 40.91 1.09 -12.02
CA GLN A 776 41.11 0.21 -13.17
C GLN A 776 41.52 -1.18 -12.67
N ASP A 777 41.38 -2.22 -13.52
CA ASP A 777 41.53 -3.65 -13.17
C ASP A 777 42.88 -4.06 -12.51
N THR A 778 43.86 -3.15 -12.38
CA THR A 778 45.22 -3.44 -11.86
C THR A 778 45.77 -2.41 -10.85
N ASP A 779 44.96 -1.46 -10.35
CA ASP A 779 45.47 -0.43 -9.46
C ASP A 779 45.63 -0.90 -8.00
N LYS A 780 46.89 -1.09 -7.58
CA LYS A 780 47.26 -1.51 -6.21
C LYS A 780 46.87 -0.49 -5.15
N GLN A 781 46.83 0.81 -5.48
CA GLN A 781 46.53 1.86 -4.52
C GLN A 781 45.04 1.83 -4.14
N MET A 782 44.16 1.66 -5.12
CA MET A 782 42.71 1.52 -4.90
C MET A 782 42.36 0.23 -4.16
N PHE A 783 43.09 -0.86 -4.44
CA PHE A 783 42.96 -2.09 -3.68
C PHE A 783 43.30 -1.91 -2.19
N ASN A 784 44.44 -1.27 -1.88
CA ASN A 784 44.85 -1.01 -0.51
C ASN A 784 43.85 -0.10 0.23
N LEU A 785 43.26 0.87 -0.48
CA LEU A 785 42.23 1.73 0.06
C LEU A 785 40.98 0.94 0.50
N PHE A 786 40.49 0.03 -0.35
CA PHE A 786 39.37 -0.85 0.00
C PHE A 786 39.69 -1.74 1.20
N LEU A 787 40.89 -2.34 1.24
CA LEU A 787 41.33 -3.15 2.37
C LEU A 787 41.40 -2.36 3.68
N ALA A 788 41.87 -1.11 3.64
CA ALA A 788 41.94 -0.27 4.83
C ALA A 788 40.54 -0.03 5.45
N VAL A 789 39.50 0.13 4.61
CA VAL A 789 38.11 0.25 5.09
C VAL A 789 37.64 -1.05 5.75
N LEU A 790 37.90 -2.21 5.13
CA LEU A 790 37.54 -3.51 5.70
C LEU A 790 38.25 -3.76 7.04
N GLN A 791 39.53 -3.41 7.13
CA GLN A 791 40.31 -3.54 8.38
C GLN A 791 39.76 -2.64 9.49
N ARG A 792 39.46 -1.37 9.20
CA ARG A 792 38.84 -0.45 10.17
C ARG A 792 37.50 -0.98 10.67
N PHE A 793 36.62 -1.41 9.75
CA PHE A 793 35.35 -2.03 10.14
C PHE A 793 35.56 -3.29 10.99
N GLY A 794 36.50 -4.16 10.59
CA GLY A 794 36.82 -5.38 11.34
C GLY A 794 37.30 -5.13 12.76
N CYS A 795 38.15 -4.10 12.97
CA CYS A 795 38.61 -3.69 14.29
C CYS A 795 37.47 -3.18 15.18
N LEU A 796 36.53 -2.43 14.62
CA LEU A 796 35.38 -1.88 15.36
C LEU A 796 34.35 -2.97 15.69
N PHE A 797 33.97 -3.76 14.68
CA PHE A 797 32.94 -4.79 14.81
C PHE A 797 33.40 -5.94 15.71
N ASN A 798 34.62 -6.45 15.52
CA ASN A 798 35.22 -7.57 16.27
C ASN A 798 34.30 -8.80 16.48
N GLY A 799 33.26 -8.97 15.65
CA GLY A 799 32.27 -10.04 15.80
C GLY A 799 31.16 -9.80 16.82
N ASP A 800 31.09 -8.64 17.46
CA ASP A 800 30.12 -8.36 18.53
C ASP A 800 28.78 -7.88 17.96
N ILE A 801 27.71 -8.63 18.26
CA ILE A 801 26.35 -8.25 17.90
C ILE A 801 25.86 -7.00 18.65
N GLN A 802 26.35 -6.76 19.87
CA GLN A 802 25.94 -5.61 20.66
C GLN A 802 26.47 -4.32 20.05
N TRP A 803 27.68 -4.36 19.48
CA TRP A 803 28.22 -3.23 18.73
C TRP A 803 27.35 -2.90 17.50
N LEU A 804 26.94 -3.90 16.71
CA LEU A 804 26.05 -3.68 15.56
C LEU A 804 24.72 -3.03 15.97
N LYS A 805 24.13 -3.47 17.10
CA LYS A 805 22.87 -2.90 17.63
C LYS A 805 23.01 -1.45 18.08
N ASN A 806 24.19 -1.07 18.56
CA ASN A 806 24.45 0.30 19.03
C ASN A 806 24.84 1.25 17.88
N HIS A 807 25.20 0.73 16.70
CA HIS A 807 25.76 1.50 15.56
C HIS A 807 25.09 1.12 14.22
N VAL A 808 23.76 1.11 14.21
CA VAL A 808 22.93 0.64 13.06
C VAL A 808 23.07 1.50 11.81
N ASP A 809 23.34 2.79 11.98
CA ASP A 809 23.63 3.78 10.94
C ASP A 809 24.92 3.43 10.17
N ILE A 810 26.03 3.21 10.89
CA ILE A 810 27.32 2.83 10.30
C ILE A 810 27.22 1.49 9.57
N VAL A 811 26.46 0.55 10.14
CA VAL A 811 26.23 -0.78 9.56
C VAL A 811 25.44 -0.69 8.26
N GLU A 812 24.41 0.15 8.21
CA GLU A 812 23.62 0.39 7.01
C GLU A 812 24.47 1.00 5.88
N ASP A 813 25.22 2.06 6.20
CA ASP A 813 26.12 2.71 5.24
C ASP A 813 27.22 1.78 4.75
N PHE A 814 27.80 0.97 5.63
CA PHE A 814 28.81 -0.02 5.27
C PHE A 814 28.25 -1.11 4.36
N ALA A 815 27.04 -1.63 4.63
CA ALA A 815 26.37 -2.57 3.74
C ALA A 815 26.10 -1.95 2.37
N ASN A 816 25.60 -0.71 2.32
CA ASN A 816 25.36 0.03 1.07
C ASN A 816 26.66 0.29 0.28
N PHE A 817 27.75 0.62 0.97
CA PHE A 817 29.09 0.73 0.41
C PHE A 817 29.50 -0.58 -0.28
N LEU A 818 29.42 -1.70 0.43
CA LEU A 818 29.82 -3.01 -0.10
C LEU A 818 28.95 -3.46 -1.28
N ILE A 819 27.63 -3.18 -1.26
CA ILE A 819 26.73 -3.47 -2.38
C ILE A 819 27.22 -2.83 -3.67
N GLN A 820 27.60 -1.54 -3.62
CA GLN A 820 28.03 -0.82 -4.82
C GLN A 820 29.38 -1.33 -5.35
N ILE A 821 30.33 -1.59 -4.46
CA ILE A 821 31.65 -2.09 -4.83
C ILE A 821 31.55 -3.49 -5.45
N ILE A 822 30.80 -4.43 -4.84
CA ILE A 822 30.64 -5.78 -5.40
C ILE A 822 29.97 -5.75 -6.78
N LYS A 823 28.96 -4.91 -6.97
CA LYS A 823 28.23 -4.84 -8.25
C LYS A 823 29.04 -4.18 -9.37
N LYS A 824 29.69 -3.05 -9.08
CA LYS A 824 30.34 -2.22 -10.11
C LYS A 824 31.83 -2.54 -10.27
N LEU A 825 32.50 -3.02 -9.22
CA LEU A 825 33.95 -3.23 -9.18
C LEU A 825 34.34 -4.61 -8.60
N PRO A 826 33.88 -5.73 -9.20
CA PRO A 826 34.21 -7.07 -8.71
C PRO A 826 35.72 -7.37 -8.70
N ALA A 827 36.50 -6.76 -9.61
CA ALA A 827 37.96 -6.86 -9.72
C ALA A 827 38.71 -6.50 -8.43
N VAL A 828 38.28 -5.43 -7.74
CA VAL A 828 38.90 -4.98 -6.49
C VAL A 828 38.69 -6.03 -5.39
N VAL A 829 37.52 -6.67 -5.37
CA VAL A 829 37.18 -7.71 -4.38
C VAL A 829 37.90 -9.04 -4.68
N HIS A 830 38.18 -9.36 -5.95
CA HIS A 830 38.86 -10.61 -6.33
C HIS A 830 40.25 -10.76 -5.71
N HIS A 831 40.96 -9.66 -5.53
CA HIS A 831 42.33 -9.64 -5.04
C HIS A 831 42.43 -9.64 -3.50
N CYS A 832 41.30 -9.59 -2.80
CA CYS A 832 41.26 -9.54 -1.34
C CYS A 832 41.85 -10.80 -0.68
N PRO A 833 42.48 -10.65 0.50
CA PRO A 833 43.01 -11.78 1.26
C PRO A 833 41.85 -12.56 1.91
N ASN A 834 42.10 -13.81 2.33
CA ASN A 834 41.04 -14.69 2.83
C ASN A 834 40.38 -14.15 4.12
N GLU A 835 41.14 -13.44 4.96
CA GLU A 835 40.65 -12.82 6.19
C GLU A 835 39.53 -11.81 5.91
N ALA A 836 39.58 -11.12 4.77
CA ALA A 836 38.54 -10.18 4.36
C ALA A 836 37.20 -10.88 4.06
N PHE A 837 37.24 -12.04 3.38
CA PHE A 837 36.03 -12.83 3.11
C PHE A 837 35.44 -13.44 4.39
N VAL A 838 36.28 -13.82 5.35
CA VAL A 838 35.84 -14.29 6.68
C VAL A 838 35.12 -13.16 7.43
N LEU A 839 35.68 -11.95 7.43
CA LEU A 839 35.04 -10.78 8.04
C LEU A 839 33.67 -10.47 7.41
N LEU A 840 33.57 -10.46 6.07
CA LEU A 840 32.30 -10.23 5.37
C LEU A 840 31.27 -11.30 5.69
N PHE A 841 31.69 -12.56 5.81
CA PHE A 841 30.81 -13.65 6.20
C PHE A 841 30.31 -13.49 7.65
N GLN A 842 31.21 -13.12 8.57
CA GLN A 842 30.85 -12.84 9.96
C GLN A 842 29.89 -11.66 10.07
N PHE A 843 30.09 -10.62 9.26
CA PHE A 843 29.19 -9.49 9.14
C PHE A 843 27.78 -9.91 8.70
N VAL A 844 27.66 -10.72 7.64
CA VAL A 844 26.36 -11.29 7.20
C VAL A 844 25.71 -12.10 8.31
N LYS A 845 26.47 -13.00 8.94
CA LYS A 845 25.99 -13.90 9.98
C LYS A 845 25.38 -13.13 11.16
N THR A 846 26.08 -12.13 11.67
CA THR A 846 25.64 -11.36 12.84
C THR A 846 24.59 -10.32 12.45
N GLY A 847 24.74 -9.70 11.27
CA GLY A 847 23.84 -8.67 10.77
C GLY A 847 22.42 -9.16 10.44
N LEU A 848 22.26 -10.40 9.95
CA LEU A 848 20.93 -10.98 9.68
C LEU A 848 20.06 -11.18 10.93
N GLN A 849 20.63 -11.01 12.13
CA GLN A 849 19.92 -11.14 13.41
C GLN A 849 19.43 -9.78 13.98
N LEU A 850 19.66 -8.67 13.27
CA LEU A 850 19.19 -7.34 13.65
C LEU A 850 17.68 -7.17 13.42
N HIS A 851 17.06 -6.23 14.13
CA HIS A 851 15.61 -6.00 14.10
C HIS A 851 15.22 -4.66 13.45
N GLU A 852 16.21 -3.82 13.13
CA GLU A 852 16.04 -2.51 12.52
C GLU A 852 15.79 -2.66 11.01
N GLN A 853 14.65 -2.17 10.53
CA GLN A 853 14.14 -2.49 9.18
C GLN A 853 15.05 -2.01 8.04
N THR A 854 15.55 -0.77 8.10
CA THR A 854 16.39 -0.18 7.04
C THR A 854 17.75 -0.88 6.99
N THR A 855 18.40 -1.03 8.14
CA THR A 855 19.70 -1.70 8.29
C THR A 855 19.63 -3.16 7.83
N LEU A 856 18.61 -3.91 8.26
CA LEU A 856 18.42 -5.30 7.82
C LEU A 856 18.12 -5.40 6.32
N ARG A 857 17.42 -4.43 5.74
CA ARG A 857 17.21 -4.36 4.28
C ARG A 857 18.54 -4.19 3.53
N SER A 858 19.42 -3.31 3.98
CA SER A 858 20.75 -3.16 3.39
C SER A 858 21.61 -4.41 3.57
N ILE A 859 21.60 -5.06 4.74
CA ILE A 859 22.34 -6.31 4.99
C ILE A 859 21.83 -7.45 4.12
N THR A 860 20.51 -7.63 4.00
CA THR A 860 19.92 -8.68 3.17
C THR A 860 20.19 -8.44 1.68
N MET A 861 20.12 -7.19 1.21
CA MET A 861 20.53 -6.81 -0.14
C MET A 861 22.02 -7.09 -0.38
N PHE A 862 22.90 -6.73 0.56
CA PHE A 862 24.32 -7.05 0.50
C PHE A 862 24.54 -8.56 0.43
N THR A 863 23.86 -9.33 1.29
CA THR A 863 23.95 -10.79 1.34
C THR A 863 23.58 -11.41 -0.01
N SER A 864 22.48 -10.97 -0.62
CA SER A 864 22.08 -11.42 -1.96
C SER A 864 23.11 -11.09 -3.03
N ASN A 865 23.67 -9.87 -3.05
CA ASN A 865 24.70 -9.51 -4.01
C ASN A 865 26.02 -10.27 -3.78
N TYR A 866 26.36 -10.56 -2.53
CA TYR A 866 27.50 -11.39 -2.17
C TYR A 866 27.31 -12.84 -2.66
N ILE A 867 26.11 -13.40 -2.52
CA ILE A 867 25.76 -14.73 -3.06
C ILE A 867 25.78 -14.72 -4.60
N GLU A 868 25.39 -13.63 -5.27
CA GLU A 868 25.53 -13.53 -6.72
C GLU A 868 27.00 -13.44 -7.17
N TYR A 869 27.81 -12.71 -6.40
CA TYR A 869 29.24 -12.55 -6.65
C TYR A 869 30.02 -13.86 -6.58
N THR A 870 29.60 -14.85 -5.78
CA THR A 870 30.27 -16.16 -5.70
C THR A 870 30.31 -16.90 -7.05
N LYS A 871 29.44 -16.57 -8.02
CA LYS A 871 29.56 -17.09 -9.40
C LYS A 871 30.89 -16.73 -10.06
N SER A 872 31.41 -15.55 -9.74
CA SER A 872 32.63 -14.99 -10.34
C SER A 872 33.89 -15.31 -9.53
N ASN A 873 33.75 -15.68 -8.25
CA ASN A 873 34.88 -15.91 -7.34
C ASN A 873 34.80 -17.25 -6.63
N GLN A 874 35.69 -18.18 -7.01
CA GLN A 874 35.73 -19.52 -6.44
C GLN A 874 35.99 -19.53 -4.93
N ARG A 875 36.83 -18.63 -4.39
CA ARG A 875 37.14 -18.59 -2.95
C ARG A 875 35.91 -18.23 -2.12
N ALA A 876 35.14 -17.25 -2.59
CA ALA A 876 33.90 -16.85 -1.95
C ALA A 876 32.84 -17.98 -2.05
N ALA A 877 32.78 -18.68 -3.19
CA ALA A 877 31.91 -19.85 -3.36
C ALA A 877 32.27 -21.00 -2.40
N ASP A 878 33.56 -21.28 -2.19
CA ASP A 878 34.01 -22.33 -1.30
C ASP A 878 33.66 -22.01 0.17
N LEU A 879 33.85 -20.75 0.59
CA LEU A 879 33.46 -20.29 1.94
C LEU A 879 31.94 -20.36 2.15
N LEU A 880 31.15 -19.98 1.14
CA LEU A 880 29.69 -20.09 1.18
C LEU A 880 29.23 -21.55 1.26
N LYS A 881 29.87 -22.48 0.53
CA LYS A 881 29.55 -23.91 0.61
C LYS A 881 29.89 -24.51 1.98
N GLN A 882 30.99 -24.08 2.60
CA GLN A 882 31.39 -24.55 3.93
C GLN A 882 30.45 -24.07 5.03
N ASN A 883 30.01 -22.81 4.97
CA ASN A 883 29.26 -22.17 6.06
C ASN A 883 27.78 -21.88 5.73
N GLY A 884 27.29 -22.26 4.54
CA GLY A 884 25.95 -21.91 4.06
C GLY A 884 24.81 -22.47 4.92
N LEU A 885 25.03 -23.60 5.59
CA LEU A 885 24.08 -24.16 6.56
C LEU A 885 23.80 -23.17 7.71
N GLU A 886 24.82 -22.46 8.21
CA GLU A 886 24.65 -21.51 9.31
C GLU A 886 23.79 -20.31 8.90
N ILE A 887 23.97 -19.79 7.67
CA ILE A 887 23.14 -18.71 7.13
C ILE A 887 21.68 -19.16 7.04
N VAL A 888 21.44 -20.36 6.49
CA VAL A 888 20.08 -20.91 6.38
C VAL A 888 19.44 -21.10 7.76
N GLN A 889 20.18 -21.59 8.75
CA GLN A 889 19.69 -21.71 10.13
C GLN A 889 19.28 -20.36 10.72
N ILE A 890 20.10 -19.32 10.54
CA ILE A 890 19.80 -17.97 11.03
C ILE A 890 18.55 -17.41 10.33
N LEU A 891 18.48 -17.51 8.99
CA LEU A 891 17.33 -17.07 8.22
C LEU A 891 16.04 -17.78 8.66
N LEU A 892 16.07 -19.11 8.80
CA LEU A 892 14.90 -19.88 9.23
C LEU A 892 14.50 -19.59 10.69
N LYS A 893 15.46 -19.31 11.58
CA LYS A 893 15.18 -18.90 12.97
C LYS A 893 14.53 -17.51 13.02
N CYS A 894 15.03 -16.56 12.23
CA CYS A 894 14.47 -15.21 12.11
C CYS A 894 13.07 -15.23 11.49
N ILE A 895 12.89 -15.95 10.38
CA ILE A 895 11.60 -16.20 9.74
C ILE A 895 10.66 -16.95 10.70
N GLY A 896 11.16 -17.90 11.48
CA GLY A 896 10.38 -18.73 12.40
C GLY A 896 9.86 -18.00 13.65
N GLY A 897 10.35 -16.78 13.93
CA GLY A 897 9.81 -15.98 15.03
C GLY A 897 10.83 -15.19 15.83
N ALA A 898 12.13 -15.36 15.60
CA ALA A 898 13.14 -14.57 16.30
C ALA A 898 13.12 -13.09 15.90
N SER A 899 12.66 -12.77 14.68
CA SER A 899 12.50 -11.37 14.21
C SER A 899 11.02 -10.98 14.08
N PRO A 900 10.69 -9.67 14.17
CA PRO A 900 9.35 -9.14 13.91
C PRO A 900 8.77 -9.56 12.54
N ARG A 901 7.44 -9.68 12.45
CA ARG A 901 6.76 -10.20 11.25
C ARG A 901 6.96 -9.33 10.01
N HIS A 902 6.97 -8.01 10.15
CA HIS A 902 7.15 -7.09 9.03
C HIS A 902 8.54 -7.20 8.36
N LEU A 903 9.51 -7.88 9.00
CA LEU A 903 10.86 -8.11 8.45
C LEU A 903 10.99 -9.42 7.65
N VAL A 904 9.97 -10.28 7.69
CA VAL A 904 10.02 -11.60 7.03
C VAL A 904 10.19 -11.47 5.52
N ASP A 905 9.53 -10.48 4.91
CA ASP A 905 9.67 -10.19 3.49
C ASP A 905 11.10 -9.80 3.09
N THR A 906 11.78 -9.06 3.97
CA THR A 906 13.18 -8.65 3.79
C THR A 906 14.11 -9.86 3.90
N LEU A 907 13.90 -10.73 4.90
CA LEU A 907 14.68 -11.95 5.13
C LEU A 907 14.45 -13.04 4.07
N SER A 908 13.34 -12.98 3.32
CA SER A 908 13.07 -13.92 2.23
C SER A 908 14.04 -13.77 1.04
N LEU A 909 14.63 -12.57 0.86
CA LEU A 909 15.43 -12.23 -0.31
C LEU A 909 16.76 -13.01 -0.40
N PRO A 910 17.59 -13.10 0.65
CA PRO A 910 18.79 -13.95 0.64
C PRO A 910 18.46 -15.42 0.41
N LEU A 911 17.37 -15.93 1.03
CA LEU A 911 16.94 -17.31 0.86
C LEU A 911 16.53 -17.61 -0.58
N LEU A 912 15.81 -16.70 -1.24
CA LEU A 912 15.46 -16.80 -2.66
C LEU A 912 16.71 -16.74 -3.57
N THR A 913 17.73 -15.98 -3.16
CA THR A 913 18.97 -15.86 -3.94
C THR A 913 19.78 -17.16 -3.85
N LEU A 914 19.86 -17.74 -2.65
CA LEU A 914 20.46 -19.06 -2.43
C LEU A 914 19.76 -20.14 -3.24
N THR A 915 18.42 -20.16 -3.28
CA THR A 915 17.71 -21.14 -4.11
C THR A 915 17.97 -20.95 -5.59
N LYS A 916 18.02 -19.72 -6.10
CA LYS A 916 18.30 -19.52 -7.54
C LYS A 916 19.69 -19.98 -7.97
N LEU A 917 20.70 -19.89 -7.10
CA LEU A 917 22.10 -20.13 -7.48
C LEU A 917 22.67 -21.45 -6.97
N TYR A 918 22.16 -21.96 -5.85
CA TYR A 918 22.63 -23.15 -5.17
C TYR A 918 21.44 -24.03 -4.75
N ILE A 919 20.54 -24.38 -5.69
CA ILE A 919 19.30 -25.15 -5.43
C ILE A 919 19.58 -26.37 -4.55
N ASP A 920 20.44 -27.28 -5.02
CA ASP A 920 20.69 -28.58 -4.36
C ASP A 920 21.25 -28.42 -2.95
N SER A 921 22.22 -27.50 -2.78
CA SER A 921 22.81 -27.22 -1.47
C SER A 921 21.79 -26.57 -0.53
N THR A 922 20.99 -25.63 -1.03
CA THR A 922 19.99 -24.91 -0.23
C THR A 922 18.86 -25.82 0.22
N VAL A 923 18.36 -26.69 -0.67
CA VAL A 923 17.35 -27.69 -0.32
C VAL A 923 17.89 -28.64 0.74
N ASN A 924 19.13 -29.12 0.60
CA ASN A 924 19.76 -29.97 1.60
C ASN A 924 19.92 -29.25 2.96
N TRP A 925 20.43 -28.01 2.97
CA TRP A 925 20.57 -27.23 4.21
C TRP A 925 19.23 -26.98 4.90
N VAL A 926 18.18 -26.62 4.15
CA VAL A 926 16.84 -26.42 4.71
C VAL A 926 16.26 -27.73 5.23
N GLN A 927 16.44 -28.85 4.52
CA GLN A 927 16.00 -30.16 4.98
C GLN A 927 16.69 -30.56 6.29
N GLN A 928 18.01 -30.36 6.40
CA GLN A 928 18.76 -30.60 7.64
C GLN A 928 18.20 -29.81 8.82
N CYS A 929 17.79 -28.56 8.59
CA CYS A 929 17.18 -27.72 9.63
C CYS A 929 15.76 -28.17 10.00
N LEU A 930 14.92 -28.47 9.01
CA LEU A 930 13.50 -28.79 9.22
C LEU A 930 13.23 -30.25 9.64
N ASN A 931 14.24 -31.12 9.58
CA ASN A 931 14.17 -32.48 10.11
C ASN A 931 14.08 -32.51 11.64
N ASP A 932 14.58 -31.48 12.33
CA ASP A 932 14.36 -31.33 13.77
C ASP A 932 12.89 -30.88 14.00
N PRO A 933 12.05 -31.67 14.70
CA PRO A 933 10.67 -31.30 14.99
C PRO A 933 10.56 -30.00 15.81
N ASN A 934 11.59 -29.61 16.57
CA ASN A 934 11.57 -28.43 17.43
C ASN A 934 12.12 -27.17 16.75
N PHE A 935 12.64 -27.27 15.52
CA PHE A 935 13.23 -26.15 14.80
C PHE A 935 12.35 -25.68 13.62
N PRO A 936 12.21 -24.36 13.38
CA PRO A 936 12.60 -23.25 14.24
C PRO A 936 11.68 -23.08 15.46
N THR A 937 10.47 -23.62 15.39
CA THR A 937 9.51 -23.78 16.50
C THR A 937 8.77 -25.12 16.32
N PRO A 938 8.12 -25.68 17.36
CA PRO A 938 7.35 -26.93 17.24
C PRO A 938 5.97 -26.74 16.56
N SER A 939 5.51 -25.50 16.37
CA SER A 939 4.19 -25.16 15.83
C SER A 939 3.91 -25.57 14.36
N PRO A 940 4.85 -25.48 13.39
CA PRO A 940 4.57 -25.78 11.99
C PRO A 940 4.45 -27.29 11.76
N LYS A 941 3.25 -27.72 11.35
CA LYS A 941 2.93 -29.09 10.88
C LYS A 941 3.75 -29.50 9.65
N ARG A 942 3.86 -30.82 9.43
CA ARG A 942 4.61 -31.46 8.33
C ARG A 942 4.34 -30.84 6.94
N HIS A 943 3.07 -30.57 6.62
CA HIS A 943 2.70 -30.01 5.32
C HIS A 943 3.23 -28.58 5.08
N HIS A 944 3.38 -27.73 6.12
CA HIS A 944 4.00 -26.40 5.96
C HIS A 944 5.50 -26.52 5.65
N ARG A 945 6.18 -27.48 6.29
CA ARG A 945 7.61 -27.77 6.04
C ARG A 945 7.81 -28.29 4.61
N GLU A 946 6.97 -29.23 4.18
CA GLU A 946 6.99 -29.79 2.83
C GLU A 946 6.64 -28.73 1.77
N ALA A 947 5.68 -27.83 2.05
CA ALA A 947 5.34 -26.73 1.15
C ALA A 947 6.50 -25.75 0.95
N LEU A 948 7.23 -25.39 2.01
CA LEU A 948 8.42 -24.56 1.91
C LEU A 948 9.53 -25.26 1.11
N ILE A 949 9.81 -26.54 1.39
CA ILE A 949 10.80 -27.34 0.65
C ILE A 949 10.43 -27.42 -0.85
N LYS A 950 9.15 -27.61 -1.16
CA LYS A 950 8.64 -27.65 -2.54
C LYS A 950 8.77 -26.30 -3.24
N ALA A 951 8.56 -25.19 -2.52
CA ALA A 951 8.75 -23.85 -3.06
C ALA A 951 10.24 -23.58 -3.37
N LEU A 952 11.15 -24.07 -2.53
CA LEU A 952 12.60 -23.95 -2.69
C LEU A 952 13.14 -24.79 -3.86
N SER A 953 12.54 -25.94 -4.17
CA SER A 953 12.95 -26.84 -5.27
C SER A 953 12.35 -26.48 -6.63
N SER A 954 11.48 -25.47 -6.70
CA SER A 954 10.84 -25.03 -7.94
C SER A 954 11.69 -23.96 -8.65
N GLU A 955 12.20 -24.29 -9.85
CA GLU A 955 12.99 -23.38 -10.70
C GLU A 955 12.21 -22.15 -11.21
N ARG A 956 10.86 -22.17 -11.19
CA ARG A 956 9.99 -21.12 -11.77
C ARG A 956 9.22 -20.30 -10.73
N THR A 957 9.61 -20.33 -9.46
CA THR A 957 8.86 -19.61 -8.41
C THR A 957 9.10 -18.11 -8.54
N SER A 958 8.04 -17.33 -8.81
CA SER A 958 8.12 -15.87 -8.83
C SER A 958 8.51 -15.33 -7.43
N ARG A 959 9.13 -14.14 -7.38
CA ARG A 959 9.50 -13.50 -6.10
C ARG A 959 8.30 -13.32 -5.17
N ALA A 960 7.13 -12.98 -5.72
CA ALA A 960 5.89 -12.82 -4.97
C ALA A 960 5.43 -14.17 -4.38
N ASN A 961 5.35 -15.21 -5.21
CA ASN A 961 4.91 -16.53 -4.75
C ASN A 961 5.87 -17.10 -3.69
N PHE A 962 7.19 -16.92 -3.87
CA PHE A 962 8.16 -17.39 -2.87
C PHE A 962 7.96 -16.68 -1.52
N LYS A 963 7.75 -15.35 -1.53
CA LYS A 963 7.42 -14.58 -0.33
C LYS A 963 6.16 -15.12 0.36
N ASP A 964 5.12 -15.44 -0.38
CA ASP A 964 3.88 -15.99 0.20
C ASP A 964 4.11 -17.32 0.91
N HIS A 965 4.93 -18.21 0.34
CA HIS A 965 5.29 -19.48 0.99
C HIS A 965 6.11 -19.26 2.27
N VAL A 966 7.06 -18.32 2.25
CA VAL A 966 7.85 -17.94 3.42
C VAL A 966 6.95 -17.29 4.49
N ASN A 967 6.05 -16.39 4.11
CA ASN A 967 5.09 -15.75 5.01
C ASN A 967 4.10 -16.74 5.62
N THR A 968 3.64 -17.72 4.84
CA THR A 968 2.79 -18.81 5.31
C THR A 968 3.52 -19.68 6.32
N PHE A 969 4.76 -20.08 6.02
CA PHE A 969 5.60 -20.84 6.95
C PHE A 969 5.88 -20.06 8.25
N SER A 970 6.25 -18.79 8.11
CA SER A 970 6.54 -17.86 9.20
C SER A 970 5.32 -17.61 10.11
N SER A 971 4.13 -17.55 9.52
CA SER A 971 2.85 -17.43 10.20
C SER A 971 2.52 -18.71 10.99
N ALA A 972 2.74 -19.89 10.39
CA ALA A 972 2.61 -21.18 11.06
C ALA A 972 3.60 -21.34 12.23
N CYS A 973 4.85 -20.89 12.09
CA CYS A 973 5.83 -20.93 13.17
C CYS A 973 5.45 -20.09 14.39
N ARG A 974 4.72 -18.98 14.18
CA ARG A 974 4.25 -18.09 15.26
C ARG A 974 2.88 -18.46 15.82
N GLY A 975 2.25 -19.52 15.31
CA GLY A 975 0.89 -19.93 15.72
C GLY A 975 -0.20 -18.96 15.25
N ILE A 976 0.11 -18.08 14.29
CA ILE A 976 -0.82 -17.10 13.73
C ILE A 976 -1.11 -17.53 12.30
N GLU A 977 -2.07 -18.40 12.09
CA GLU A 977 -2.53 -18.68 10.72
C GLU A 977 -3.50 -17.58 10.29
N TYR A 978 -3.02 -16.63 9.48
CA TYR A 978 -3.85 -15.55 8.94
C TYR A 978 -5.00 -16.10 8.09
N SER A 979 -6.19 -15.57 8.37
CA SER A 979 -7.24 -15.33 7.39
C SER A 979 -7.01 -13.90 6.87
N GLY A 980 -6.93 -13.71 5.56
CA GLY A 980 -6.95 -12.39 4.91
C GLY A 980 -5.59 -11.68 4.77
N THR A 981 -5.29 -11.28 3.53
CA THR A 981 -4.11 -10.58 2.98
C THR A 981 -3.07 -11.46 2.28
N SER A 982 -3.53 -12.35 1.39
CA SER A 982 -2.85 -12.50 0.11
C SER A 982 -3.25 -11.30 -0.75
N SER A 983 -2.26 -10.56 -1.26
CA SER A 983 -2.40 -9.76 -2.47
C SER A 983 -3.17 -10.57 -3.51
N SER A 984 -4.38 -10.11 -3.87
CA SER A 984 -5.09 -10.42 -5.12
C SER A 984 -4.77 -11.77 -5.75
N ASN A 985 -4.96 -12.85 -5.00
CA ASN A 985 -5.07 -14.20 -5.54
C ASN A 985 -5.91 -14.99 -4.54
N ASN A 986 -7.22 -14.89 -4.76
CA ASN A 986 -8.22 -15.76 -4.19
C ASN A 986 -7.90 -17.21 -4.57
N ASN A 987 -7.07 -17.89 -3.76
CA ASN A 987 -7.17 -19.35 -3.64
C ASN A 987 -8.35 -19.67 -2.71
N ILE A 988 -9.54 -19.23 -3.15
CA ILE A 988 -10.78 -19.99 -2.97
C ILE A 988 -10.49 -21.33 -3.66
N ASP A 989 -10.97 -22.43 -3.11
CA ASP A 989 -10.99 -23.72 -3.80
C ASP A 989 -11.61 -23.48 -5.20
N ILE A 990 -10.79 -23.35 -6.26
CA ILE A 990 -11.21 -22.89 -7.59
C ILE A 990 -11.90 -24.05 -8.29
N GLY A 991 -13.00 -24.52 -7.72
CA GLY A 991 -13.94 -25.35 -8.45
C GLY A 991 -14.68 -24.50 -9.47
N TYR A 992 -14.88 -25.07 -10.64
CA TYR A 992 -15.59 -24.45 -11.76
C TYR A 992 -16.95 -25.15 -11.92
N ASN A 993 -18.02 -24.36 -11.94
CA ASN A 993 -19.38 -24.85 -12.17
C ASN A 993 -19.73 -24.95 -13.67
N LEU A 994 -19.11 -24.11 -14.50
CA LEU A 994 -19.30 -24.12 -15.96
C LEU A 994 -18.02 -23.63 -16.65
N ILE A 995 -17.59 -24.34 -17.69
CA ILE A 995 -16.57 -23.88 -18.63
C ILE A 995 -17.14 -24.11 -20.03
N LEU A 996 -17.27 -23.06 -20.82
CA LEU A 996 -17.78 -23.07 -22.18
C LEU A 996 -16.77 -22.39 -23.11
N LEU A 997 -16.37 -23.12 -24.15
CA LEU A 997 -15.45 -22.65 -25.19
C LEU A 997 -16.19 -22.63 -26.53
N SER A 998 -16.08 -21.55 -27.31
CA SER A 998 -16.80 -21.42 -28.57
C SER A 998 -15.96 -20.71 -29.63
N ASN A 999 -15.92 -21.26 -30.84
CA ASN A 999 -15.46 -20.57 -32.04
C ASN A 999 -16.64 -20.27 -32.95
N ARG A 1000 -16.65 -19.07 -33.53
CA ARG A 1000 -17.59 -18.69 -34.58
C ARG A 1000 -16.87 -18.54 -35.91
N ASP A 1001 -17.20 -19.46 -36.80
CA ASP A 1001 -16.79 -19.38 -38.20
C ASP A 1001 -17.84 -18.59 -38.98
N GLU A 1002 -17.40 -17.62 -39.79
CA GLU A 1002 -18.29 -16.85 -40.64
C GLU A 1002 -17.62 -16.27 -41.89
N ASP A 1003 -18.46 -15.81 -42.82
CA ASP A 1003 -18.05 -14.97 -43.94
C ASP A 1003 -17.69 -13.59 -43.40
N PHE A 1004 -16.45 -13.17 -43.64
CA PHE A 1004 -15.98 -11.92 -43.08
C PHE A 1004 -16.57 -10.66 -43.72
N ARG A 1005 -17.34 -10.79 -44.80
CA ARG A 1005 -18.10 -9.66 -45.36
C ARG A 1005 -19.42 -9.44 -44.63
N ARG A 1006 -19.85 -10.41 -43.81
CA ARG A 1006 -21.06 -10.29 -43.00
C ARG A 1006 -20.81 -9.33 -41.84
N PRO A 1007 -21.59 -8.24 -41.72
CA PRO A 1007 -21.43 -7.32 -40.59
C PRO A 1007 -21.95 -7.99 -39.32
N ALA A 1008 -21.12 -8.02 -38.29
CA ALA A 1008 -21.45 -8.54 -36.97
C ALA A 1008 -20.80 -7.66 -35.91
N LYS A 1009 -21.56 -7.36 -34.87
CA LYS A 1009 -21.07 -6.62 -33.72
C LYS A 1009 -20.43 -7.59 -32.73
N GLN A 1010 -19.25 -7.23 -32.24
CA GLN A 1010 -18.55 -7.95 -31.16
C GLN A 1010 -19.44 -8.09 -29.92
N ALA A 1011 -19.10 -9.04 -29.06
CA ALA A 1011 -19.76 -9.18 -27.76
C ALA A 1011 -19.74 -7.85 -27.03
N HIS A 1012 -20.89 -7.49 -26.49
CA HIS A 1012 -21.11 -6.29 -25.70
C HIS A 1012 -22.37 -6.52 -24.88
N ILE A 1013 -22.58 -5.67 -23.88
CA ILE A 1013 -23.84 -5.64 -23.15
C ILE A 1013 -24.90 -5.01 -24.04
N TRP A 1014 -26.01 -5.72 -24.25
CA TRP A 1014 -27.07 -5.26 -25.14
C TRP A 1014 -27.72 -3.98 -24.60
N LYS A 1015 -27.94 -3.00 -25.48
CA LYS A 1015 -28.53 -1.69 -25.10
C LYS A 1015 -29.94 -1.83 -24.52
N ASP A 1016 -30.73 -2.74 -25.10
CA ASP A 1016 -32.14 -2.94 -24.73
C ASP A 1016 -32.30 -3.84 -23.49
N THR A 1017 -31.29 -4.66 -23.17
CA THR A 1017 -31.27 -5.55 -22.01
C THR A 1017 -29.90 -5.55 -21.32
N LYS A 1018 -29.76 -4.71 -20.28
CA LYS A 1018 -28.49 -4.43 -19.57
C LYS A 1018 -27.78 -5.63 -18.92
N TYR A 1019 -28.39 -6.81 -18.97
CA TYR A 1019 -27.91 -8.05 -18.35
C TYR A 1019 -27.61 -9.16 -19.37
N VAL A 1020 -27.74 -8.88 -20.67
CA VAL A 1020 -27.38 -9.83 -21.73
C VAL A 1020 -26.05 -9.43 -22.35
N LEU A 1021 -25.10 -10.37 -22.30
CA LEU A 1021 -23.78 -10.25 -22.89
C LEU A 1021 -23.66 -11.22 -24.07
N GLY A 1022 -23.40 -10.68 -25.26
CA GLY A 1022 -23.15 -11.49 -26.46
C GLY A 1022 -23.05 -10.63 -27.72
N GLY A 1023 -22.49 -11.19 -28.78
CA GLY A 1023 -22.41 -10.51 -30.08
C GLY A 1023 -23.77 -10.40 -30.77
N GLN A 1024 -23.92 -9.50 -31.73
CA GLN A 1024 -25.17 -9.33 -32.49
C GLN A 1024 -24.92 -9.32 -33.99
N ASP A 1025 -25.80 -9.97 -34.74
CA ASP A 1025 -25.84 -9.86 -36.20
C ASP A 1025 -26.24 -8.44 -36.61
N GLN A 1026 -25.51 -7.84 -37.54
CA GLN A 1026 -25.79 -6.51 -38.10
C GLN A 1026 -26.23 -6.59 -39.56
N THR A 1027 -26.45 -7.80 -40.09
CA THR A 1027 -26.93 -7.98 -41.46
C THR A 1027 -28.33 -7.40 -41.59
N PRO A 1028 -28.59 -6.53 -42.60
CA PRO A 1028 -29.93 -6.03 -42.86
C PRO A 1028 -30.97 -7.15 -42.94
N SER A 1029 -32.11 -7.01 -42.26
CA SER A 1029 -33.19 -8.01 -42.05
C SER A 1029 -32.93 -9.13 -41.01
N ARG A 1030 -31.78 -9.12 -40.35
CA ARG A 1030 -31.39 -10.10 -39.30
C ARG A 1030 -30.85 -9.42 -38.03
N GLU A 1031 -31.00 -8.11 -37.93
CA GLU A 1031 -30.46 -7.30 -36.85
C GLU A 1031 -31.01 -7.75 -35.48
N GLY A 1032 -30.13 -7.89 -34.50
CA GLY A 1032 -30.49 -8.33 -33.16
C GLY A 1032 -30.53 -9.85 -32.96
N GLY A 1033 -30.35 -10.65 -34.02
CA GLY A 1033 -30.05 -12.07 -33.89
C GLY A 1033 -28.68 -12.31 -33.24
N THR A 1034 -28.49 -13.46 -32.57
CA THR A 1034 -27.19 -13.83 -31.99
C THR A 1034 -26.89 -15.33 -32.11
N TRP A 1035 -25.63 -15.69 -31.97
CA TRP A 1035 -25.12 -17.06 -31.97
C TRP A 1035 -24.79 -17.58 -30.56
N LEU A 1036 -24.38 -16.69 -29.65
CA LEU A 1036 -24.01 -17.00 -28.28
C LEU A 1036 -24.27 -15.76 -27.42
N CYS A 1037 -25.07 -15.92 -26.37
CA CYS A 1037 -25.17 -14.92 -25.33
C CYS A 1037 -25.46 -15.53 -23.96
N LEU A 1038 -25.10 -14.77 -22.92
CA LEU A 1038 -25.35 -15.05 -21.51
C LEU A 1038 -26.27 -13.97 -20.94
N ASN A 1039 -27.35 -14.37 -20.27
CA ASN A 1039 -28.08 -13.50 -19.35
C ASN A 1039 -27.57 -13.75 -17.93
N THR A 1040 -26.91 -12.74 -17.35
CA THR A 1040 -26.27 -12.83 -16.04
C THR A 1040 -27.28 -12.84 -14.89
N VAL A 1041 -28.48 -12.28 -15.10
CA VAL A 1041 -29.54 -12.22 -14.09
C VAL A 1041 -30.33 -13.52 -14.05
N GLN A 1042 -30.77 -14.00 -15.23
CA GLN A 1042 -31.57 -15.23 -15.33
C GLN A 1042 -30.70 -16.50 -15.34
N SER A 1043 -29.37 -16.36 -15.40
CA SER A 1043 -28.43 -17.49 -15.52
C SER A 1043 -28.77 -18.41 -16.71
N LYS A 1044 -29.11 -17.81 -17.85
CA LYS A 1044 -29.45 -18.50 -19.11
C LYS A 1044 -28.39 -18.26 -20.16
N ILE A 1045 -28.00 -19.31 -20.88
CA ILE A 1045 -27.10 -19.23 -22.03
C ILE A 1045 -27.79 -19.91 -23.21
N GLY A 1046 -27.79 -19.24 -24.37
CA GLY A 1046 -28.23 -19.85 -25.61
C GLY A 1046 -27.09 -19.92 -26.61
N VAL A 1047 -26.95 -21.06 -27.28
CA VAL A 1047 -25.98 -21.28 -28.35
C VAL A 1047 -26.71 -21.77 -29.59
N LEU A 1048 -26.48 -21.11 -30.73
CA LEU A 1048 -27.05 -21.47 -32.02
C LEU A 1048 -25.95 -21.89 -32.99
N LEU A 1049 -26.08 -23.10 -33.54
CA LEU A 1049 -25.20 -23.64 -34.56
C LEU A 1049 -25.98 -23.82 -35.87
N ASN A 1050 -25.27 -23.71 -36.98
CA ASN A 1050 -25.87 -23.69 -38.31
C ASN A 1050 -25.87 -25.09 -38.91
N LEU A 1051 -26.96 -25.48 -39.58
CA LEU A 1051 -26.95 -26.63 -40.48
C LEU A 1051 -27.12 -26.16 -41.92
N THR A 1052 -26.28 -26.67 -42.82
CA THR A 1052 -26.31 -26.33 -44.25
C THR A 1052 -27.49 -27.01 -44.94
N SER A 1053 -28.10 -26.28 -45.89
CA SER A 1053 -29.36 -26.63 -46.55
C SER A 1053 -29.34 -27.92 -47.39
N HIS A 1054 -28.17 -28.49 -47.68
CA HIS A 1054 -28.04 -29.69 -48.52
C HIS A 1054 -28.37 -31.01 -47.81
N LEU A 1055 -28.49 -31.02 -46.48
CA LEU A 1055 -29.02 -32.16 -45.72
C LEU A 1055 -30.56 -32.29 -45.85
N PHE A 1056 -31.21 -31.42 -46.61
CA PHE A 1056 -32.66 -31.24 -46.62
C PHE A 1056 -33.22 -31.29 -48.05
N GLU A 1057 -33.65 -32.46 -48.50
CA GLU A 1057 -34.62 -32.54 -49.59
C GLU A 1057 -35.98 -32.04 -49.04
N GLY A 1058 -36.33 -30.78 -49.33
CA GLY A 1058 -37.74 -30.37 -49.39
C GLY A 1058 -38.36 -29.51 -48.28
N LYS A 1059 -37.63 -28.64 -47.53
CA LYS A 1059 -38.31 -27.70 -46.60
C LYS A 1059 -37.78 -26.25 -46.59
N ASN A 1060 -38.74 -25.34 -46.76
CA ASN A 1060 -38.78 -23.89 -46.50
C ASN A 1060 -37.48 -23.07 -46.69
N ILE A 1061 -37.11 -22.86 -47.96
CA ILE A 1061 -36.07 -21.89 -48.37
C ILE A 1061 -36.45 -20.45 -47.93
N ASN A 1062 -37.73 -20.20 -47.63
CA ASN A 1062 -38.28 -18.94 -47.09
C ASN A 1062 -38.61 -19.00 -45.57
N GLY A 1063 -37.98 -19.91 -44.82
CA GLY A 1063 -38.23 -20.05 -43.37
C GLY A 1063 -37.87 -18.80 -42.55
N GLN A 1064 -38.47 -18.67 -41.36
CA GLN A 1064 -38.20 -17.59 -40.41
C GLN A 1064 -36.72 -17.54 -40.01
N SER A 1065 -36.22 -16.34 -39.66
CA SER A 1065 -34.84 -16.15 -39.21
C SER A 1065 -34.58 -16.89 -37.90
N ARG A 1066 -33.66 -17.86 -37.94
CA ARG A 1066 -33.22 -18.63 -36.76
C ARG A 1066 -32.42 -17.80 -35.74
N GLY A 1067 -31.90 -16.63 -36.12
CA GLY A 1067 -31.06 -15.80 -35.27
C GLY A 1067 -31.76 -15.30 -34.00
N PHE A 1068 -33.10 -15.28 -33.98
CA PHE A 1068 -33.89 -14.88 -32.82
C PHE A 1068 -34.21 -16.02 -31.85
N ILE A 1069 -33.84 -17.27 -32.15
CA ILE A 1069 -34.04 -18.41 -31.23
C ILE A 1069 -33.26 -18.19 -29.92
N VAL A 1070 -32.03 -17.67 -29.98
CA VAL A 1070 -31.24 -17.41 -28.77
C VAL A 1070 -31.79 -16.19 -28.00
N PRO A 1071 -31.99 -15.00 -28.61
CA PRO A 1071 -32.58 -13.85 -27.93
C PRO A 1071 -33.93 -14.16 -27.28
N ASN A 1072 -34.83 -14.87 -27.97
CA ASN A 1072 -36.17 -15.19 -27.46
C ASN A 1072 -36.13 -16.09 -26.21
N TYR A 1073 -35.11 -16.96 -26.09
CA TYR A 1073 -34.89 -17.76 -24.90
C TYR A 1073 -34.29 -16.93 -23.76
N VAL A 1074 -33.19 -16.23 -24.05
CA VAL A 1074 -32.34 -15.59 -23.04
C VAL A 1074 -32.95 -14.31 -22.48
N ASN A 1075 -33.80 -13.61 -23.25
CA ASN A 1075 -34.51 -12.41 -22.79
C ASN A 1075 -35.84 -12.69 -22.11
N ASN A 1076 -36.38 -13.91 -22.18
CA ASN A 1076 -37.71 -14.19 -21.64
C ASN A 1076 -37.62 -14.68 -20.18
N PRO A 1077 -37.97 -13.84 -19.18
CA PRO A 1077 -37.89 -14.22 -17.76
C PRO A 1077 -38.85 -15.33 -17.36
N GLU A 1078 -40.00 -15.44 -18.04
CA GLU A 1078 -41.11 -16.31 -17.64
C GLU A 1078 -40.96 -17.74 -18.16
N ILE A 1079 -40.08 -17.97 -19.15
CA ILE A 1079 -39.90 -19.28 -19.77
C ILE A 1079 -38.61 -19.97 -19.31
N ASN A 1080 -38.74 -21.12 -18.67
CA ASN A 1080 -37.58 -21.96 -18.32
C ASN A 1080 -37.13 -22.81 -19.53
N LEU A 1081 -35.99 -23.50 -19.40
CA LEU A 1081 -35.41 -24.30 -20.47
C LEU A 1081 -36.35 -25.39 -21.00
N ASP A 1082 -37.13 -26.04 -20.13
CA ASP A 1082 -38.04 -27.12 -20.50
C ASP A 1082 -39.20 -26.60 -21.37
N LEU A 1083 -39.85 -25.52 -20.92
CA LEU A 1083 -40.95 -24.88 -21.64
C LEU A 1083 -40.49 -24.32 -22.97
N TYR A 1084 -39.32 -23.68 -23.02
CA TYR A 1084 -38.80 -23.11 -24.26
C TYR A 1084 -38.51 -24.21 -25.30
N MET A 1085 -37.97 -25.35 -24.86
CA MET A 1085 -37.71 -26.50 -25.73
C MET A 1085 -39.00 -27.10 -26.30
N ASP A 1086 -40.06 -27.19 -25.48
CA ASP A 1086 -41.37 -27.69 -25.90
C ASP A 1086 -42.06 -26.73 -26.89
N GLU A 1087 -41.94 -25.43 -26.69
CA GLU A 1087 -42.44 -24.42 -27.63
C GLU A 1087 -41.66 -24.45 -28.95
N LEU A 1088 -40.32 -24.44 -28.86
CA LEU A 1088 -39.46 -24.51 -30.03
C LEU A 1088 -39.72 -25.79 -30.83
N GLN A 1089 -39.98 -26.92 -30.17
CA GLN A 1089 -40.34 -28.17 -30.84
C GLN A 1089 -41.59 -28.04 -31.74
N LYS A 1090 -42.60 -27.27 -31.31
CA LYS A 1090 -43.84 -27.07 -32.09
C LYS A 1090 -43.61 -26.21 -33.33
N VAL A 1091 -42.69 -25.24 -33.25
CA VAL A 1091 -42.44 -24.26 -34.33
C VAL A 1091 -41.15 -24.50 -35.12
N LYS A 1092 -40.31 -25.48 -34.74
CA LYS A 1092 -38.98 -25.72 -35.34
C LYS A 1092 -38.99 -25.93 -36.86
N VAL A 1093 -40.09 -26.42 -37.42
CA VAL A 1093 -40.27 -26.68 -38.86
C VAL A 1093 -40.38 -25.37 -39.67
N ASN A 1094 -40.67 -24.25 -39.01
CA ASN A 1094 -40.79 -22.94 -39.65
C ASN A 1094 -39.42 -22.27 -39.90
N TYR A 1095 -38.35 -22.78 -39.28
CA TYR A 1095 -37.00 -22.22 -39.39
C TYR A 1095 -36.15 -23.01 -40.38
N THR A 1096 -35.15 -22.33 -40.96
CA THR A 1096 -34.05 -23.01 -41.70
C THR A 1096 -33.21 -23.89 -40.76
N GLY A 1097 -32.55 -24.92 -41.29
CA GLY A 1097 -31.78 -25.92 -40.52
C GLY A 1097 -30.93 -25.36 -39.37
N PHE A 1098 -31.14 -25.78 -38.13
CA PHE A 1098 -30.41 -25.29 -36.96
C PHE A 1098 -30.19 -26.38 -35.91
N ASN A 1099 -29.18 -26.15 -35.08
CA ASN A 1099 -29.01 -26.81 -33.79
C ASN A 1099 -29.01 -25.75 -32.70
N PHE A 1100 -29.82 -25.94 -31.67
CA PHE A 1100 -29.90 -25.04 -30.53
C PHE A 1100 -29.52 -25.79 -29.25
N LEU A 1101 -28.61 -25.21 -28.48
CA LEU A 1101 -28.22 -25.65 -27.15
C LEU A 1101 -28.63 -24.57 -26.14
N GLY A 1102 -29.64 -24.87 -25.34
CA GLY A 1102 -30.04 -24.03 -24.22
C GLY A 1102 -29.40 -24.55 -22.94
N ILE A 1103 -28.80 -23.66 -22.17
CA ILE A 1103 -28.18 -23.97 -20.88
C ILE A 1103 -28.81 -23.05 -19.83
N GLU A 1104 -29.18 -23.62 -18.69
CA GLU A 1104 -29.83 -22.90 -17.59
C GLU A 1104 -29.26 -23.36 -16.26
N ARG A 1105 -29.04 -22.42 -15.34
CA ARG A 1105 -28.67 -22.75 -13.96
C ARG A 1105 -29.92 -22.98 -13.14
N GLN A 1106 -30.01 -24.14 -12.50
CA GLN A 1106 -31.04 -24.40 -11.50
C GLN A 1106 -30.73 -23.58 -10.24
N ILE A 1107 -31.69 -22.76 -9.81
CA ILE A 1107 -31.52 -21.85 -8.66
C ILE A 1107 -31.23 -22.64 -7.37
N GLU A 1108 -32.04 -23.65 -7.06
CA GLU A 1108 -31.94 -24.41 -5.80
C GLU A 1108 -30.67 -25.25 -5.70
N SER A 1109 -30.28 -25.94 -6.78
CA SER A 1109 -29.15 -26.87 -6.78
C SER A 1109 -27.83 -26.20 -7.18
N LYS A 1110 -27.87 -24.97 -7.70
CA LYS A 1110 -26.76 -24.23 -8.32
C LYS A 1110 -26.06 -25.00 -9.46
N LYS A 1111 -26.69 -26.06 -9.97
CA LYS A 1111 -26.17 -26.89 -11.07
C LYS A 1111 -26.67 -26.36 -12.42
N TRP A 1112 -25.79 -26.42 -13.40
CA TRP A 1112 -26.14 -26.13 -14.79
C TRP A 1112 -26.74 -27.36 -15.47
N ARG A 1113 -27.81 -27.16 -16.23
CA ARG A 1113 -28.41 -28.17 -17.11
C ARG A 1113 -28.39 -27.65 -18.53
N ALA A 1114 -28.23 -28.57 -19.48
CA ALA A 1114 -28.25 -28.24 -20.90
C ALA A 1114 -29.21 -29.17 -21.66
N LYS A 1115 -29.95 -28.59 -22.60
CA LYS A 1115 -30.82 -29.30 -23.53
C LYS A 1115 -30.48 -28.91 -24.97
N TYR A 1116 -30.55 -29.90 -25.85
CA TYR A 1116 -30.25 -29.77 -27.26
C TYR A 1116 -31.50 -30.08 -28.09
N ILE A 1117 -31.75 -29.28 -29.14
CA ILE A 1117 -32.76 -29.59 -30.16
C ILE A 1117 -32.24 -29.21 -31.54
N SER A 1118 -32.63 -30.01 -32.53
CA SER A 1118 -32.34 -29.77 -33.94
C SER A 1118 -33.62 -29.89 -34.74
N ASN A 1119 -33.74 -29.21 -35.88
CA ASN A 1119 -34.90 -29.31 -36.77
C ASN A 1119 -34.67 -30.19 -38.01
N VAL A 1120 -33.61 -31.01 -38.05
CA VAL A 1120 -33.33 -31.94 -39.17
C VAL A 1120 -34.43 -32.97 -39.38
N SER A 1121 -34.92 -33.57 -38.29
CA SER A 1121 -36.06 -34.49 -38.33
C SER A 1121 -37.31 -33.77 -37.82
N ALA A 1122 -38.46 -33.99 -38.46
CA ALA A 1122 -39.74 -33.52 -37.94
C ALA A 1122 -40.03 -34.11 -36.54
N ASP A 1123 -39.55 -35.34 -36.29
CA ASP A 1123 -39.77 -36.10 -35.06
C ASP A 1123 -38.68 -35.90 -34.00
N SER A 1124 -37.68 -35.04 -34.23
CA SER A 1124 -36.62 -34.79 -33.24
C SER A 1124 -37.18 -34.21 -31.93
N LEU A 1125 -37.00 -34.94 -30.83
CA LEU A 1125 -37.37 -34.49 -29.50
C LEU A 1125 -36.20 -33.73 -28.85
N PRO A 1126 -36.45 -32.77 -27.94
CA PRO A 1126 -35.42 -32.18 -27.11
C PRO A 1126 -34.65 -33.24 -26.32
N ILE A 1127 -33.32 -33.17 -26.33
CA ILE A 1127 -32.42 -34.14 -25.69
C ILE A 1127 -31.74 -33.46 -24.50
N GLU A 1128 -31.78 -34.09 -23.33
CA GLU A 1128 -31.02 -33.65 -22.17
C GLU A 1128 -29.57 -34.17 -22.22
N ILE A 1129 -28.63 -33.27 -21.92
CA ILE A 1129 -27.19 -33.47 -22.04
C ILE A 1129 -26.63 -33.92 -20.67
N LYS A 1130 -26.18 -35.19 -20.55
CA LYS A 1130 -25.92 -35.85 -19.24
C LYS A 1130 -24.46 -36.17 -18.86
N THR A 1131 -23.52 -36.33 -19.80
CA THR A 1131 -22.11 -36.72 -19.58
C THR A 1131 -21.04 -35.69 -20.03
N SER A 1132 -20.47 -34.88 -19.12
CA SER A 1132 -19.40 -33.90 -19.45
C SER A 1132 -18.02 -34.56 -19.68
N PRO A 1133 -17.13 -34.05 -20.58
CA PRO A 1133 -17.32 -32.92 -21.51
C PRO A 1133 -18.10 -33.28 -22.78
N PHE A 1134 -18.65 -32.26 -23.46
CA PHE A 1134 -19.38 -32.40 -24.72
C PHE A 1134 -18.86 -31.43 -25.79
N GLY A 1135 -19.00 -31.82 -27.05
CA GLY A 1135 -18.67 -30.99 -28.20
C GLY A 1135 -19.83 -30.92 -29.18
N PHE A 1136 -20.06 -29.72 -29.71
CA PHE A 1136 -21.11 -29.46 -30.67
C PHE A 1136 -20.51 -28.75 -31.89
N SER A 1137 -21.02 -29.06 -33.07
CA SER A 1137 -20.66 -28.36 -34.31
C SER A 1137 -21.85 -28.38 -35.27
N ASN A 1138 -21.63 -28.06 -36.54
CA ASN A 1138 -22.64 -27.99 -37.59
C ASN A 1138 -23.05 -29.41 -38.10
N HIS A 1139 -23.15 -30.39 -37.20
CA HIS A 1139 -23.66 -31.75 -37.43
C HIS A 1139 -24.71 -32.09 -36.37
N ILE A 1140 -25.51 -33.15 -36.59
CA ILE A 1140 -26.51 -33.59 -35.60
C ILE A 1140 -25.78 -34.20 -34.41
N TYR A 1141 -26.09 -33.76 -33.19
CA TYR A 1141 -25.51 -34.28 -31.95
C TYR A 1141 -25.51 -35.82 -31.89
N GLY A 1142 -24.34 -36.39 -31.62
CA GLY A 1142 -24.08 -37.83 -31.50
C GLY A 1142 -22.71 -38.22 -32.06
N ASP A 1143 -21.96 -39.08 -31.36
CA ASP A 1143 -20.56 -39.40 -31.69
C ASP A 1143 -20.36 -39.98 -33.09
N GLU A 1144 -21.32 -40.75 -33.60
CA GLU A 1144 -21.27 -41.36 -34.94
C GLU A 1144 -21.27 -40.31 -36.06
N ASN A 1145 -21.92 -39.17 -35.83
CA ASN A 1145 -22.09 -38.08 -36.81
C ASN A 1145 -21.12 -36.92 -36.60
N ALA A 1146 -20.27 -36.98 -35.57
CA ALA A 1146 -19.34 -35.91 -35.25
C ALA A 1146 -18.25 -35.74 -36.31
N PHE A 1147 -17.91 -34.48 -36.60
CA PHE A 1147 -16.71 -34.16 -37.36
C PHE A 1147 -15.47 -34.48 -36.52
N GLU A 1148 -14.38 -34.84 -37.18
CA GLU A 1148 -13.12 -35.18 -36.53
C GLU A 1148 -12.57 -34.01 -35.70
N LYS A 1149 -12.77 -32.75 -36.15
CA LYS A 1149 -12.47 -31.56 -35.32
C LYS A 1149 -13.26 -31.48 -34.03
N THR A 1150 -14.51 -31.95 -34.03
CA THR A 1150 -15.34 -31.96 -32.82
C THR A 1150 -14.82 -33.02 -31.85
N ARG A 1151 -14.45 -34.21 -32.38
CA ARG A 1151 -13.83 -35.28 -31.59
C ARG A 1151 -12.50 -34.83 -30.98
N LEU A 1152 -11.63 -34.20 -31.76
CA LEU A 1152 -10.37 -33.63 -31.30
C LEU A 1152 -10.61 -32.56 -30.22
N GLY A 1153 -11.52 -31.61 -30.46
CA GLY A 1153 -11.86 -30.57 -29.49
C GLY A 1153 -12.34 -31.15 -28.16
N CYS A 1154 -13.20 -32.17 -28.18
CA CYS A 1154 -13.61 -32.91 -26.98
C CYS A 1154 -12.45 -33.58 -26.26
N GLN A 1155 -11.52 -34.21 -26.99
CA GLN A 1155 -10.35 -34.87 -26.43
C GLN A 1155 -9.39 -33.86 -25.77
N LEU A 1156 -9.08 -32.76 -26.46
CA LEU A 1156 -8.25 -31.68 -25.93
C LEU A 1156 -8.90 -31.04 -24.69
N PHE A 1157 -10.21 -30.83 -24.71
CA PHE A 1157 -10.94 -30.26 -23.57
C PHE A 1157 -10.99 -31.24 -22.40
N LYS A 1158 -11.13 -32.55 -22.66
CA LYS A 1158 -11.03 -33.58 -21.61
C LYS A 1158 -9.64 -33.62 -20.98
N THR A 1159 -8.57 -33.47 -21.77
CA THR A 1159 -7.21 -33.34 -21.24
C THR A 1159 -7.06 -32.10 -20.37
N LEU A 1160 -7.61 -30.96 -20.81
CA LEU A 1160 -7.64 -29.71 -20.02
C LEU A 1160 -8.38 -29.89 -18.69
N LEU A 1161 -9.51 -30.59 -18.67
CA LEU A 1161 -10.27 -30.91 -17.45
C LEU A 1161 -9.56 -31.93 -16.54
N ASN A 1162 -8.85 -32.91 -17.11
CA ASN A 1162 -8.02 -33.83 -16.33
C ASN A 1162 -6.87 -33.07 -15.65
N ASP A 1163 -6.21 -32.16 -16.36
CA ASP A 1163 -5.16 -31.29 -15.78
C ASP A 1163 -5.68 -30.36 -14.67
N LEU A 1164 -6.99 -30.10 -14.61
CA LEU A 1164 -7.65 -29.37 -13.52
C LEU A 1164 -7.95 -30.25 -12.30
N THR A 1165 -8.10 -31.57 -12.48
CA THR A 1165 -8.64 -32.49 -11.47
C THR A 1165 -7.63 -33.51 -10.94
N ASP A 1166 -6.50 -33.71 -11.64
CA ASP A 1166 -5.52 -34.75 -11.32
C ASP A 1166 -4.58 -34.30 -10.18
N HIS A 1167 -4.85 -34.76 -8.96
CA HIS A 1167 -4.07 -34.40 -7.76
C HIS A 1167 -2.59 -34.82 -7.79
N TYR A 1168 -2.16 -35.65 -8.76
CA TYR A 1168 -0.81 -36.21 -8.86
C TYR A 1168 0.08 -35.55 -9.93
N LYS A 1169 -0.46 -34.72 -10.83
CA LYS A 1169 0.30 -33.87 -11.77
C LYS A 1169 -0.04 -32.41 -11.52
N LYS A 1170 0.91 -31.48 -11.73
CA LYS A 1170 0.76 -30.02 -11.48
C LYS A 1170 -0.68 -29.55 -11.85
N PRO A 1171 -1.56 -29.31 -10.87
CA PRO A 1171 -2.90 -28.83 -11.19
C PRO A 1171 -2.77 -27.41 -11.75
N ILE A 1172 -3.64 -27.06 -12.70
CA ILE A 1172 -3.81 -25.66 -13.12
C ILE A 1172 -4.30 -24.90 -11.87
N THR A 1173 -3.38 -24.17 -11.24
CA THR A 1173 -3.61 -23.42 -9.97
C THR A 1173 -3.91 -21.95 -10.21
N ASP A 1174 -3.86 -21.52 -11.47
CA ASP A 1174 -4.07 -20.16 -11.91
C ASP A 1174 -5.12 -20.15 -13.02
N GLU A 1175 -6.18 -19.37 -12.85
CA GLU A 1175 -7.21 -19.21 -13.87
C GLU A 1175 -6.65 -18.60 -15.17
N LYS A 1176 -5.59 -17.78 -15.08
CA LYS A 1176 -4.93 -17.23 -16.27
C LYS A 1176 -4.34 -18.33 -17.15
N GLU A 1177 -3.78 -19.37 -16.54
CA GLU A 1177 -3.27 -20.55 -17.25
C GLU A 1177 -4.42 -21.36 -17.88
N LEU A 1178 -5.57 -21.49 -17.19
CA LEU A 1178 -6.77 -22.13 -17.75
C LEU A 1178 -7.27 -21.37 -18.99
N ILE A 1179 -7.42 -20.04 -18.88
CA ILE A 1179 -7.83 -19.17 -19.98
C ILE A 1179 -6.85 -19.28 -21.15
N HIS A 1180 -5.55 -19.24 -20.88
CA HIS A 1180 -4.51 -19.35 -21.90
C HIS A 1180 -4.60 -20.68 -22.66
N ARG A 1181 -4.70 -21.81 -21.94
CA ARG A 1181 -4.86 -23.14 -22.55
C ARG A 1181 -6.19 -23.30 -23.28
N ALA A 1182 -7.27 -22.70 -22.77
CA ALA A 1182 -8.56 -22.69 -23.43
C ALA A 1182 -8.50 -21.97 -24.79
N PHE A 1183 -7.86 -20.80 -24.86
CA PHE A 1183 -7.62 -20.12 -26.13
C PHE A 1183 -6.63 -20.87 -27.03
N SER A 1184 -5.62 -21.53 -26.47
CA SER A 1184 -4.71 -22.40 -27.23
C SER A 1184 -5.46 -23.55 -27.90
N LEU A 1185 -6.45 -24.15 -27.23
CA LEU A 1185 -7.33 -25.18 -27.80
C LEU A 1185 -8.19 -24.59 -28.92
N LEU A 1186 -8.80 -23.41 -28.70
CA LEU A 1186 -9.61 -22.72 -29.72
C LEU A 1186 -8.80 -22.24 -30.93
N SER A 1187 -7.47 -22.18 -30.81
CA SER A 1187 -6.55 -21.78 -31.88
C SER A 1187 -5.94 -22.98 -32.63
N ASP A 1188 -6.38 -24.21 -32.37
CA ASP A 1188 -5.85 -25.42 -33.01
C ASP A 1188 -6.21 -25.48 -34.50
N THR A 1189 -5.18 -25.56 -35.34
CA THR A 1189 -5.27 -25.52 -36.81
C THR A 1189 -5.10 -26.91 -37.45
N THR A 1190 -5.22 -27.99 -36.68
CA THR A 1190 -5.08 -29.37 -37.18
C THR A 1190 -6.14 -29.66 -38.26
N LEU A 1191 -5.69 -30.06 -39.45
CA LEU A 1191 -6.56 -30.36 -40.59
C LEU A 1191 -6.89 -31.86 -40.67
N PHE A 1192 -8.12 -32.19 -41.04
CA PHE A 1192 -8.63 -33.54 -41.23
C PHE A 1192 -9.06 -33.77 -42.69
N HIS A 1193 -8.08 -34.09 -43.55
CA HIS A 1193 -8.23 -34.19 -45.00
C HIS A 1193 -9.19 -35.30 -45.51
N ASN A 1194 -9.59 -36.22 -44.65
CA ASN A 1194 -10.42 -37.40 -45.00
C ASN A 1194 -11.60 -37.58 -44.04
N ASP A 1195 -12.14 -36.50 -43.45
CA ASP A 1195 -13.36 -36.58 -42.63
C ASP A 1195 -14.58 -36.92 -43.52
N SER A 1196 -15.05 -38.17 -43.42
CA SER A 1196 -16.20 -38.66 -44.19
C SER A 1196 -17.50 -37.95 -43.83
N ASN A 1197 -17.68 -37.59 -42.56
CA ASN A 1197 -18.90 -36.93 -42.06
C ASN A 1197 -18.96 -35.49 -42.56
N LEU A 1198 -17.84 -34.76 -42.48
CA LEU A 1198 -17.69 -33.45 -43.10
C LEU A 1198 -17.90 -33.54 -44.62
N GLY A 1199 -17.34 -34.57 -45.25
CA GLY A 1199 -17.47 -34.87 -46.67
C GLY A 1199 -18.92 -35.06 -47.15
N CYS A 1200 -19.76 -35.70 -46.32
CA CYS A 1200 -21.18 -35.88 -46.56
C CYS A 1200 -21.97 -34.57 -46.42
N VAL A 1201 -21.73 -33.81 -45.34
CA VAL A 1201 -22.47 -32.56 -45.04
C VAL A 1201 -22.11 -31.42 -46.01
N TYR A 1202 -20.84 -31.35 -46.40
CA TYR A 1202 -20.28 -30.30 -47.27
C TYR A 1202 -19.89 -30.86 -48.64
N SER A 1203 -20.67 -31.81 -49.18
CA SER A 1203 -20.38 -32.48 -50.47
C SER A 1203 -20.29 -31.53 -51.69
N HIS A 1204 -20.90 -30.34 -51.59
CA HIS A 1204 -20.84 -29.27 -52.59
C HIS A 1204 -19.55 -28.46 -52.56
N TYR A 1205 -18.78 -28.52 -51.46
CA TYR A 1205 -17.45 -27.91 -51.39
C TYR A 1205 -16.41 -28.80 -52.06
N THR A 1206 -15.42 -28.16 -52.70
CA THR A 1206 -14.25 -28.88 -53.23
C THR A 1206 -13.51 -29.58 -52.09
N LYS A 1207 -12.69 -30.60 -52.41
CA LYS A 1207 -11.85 -31.25 -51.40
C LYS A 1207 -10.96 -30.23 -50.66
N ALA A 1208 -10.35 -29.29 -51.38
CA ALA A 1208 -9.53 -28.24 -50.79
C ALA A 1208 -10.31 -27.36 -49.79
N ASN A 1209 -11.53 -26.94 -50.13
CA ASN A 1209 -12.34 -26.11 -49.24
C ASN A 1209 -12.83 -26.90 -48.02
N ARG A 1210 -13.15 -28.20 -48.18
CA ARG A 1210 -13.50 -29.08 -47.06
C ARG A 1210 -12.33 -29.24 -46.10
N ASP A 1211 -11.13 -29.42 -46.62
CA ASP A 1211 -9.91 -29.52 -45.81
C ASP A 1211 -9.68 -28.23 -45.01
N GLN A 1212 -9.87 -27.05 -45.61
CA GLN A 1212 -9.71 -25.76 -44.91
C GLN A 1212 -10.68 -25.54 -43.73
N ILE A 1213 -11.92 -26.03 -43.83
CA ILE A 1213 -12.92 -25.90 -42.74
C ILE A 1213 -12.88 -27.06 -41.74
N SER A 1214 -11.95 -28.01 -41.93
CA SER A 1214 -11.85 -29.22 -41.12
C SER A 1214 -11.12 -29.02 -39.78
N SER A 1215 -10.53 -27.85 -39.51
CA SER A 1215 -9.88 -27.52 -38.24
C SER A 1215 -10.82 -26.87 -37.21
N ILE A 1216 -10.40 -26.84 -35.94
CA ILE A 1216 -11.10 -26.12 -34.85
C ILE A 1216 -11.03 -24.61 -35.08
N HIS A 1217 -9.84 -24.10 -35.43
CA HIS A 1217 -9.61 -22.74 -35.89
C HIS A 1217 -9.52 -22.72 -37.41
N VAL A 1218 -10.59 -22.26 -38.08
CA VAL A 1218 -10.70 -22.26 -39.54
C VAL A 1218 -9.90 -21.09 -40.11
N LYS A 1219 -8.85 -21.41 -40.87
CA LYS A 1219 -8.02 -20.46 -41.60
C LYS A 1219 -8.03 -20.80 -43.09
N THR A 1220 -8.65 -19.96 -43.90
CA THR A 1220 -8.64 -20.10 -45.36
C THR A 1220 -7.34 -19.55 -45.94
N THR A 1221 -6.89 -20.10 -47.07
CA THR A 1221 -5.56 -19.84 -47.65
C THR A 1221 -5.58 -18.87 -48.84
N GLU A 1222 -6.64 -18.08 -48.98
CA GLU A 1222 -6.74 -17.05 -50.04
C GLU A 1222 -5.90 -15.81 -49.67
N GLU A 1223 -5.40 -15.06 -50.66
CA GLU A 1223 -4.68 -13.79 -50.44
C GLU A 1223 -5.53 -12.78 -49.67
N GLU A 1224 -6.85 -12.80 -49.88
CA GLU A 1224 -7.86 -12.15 -49.06
C GLU A 1224 -8.85 -13.23 -48.57
N PRO A 1225 -8.69 -13.78 -47.35
CA PRO A 1225 -9.59 -14.80 -46.85
C PRO A 1225 -10.99 -14.21 -46.70
N THR A 1226 -12.00 -14.83 -47.34
CA THR A 1226 -13.41 -14.38 -47.23
C THR A 1226 -14.20 -15.12 -46.14
N TYR A 1227 -13.66 -16.20 -45.59
CA TYR A 1227 -14.30 -17.02 -44.56
C TYR A 1227 -13.26 -17.54 -43.54
N GLY A 1228 -13.62 -17.58 -42.26
CA GLY A 1228 -12.76 -18.15 -41.22
C GLY A 1228 -13.34 -17.98 -39.82
N THR A 1229 -12.59 -18.41 -38.81
CA THR A 1229 -12.95 -18.16 -37.41
C THR A 1229 -12.79 -16.66 -37.11
N ARG A 1230 -13.91 -15.94 -36.94
CA ARG A 1230 -13.89 -14.51 -36.59
C ARG A 1230 -13.78 -14.28 -35.09
N THR A 1231 -14.52 -15.05 -34.29
CA THR A 1231 -14.57 -14.87 -32.84
C THR A 1231 -14.28 -16.16 -32.10
N SER A 1232 -13.53 -16.03 -31.00
CA SER A 1232 -13.25 -17.10 -30.03
C SER A 1232 -13.68 -16.63 -28.65
N THR A 1233 -14.58 -17.36 -28.02
CA THR A 1233 -15.18 -17.01 -26.73
C THR A 1233 -14.84 -18.05 -25.67
N VAL A 1234 -14.39 -17.59 -24.51
CA VAL A 1234 -14.17 -18.39 -23.29
C VAL A 1234 -15.09 -17.85 -22.20
N LEU A 1235 -16.00 -18.70 -21.71
CA LEU A 1235 -16.91 -18.39 -20.62
C LEU A 1235 -16.65 -19.36 -19.45
N ILE A 1236 -16.30 -18.81 -18.29
CA ILE A 1236 -16.01 -19.57 -17.08
C ILE A 1236 -16.90 -19.06 -15.96
N VAL A 1237 -17.52 -19.98 -15.20
CA VAL A 1237 -18.27 -19.70 -13.97
C VAL A 1237 -17.68 -20.53 -12.84
N ARG A 1238 -17.26 -19.86 -11.77
CA ARG A 1238 -16.67 -20.45 -10.57
C ARG A 1238 -17.76 -20.95 -9.60
N ASN A 1239 -17.34 -21.71 -8.60
CA ASN A 1239 -18.24 -22.22 -7.55
C ASN A 1239 -18.95 -21.12 -6.76
N ASP A 1240 -18.29 -19.97 -6.57
CA ASP A 1240 -18.81 -18.79 -5.88
C ASP A 1240 -19.79 -17.94 -6.73
N GLN A 1241 -20.18 -18.44 -7.91
CA GLN A 1241 -21.07 -17.79 -8.88
C GLN A 1241 -20.50 -16.52 -9.53
N THR A 1242 -19.22 -16.23 -9.34
CA THR A 1242 -18.51 -15.26 -10.17
C THR A 1242 -18.04 -15.92 -11.46
N GLY A 1243 -17.92 -15.15 -12.52
CA GLY A 1243 -17.50 -15.66 -13.82
C GLY A 1243 -16.78 -14.63 -14.66
N VAL A 1244 -16.20 -15.11 -15.73
CA VAL A 1244 -15.53 -14.29 -16.74
C VAL A 1244 -15.99 -14.73 -18.13
N PHE A 1245 -16.35 -13.75 -18.95
CA PHE A 1245 -16.63 -13.92 -20.38
C PHE A 1245 -15.53 -13.19 -21.14
N ILE A 1246 -14.78 -13.88 -21.98
CA ILE A 1246 -13.69 -13.32 -22.77
C ILE A 1246 -13.97 -13.63 -24.22
N GLU A 1247 -14.01 -12.61 -25.08
CA GLU A 1247 -14.11 -12.79 -26.53
C GLU A 1247 -12.92 -12.15 -27.21
N LYS A 1248 -12.19 -12.96 -27.99
CA LYS A 1248 -11.22 -12.49 -28.98
C LYS A 1248 -11.91 -12.39 -30.33
N THR A 1249 -11.88 -11.22 -30.94
CA THR A 1249 -12.46 -10.97 -32.27
C THR A 1249 -11.43 -10.38 -33.20
N LEU A 1250 -11.37 -10.88 -34.43
CA LEU A 1250 -10.54 -10.35 -35.50
C LEU A 1250 -11.06 -8.98 -35.98
N SER A 1251 -10.26 -7.91 -35.80
CA SER A 1251 -10.57 -6.52 -36.20
C SER A 1251 -9.86 -6.16 -37.51
N ASN A 1252 -10.63 -5.95 -38.58
CA ASN A 1252 -10.19 -5.54 -39.93
C ASN A 1252 -9.34 -6.56 -40.72
N LEU A 1253 -9.81 -6.95 -41.90
CA LEU A 1253 -9.07 -7.80 -42.85
C LEU A 1253 -8.26 -7.01 -43.89
N LEU A 1254 -8.27 -5.67 -43.80
CA LEU A 1254 -7.82 -4.77 -44.86
C LEU A 1254 -6.48 -4.07 -44.55
N VAL A 1255 -5.77 -4.46 -43.49
CA VAL A 1255 -4.44 -3.92 -43.14
C VAL A 1255 -3.50 -5.10 -42.86
N ASP A 1256 -2.25 -5.03 -43.33
CA ASP A 1256 -1.23 -6.10 -43.38
C ASP A 1256 -0.86 -6.78 -42.04
N SER A 1257 -1.56 -6.48 -40.94
CA SER A 1257 -1.51 -7.21 -39.69
C SER A 1257 -2.94 -7.50 -39.20
N SER A 1258 -3.34 -8.76 -39.24
CA SER A 1258 -4.59 -9.26 -38.67
C SER A 1258 -4.60 -9.07 -37.14
N GLU A 1259 -5.09 -7.92 -36.68
CA GLU A 1259 -5.20 -7.61 -35.25
C GLU A 1259 -6.40 -8.32 -34.61
N TRP A 1260 -6.19 -8.93 -33.44
CA TRP A 1260 -7.24 -9.51 -32.63
C TRP A 1260 -7.52 -8.60 -31.44
N THR A 1261 -8.73 -8.08 -31.35
CA THR A 1261 -9.22 -7.35 -30.17
C THR A 1261 -9.74 -8.34 -29.13
N GLU A 1262 -9.27 -8.23 -27.89
CA GLU A 1262 -9.77 -9.02 -26.75
C GLU A 1262 -10.67 -8.14 -25.88
N ASN A 1263 -11.92 -8.57 -25.69
CA ASN A 1263 -12.84 -7.96 -24.74
C ASN A 1263 -13.11 -8.94 -23.60
N LYS A 1264 -13.08 -8.43 -22.36
CA LYS A 1264 -13.22 -9.24 -21.15
C LYS A 1264 -14.25 -8.60 -20.23
N TRP A 1265 -15.20 -9.41 -19.77
CA TRP A 1265 -16.23 -9.01 -18.81
C TRP A 1265 -16.21 -9.91 -17.59
N HIS A 1266 -16.12 -9.29 -16.42
CA HIS A 1266 -16.34 -9.95 -15.14
C HIS A 1266 -17.81 -9.82 -14.75
N PHE A 1267 -18.41 -10.93 -14.32
CA PHE A 1267 -19.81 -10.94 -13.91
C PHE A 1267 -20.02 -11.81 -12.68
N LYS A 1268 -21.11 -11.56 -11.98
CA LYS A 1268 -21.61 -12.41 -10.90
C LYS A 1268 -23.05 -12.79 -11.20
N LEU A 1269 -23.38 -14.07 -11.03
CA LEU A 1269 -24.74 -14.55 -11.22
C LEU A 1269 -25.55 -14.29 -9.94
N ASN A 1270 -26.73 -13.68 -10.06
CA ASN A 1270 -27.57 -13.33 -8.92
C ASN A 1270 -28.43 -14.51 -8.46
N ASP A 1271 -28.64 -14.63 -7.15
CA ASP A 1271 -29.58 -15.57 -6.52
C ASP A 1271 -30.90 -14.83 -6.18
N ILE A 1272 -31.58 -14.25 -7.19
CA ILE A 1272 -32.91 -13.58 -7.15
C ILE A 1272 -33.04 -12.30 -6.29
N ASP A 1273 -33.71 -11.28 -6.87
CA ASP A 1273 -34.18 -10.00 -6.29
C ASP A 1273 -33.15 -8.95 -5.83
N GLU A 1274 -31.98 -8.87 -6.47
CA GLU A 1274 -31.08 -7.72 -6.36
C GLU A 1274 -30.83 -7.06 -7.73
N SER A 1275 -30.83 -5.71 -7.73
CA SER A 1275 -30.51 -4.88 -8.89
C SER A 1275 -29.14 -5.29 -9.47
N PRO A 1276 -28.96 -5.32 -10.81
CA PRO A 1276 -27.75 -5.85 -11.42
C PRO A 1276 -26.50 -5.05 -11.04
N VAL A 1277 -25.49 -5.72 -10.47
CA VAL A 1277 -24.14 -5.20 -10.26
C VAL A 1277 -23.21 -5.88 -11.26
N LEU A 1278 -22.83 -5.16 -12.31
CA LEU A 1278 -21.64 -5.49 -13.09
C LEU A 1278 -20.43 -5.07 -12.25
N ILE A 1279 -19.50 -6.00 -12.04
CA ILE A 1279 -18.22 -5.70 -11.39
C ILE A 1279 -17.31 -5.25 -12.54
N ASN A 1280 -17.04 -3.95 -12.64
CA ASN A 1280 -15.98 -3.44 -13.52
C ASN A 1280 -14.62 -3.94 -13.03
#